data_AF-A0AAJ3KGC4-F1
#
_entry.id   AF-A0AAJ3KGC4-F1
#
_cell.length_a   1.000
_cell.length_b   1.000
_cell.length_c   1.000
_cell.angle_alpha   90.00
_cell.angle_beta   90.00
_cell.angle_gamma   90.00
#
_symmetry.space_group_name_H-M   'P 1'
#
loop_
_entity.id
_entity.type
_entity.pdbx_description
1 polymer ?
#
loop_
_entity_poly.entity_id
_entity_poly.type
_entity_poly.pdbx_seq_one_letter_code
_entity_poly.pdbx_strand_id
1 'polypeptide(L)'
;MAGRRGALASAIVLLFLIPIASSTIMAHQEAGGFDAEGNWSASVESDVHPNWWLYWSRDKDANKLDDRLEWLLEQPADVQQDWWRRAPAGSARVFVDYDHHPTDADVSALGELGVVVTFSFAYLDTVSATAPFEALLDPEGVRALPGVVMVEDLGLAEPNMHEAVPTMGVDQVWTDLGLDGTGSVIAVLDTGIRGDHEGLNDMDDDPFTCLDDPPDPLDPNPDPIPADCDPKIIAFFDAVFTDEEHDPAESYDSGTHGTHVAGIVAGTGGGQTDPSTGLRYIGAAPGAYLVNILSCCDGDIEDIMQGAQWAIDNKDSAGGHGIDILTSSLGEQQFETHVDNDGNSAWSRQMDMVVEAGIITTLSAGNEFGGATLAGCNTIDSPGDARLPVTVAALDKDLGLAIYSSRGYTSDLRVKPDVATIGSNIMAPDAATKDGYTSKSGTSMATPLMAGIAALMIQANPDMTTTEFKDIIGAHSIEREIALLDDPGFNDCSLLETRPDNEFGYGQADPVAFVEAAGSIDRSLNVSMDIITLQEIGNESYIAGTTSGGAPGLGLVEVKVGGGEWKGAADLSKNGDWATWRVKLDPHLESGNSTIYARLKVTDDSISPIDARRVVLIDEMAIDGAAEGLTSFGSYVFFVPFVMVLAFLGYIMVTERWDEKFRANFSRSAVPLEDLATAPISRLSRYRIFVKHIPSALRNGRDSWREGGALTESKMRRYVSLCVLYVAQGLPSGFANVAFVAFLVTNGIAVEQIAILFATVYLPWTFKFIWGPVIDMIRFPQFGIRRPWILFAETGMIISLATLLFVPDLVASIKLVTILLFVHNLFSSLQDVSVDALAVDILQPDEVATVNGLMFAAKRGGIIFGGAILGMMVVPFGIKSAIMVQLPLLILIMMLPLFLRERPGDRLFPWSKQEEVEEAWYAETEEAIEAETALLWEGDHPEEFRQARWVATNLYDNRISPASTILWASISFFLLWGLFAILHVLTSSFTEAWEITFGDVASPLKTIGKWTFLISAILLVAEWLGANIPQIRNPLPVSALASETAYNIVKGFSTRSSFILIFLCLLAELYLFTDPIVVDIFINEAGWSQTKYNAIVGGVVIAFMMVGQIVGGILGDRFGVREVSMIGFTLLALSNAALALLSDYWTNTNMMVAYLCVRAVINGVAWICVIAVCMRLTFSKAGGSQFTAYMSMFNLSAVMAYLFTGNMTQRFDYVTCLYIGGALTLFTVVLLWFIDPDEVDRVLEGRFGDGEDEFDGDFGERPEAWYEEDETVVTSA
;
A
#
# COMPACT_ATOMS: atom_id res chain seq x y z
N MET A 1 11.16 26.95 -40.39
CA MET A 1 10.81 27.78 -39.21
C MET A 1 10.71 26.92 -37.93
N ALA A 2 11.79 26.23 -37.51
CA ALA A 2 11.68 25.08 -36.58
C ALA A 2 12.09 25.32 -35.11
N GLY A 3 12.93 26.32 -34.82
CA GLY A 3 13.66 26.41 -33.55
C GLY A 3 12.84 26.65 -32.27
N ARG A 4 11.53 26.94 -32.34
CA ARG A 4 10.72 27.30 -31.17
C ARG A 4 10.12 26.11 -30.39
N ARG A 5 10.12 24.89 -30.92
CA ARG A 5 9.51 23.72 -30.23
C ARG A 5 10.47 22.97 -29.30
N GLY A 6 11.78 23.02 -29.53
CA GLY A 6 12.77 22.29 -28.71
C GLY A 6 12.99 22.88 -27.31
N ALA A 7 12.97 24.21 -27.18
CA ALA A 7 13.36 24.90 -25.94
C ALA A 7 12.42 24.65 -24.75
N LEU A 8 11.13 24.39 -25.01
CA LEU A 8 10.13 24.20 -23.93
C LEU A 8 10.31 22.87 -23.19
N ALA A 9 10.71 21.81 -23.92
CA ALA A 9 10.85 20.46 -23.38
C ALA A 9 12.04 20.32 -22.40
N SER A 10 13.09 21.13 -22.55
CA SER A 10 14.30 21.03 -21.73
C SER A 10 14.16 21.62 -20.32
N ALA A 11 13.21 22.54 -20.11
CA ALA A 11 13.07 23.25 -18.83
C ALA A 11 12.42 22.40 -17.72
N ILE A 12 11.51 21.49 -18.08
CA ILE A 12 10.67 20.72 -17.15
C ILE A 12 11.47 19.64 -16.39
N VAL A 13 12.63 19.22 -16.92
CA VAL A 13 13.40 18.05 -16.44
C VAL A 13 14.35 18.35 -15.28
N LEU A 14 14.45 19.62 -14.82
CA LEU A 14 15.49 20.08 -13.89
C LEU A 14 15.05 20.26 -12.42
N LEU A 15 13.79 19.96 -12.07
CA LEU A 15 13.14 20.45 -10.83
C LEU A 15 12.94 19.41 -9.70
N PHE A 16 13.55 18.21 -9.74
CA PHE A 16 13.10 17.04 -8.95
C PHE A 16 14.22 16.15 -8.27
N LEU A 17 15.25 16.65 -7.55
CA LEU A 17 16.38 15.78 -7.04
C LEU A 17 17.16 16.17 -5.70
N ILE A 18 16.69 15.87 -4.45
CA ILE A 18 17.37 15.93 -3.07
C ILE A 18 16.53 15.10 -1.99
N PRO A 19 16.78 14.86 -0.63
CA PRO A 19 17.93 14.80 0.37
C PRO A 19 18.04 13.46 1.25
N ILE A 20 18.21 13.47 2.63
CA ILE A 20 17.85 12.44 3.75
C ILE A 20 18.97 11.66 4.70
N ALA A 21 18.89 11.42 6.12
CA ALA A 21 19.54 10.38 7.19
C ALA A 21 19.67 10.52 8.88
N SER A 22 19.88 9.45 9.82
CA SER A 22 20.49 9.23 11.32
C SER A 22 19.69 8.87 12.74
N SER A 23 20.00 8.43 14.08
CA SER A 23 21.08 7.89 15.17
C SER A 23 20.65 7.26 16.68
N THR A 24 21.46 6.95 17.82
CA THR A 24 21.22 6.11 19.21
C THR A 24 22.12 6.35 20.62
N ILE A 25 22.27 5.79 21.95
CA ILE A 25 21.91 4.74 23.13
C ILE A 25 22.69 4.95 24.62
N MET A 26 22.78 4.43 25.99
CA MET A 26 22.45 3.34 27.14
C MET A 26 22.76 3.60 28.81
N ALA A 27 22.72 2.67 29.90
CA ALA A 27 22.71 2.84 31.52
C ALA A 27 23.43 1.88 32.72
N HIS A 28 23.22 1.88 34.15
CA HIS A 28 23.97 1.12 35.38
C HIS A 28 23.45 0.56 36.90
N GLN A 29 23.99 0.75 38.24
CA GLN A 29 24.01 -0.21 39.55
C GLN A 29 24.09 0.20 41.21
N GLU A 30 24.43 -0.61 42.36
CA GLU A 30 23.97 -0.78 43.93
C GLU A 30 24.87 -0.83 45.39
N ALA A 31 24.38 -1.04 46.74
CA ALA A 31 25.09 -1.27 48.18
C ALA A 31 24.59 -1.88 49.71
N GLY A 32 24.29 -1.24 50.97
CA GLY A 32 23.92 -1.85 52.43
C GLY A 32 24.03 -1.15 53.97
N GLY A 33 23.60 -1.71 55.25
CA GLY A 33 23.39 -1.12 56.75
C GLY A 33 23.58 -1.82 58.29
N PHE A 34 23.09 -1.36 59.57
CA PHE A 34 23.41 -1.76 61.12
C PHE A 34 22.59 -1.25 62.51
N ASP A 35 22.50 -1.82 63.83
CA ASP A 35 21.56 -1.48 65.11
C ASP A 35 21.87 -0.82 66.61
N ALA A 36 20.86 -0.61 67.59
CA ALA A 36 20.78 0.20 68.91
C ALA A 36 20.73 -0.31 70.43
N GLU A 37 20.07 -1.42 70.87
CA GLU A 37 20.31 -1.97 72.26
C GLU A 37 21.73 -2.57 72.35
N GLY A 38 22.42 -2.58 71.20
CA GLY A 38 23.79 -3.02 70.94
C GLY A 38 23.85 -4.29 70.12
N ASN A 39 22.78 -4.66 69.41
CA ASN A 39 22.70 -5.88 68.61
C ASN A 39 23.03 -5.55 67.14
N TRP A 40 22.83 -6.50 66.23
CA TRP A 40 22.87 -6.19 64.80
C TRP A 40 21.56 -6.65 64.15
N SER A 41 20.89 -5.72 63.49
CA SER A 41 19.75 -5.93 62.63
C SER A 41 20.20 -5.66 61.19
N ALA A 42 19.65 -6.42 60.25
CA ALA A 42 19.83 -6.08 58.85
C ALA A 42 19.06 -4.78 58.57
N SER A 43 19.57 -3.97 57.65
CA SER A 43 18.69 -2.99 56.99
C SER A 43 17.63 -3.78 56.24
N VAL A 44 16.37 -3.41 56.44
CA VAL A 44 15.28 -3.83 55.56
C VAL A 44 14.88 -2.62 54.72
N GLU A 45 15.84 -2.18 53.90
CA GLU A 45 15.72 -1.20 52.81
C GLU A 45 16.50 -1.71 51.58
N SER A 46 16.17 -1.22 50.39
CA SER A 46 16.71 -1.74 49.12
C SER A 46 18.22 -1.49 48.93
N ASP A 47 18.93 -2.50 48.40
CA ASP A 47 20.31 -2.37 47.92
C ASP A 47 20.48 -1.29 46.81
N VAL A 48 19.39 -0.80 46.20
CA VAL A 48 19.42 0.24 45.15
C VAL A 48 19.81 1.63 45.69
N HIS A 49 19.44 1.99 46.93
CA HIS A 49 19.68 3.33 47.51
C HIS A 49 20.48 3.28 48.84
N PRO A 50 21.68 2.72 48.82
CA PRO A 50 22.41 2.35 50.02
C PRO A 50 22.97 3.57 50.76
N ASN A 51 22.59 3.75 52.02
CA ASN A 51 22.97 4.91 52.83
C ASN A 51 22.46 6.23 52.22
N TRP A 52 21.23 6.24 51.68
CA TRP A 52 20.60 7.42 51.03
C TRP A 52 20.68 8.68 51.89
N TRP A 53 20.58 8.54 53.22
CA TRP A 53 20.71 9.60 54.21
C TRP A 53 22.04 10.38 54.13
N LEU A 54 23.13 9.77 53.63
CA LEU A 54 24.42 10.45 53.40
C LEU A 54 24.39 11.47 52.25
N TYR A 55 23.35 11.43 51.42
CA TYR A 55 23.15 12.31 50.26
C TYR A 55 21.77 12.99 50.29
N TRP A 56 21.05 12.92 51.42
CA TRP A 56 19.68 13.41 51.51
C TRP A 56 19.61 14.90 51.18
N SER A 57 18.88 15.23 50.11
CA SER A 57 18.89 16.59 49.52
C SER A 57 18.35 17.69 50.45
N ARG A 58 17.77 17.28 51.58
CA ARG A 58 17.13 18.15 52.57
C ARG A 58 17.82 18.20 53.94
N ASP A 59 18.87 17.41 54.18
CA ASP A 59 19.76 17.60 55.33
C ASP A 59 21.07 18.25 54.84
N LYS A 60 21.10 19.59 54.74
CA LYS A 60 22.21 20.30 54.05
C LYS A 60 23.40 20.61 54.94
N ASP A 61 23.26 20.54 56.25
CA ASP A 61 24.38 20.66 57.20
C ASP A 61 24.79 19.31 57.82
N ALA A 62 24.11 18.21 57.44
CA ALA A 62 24.33 16.84 57.88
C ALA A 62 24.08 16.63 59.39
N ASN A 63 22.95 17.18 59.88
CA ASN A 63 22.56 17.19 61.29
C ASN A 63 21.48 16.15 61.67
N LYS A 64 21.03 15.31 60.73
CA LYS A 64 19.96 14.30 60.87
C LYS A 64 18.55 14.85 61.10
N LEU A 65 18.24 16.01 60.54
CA LEU A 65 16.91 16.63 60.52
C LEU A 65 16.65 17.16 59.11
N ASP A 66 15.42 17.05 58.59
CA ASP A 66 15.06 17.78 57.37
C ASP A 66 15.13 19.30 57.64
N ASP A 67 15.91 20.07 56.86
CA ASP A 67 15.97 21.55 56.86
C ASP A 67 14.54 22.16 56.88
N ARG A 68 13.58 21.51 56.21
CA ARG A 68 12.16 21.89 56.14
C ARG A 68 11.47 21.71 57.48
N LEU A 69 11.76 20.61 58.20
CA LEU A 69 11.22 20.38 59.54
C LEU A 69 11.76 21.44 60.50
N GLU A 70 13.06 21.76 60.45
CA GLU A 70 13.62 22.88 61.23
C GLU A 70 12.93 24.20 60.88
N TRP A 71 12.76 24.52 59.59
CA TRP A 71 12.04 25.72 59.14
C TRP A 71 10.58 25.77 59.60
N LEU A 72 9.85 24.64 59.57
CA LEU A 72 8.47 24.52 60.07
C LEU A 72 8.39 24.77 61.59
N LEU A 73 9.37 24.29 62.35
CA LEU A 73 9.47 24.50 63.79
C LEU A 73 9.74 25.98 64.16
N GLU A 74 10.27 26.80 63.24
CA GLU A 74 10.40 28.26 63.39
C GLU A 74 9.14 29.07 62.97
N GLN A 75 8.15 28.46 62.30
CA GLN A 75 7.02 29.21 61.75
C GLN A 75 6.02 29.75 62.82
N PRO A 76 5.21 30.77 62.49
CA PRO A 76 4.11 31.23 63.34
C PRO A 76 3.16 30.10 63.75
N ALA A 77 2.64 30.14 64.97
CA ALA A 77 1.85 29.06 65.56
C ALA A 77 0.54 28.75 64.80
N ASP A 78 0.01 29.71 64.05
CA ASP A 78 -1.08 29.53 63.09
C ASP A 78 -0.64 28.62 61.92
N VAL A 79 0.50 28.90 61.27
CA VAL A 79 1.07 28.03 60.23
C VAL A 79 1.38 26.63 60.77
N GLN A 80 1.93 26.52 61.98
CA GLN A 80 2.25 25.23 62.61
C GLN A 80 1.01 24.38 62.92
N GLN A 81 -0.13 25.00 63.26
CA GLN A 81 -1.38 24.28 63.51
C GLN A 81 -2.16 23.99 62.22
N ASP A 82 -2.05 24.84 61.20
CA ASP A 82 -2.56 24.54 59.85
C ASP A 82 -1.74 23.45 59.13
N TRP A 83 -0.46 23.29 59.49
CA TRP A 83 0.40 22.19 59.04
C TRP A 83 0.10 20.89 59.81
N TRP A 84 0.48 20.81 61.09
CA TRP A 84 0.25 19.62 61.92
C TRP A 84 -1.15 19.63 62.58
N ARG A 85 -2.21 19.65 61.77
CA ARG A 85 -3.64 19.76 62.18
C ARG A 85 -4.14 18.74 63.22
N ARG A 86 -3.36 17.68 63.49
CA ARG A 86 -3.65 16.62 64.47
C ARG A 86 -2.69 16.59 65.66
N ALA A 87 -1.71 17.48 65.73
CA ALA A 87 -0.75 17.55 66.83
C ALA A 87 -1.18 18.56 67.91
N PRO A 88 -0.91 18.29 69.20
CA PRO A 88 -1.03 19.30 70.26
C PRO A 88 -0.15 20.52 69.96
N ALA A 89 -0.63 21.72 70.31
CA ALA A 89 0.16 22.95 70.14
C ALA A 89 1.50 22.86 70.90
N GLY A 90 2.63 23.02 70.19
CA GLY A 90 3.98 22.78 70.71
C GLY A 90 4.53 21.37 70.43
N SER A 91 3.89 20.60 69.55
CA SER A 91 4.37 19.29 69.09
C SER A 91 4.17 19.15 67.58
N ALA A 92 5.09 18.45 66.92
CA ALA A 92 5.02 18.09 65.50
C ALA A 92 4.59 16.62 65.35
N ARG A 93 4.23 16.22 64.12
CA ARG A 93 4.24 14.81 63.72
C ARG A 93 5.41 14.60 62.76
N VAL A 94 6.13 13.51 62.97
CA VAL A 94 7.43 13.24 62.33
C VAL A 94 7.57 11.77 61.97
N PHE A 95 8.52 11.48 61.09
CA PHE A 95 9.16 10.17 60.99
C PHE A 95 10.52 10.20 61.71
N VAL A 96 11.01 9.04 62.12
CA VAL A 96 12.31 8.83 62.76
C VAL A 96 12.89 7.57 62.14
N ASP A 97 13.95 7.76 61.37
CA ASP A 97 14.45 6.83 60.37
C ASP A 97 15.84 6.35 60.82
N TYR A 98 16.17 5.07 60.64
CA TYR A 98 17.35 4.40 61.21
C TYR A 98 18.22 3.73 60.13
N ASP A 99 19.47 3.36 60.44
CA ASP A 99 20.35 2.58 59.55
C ASP A 99 20.05 1.06 59.55
N HIS A 100 18.93 0.66 60.15
CA HIS A 100 18.48 -0.71 60.36
C HIS A 100 17.04 -0.79 60.87
N HIS A 101 16.44 -1.98 60.84
CA HIS A 101 15.05 -2.13 61.26
C HIS A 101 14.82 -1.84 62.76
N PRO A 102 14.02 -0.80 63.14
CA PRO A 102 13.89 -0.35 64.52
C PRO A 102 13.25 -1.38 65.46
N THR A 103 13.73 -1.43 66.71
CA THR A 103 13.32 -2.45 67.69
C THR A 103 12.41 -1.91 68.80
N ASP A 104 11.84 -2.81 69.61
CA ASP A 104 11.13 -2.45 70.85
C ASP A 104 11.97 -1.55 71.80
N ALA A 105 13.31 -1.64 71.74
CA ALA A 105 14.21 -0.81 72.54
C ALA A 105 14.25 0.64 72.03
N ASP A 106 14.27 0.82 70.71
CA ASP A 106 14.25 2.13 70.04
C ASP A 106 12.95 2.89 70.30
N VAL A 107 11.83 2.18 70.13
CA VAL A 107 10.48 2.67 70.45
C VAL A 107 10.38 3.06 71.94
N SER A 108 11.01 2.28 72.83
CA SER A 108 11.05 2.59 74.27
C SER A 108 11.89 3.83 74.58
N ALA A 109 13.03 4.02 73.90
CA ALA A 109 13.90 5.17 74.09
C ALA A 109 13.26 6.49 73.62
N LEU A 110 12.53 6.46 72.49
CA LEU A 110 11.68 7.59 72.06
C LEU A 110 10.64 7.96 73.14
N GLY A 111 10.01 6.95 73.75
CA GLY A 111 9.05 7.14 74.83
C GLY A 111 9.60 7.88 76.07
N GLU A 112 10.88 7.69 76.41
CA GLU A 112 11.51 8.41 77.54
C GLU A 112 11.74 9.91 77.24
N LEU A 113 11.90 10.30 75.97
CA LEU A 113 11.99 11.70 75.52
C LEU A 113 10.63 12.41 75.47
N GLY A 114 9.54 11.75 75.88
CA GLY A 114 8.18 12.28 75.78
C GLY A 114 7.61 12.26 74.36
N VAL A 115 8.29 11.57 73.44
CA VAL A 115 7.81 11.35 72.06
C VAL A 115 6.81 10.21 72.07
N VAL A 116 5.61 10.45 71.56
CA VAL A 116 4.56 9.44 71.44
C VAL A 116 4.67 8.79 70.07
N VAL A 117 5.31 7.63 69.99
CA VAL A 117 5.28 6.80 68.77
C VAL A 117 3.82 6.49 68.45
N THR A 118 3.38 6.91 67.27
CA THR A 118 1.99 6.75 66.79
C THR A 118 1.80 5.53 65.91
N PHE A 119 2.87 5.08 65.26
CA PHE A 119 2.92 3.88 64.45
C PHE A 119 4.40 3.48 64.31
N SER A 120 4.76 2.24 64.57
CA SER A 120 6.05 1.71 64.11
C SER A 120 5.81 1.07 62.76
N PHE A 121 6.63 1.39 61.76
CA PHE A 121 6.56 0.65 60.52
C PHE A 121 7.15 -0.74 60.75
N ALA A 122 6.43 -1.75 60.27
CA ALA A 122 6.96 -3.11 60.08
C ALA A 122 8.12 -3.56 58.96
N TYR A 123 8.67 -3.04 56.72
CA TYR A 123 9.70 -3.12 55.61
C TYR A 123 10.09 -1.69 55.15
N LEU A 124 10.62 -0.94 56.13
CA LEU A 124 11.32 0.34 56.15
C LEU A 124 12.13 0.36 57.46
N ASP A 125 13.25 1.08 57.51
CA ASP A 125 14.04 1.20 58.75
C ASP A 125 13.52 2.34 59.66
N THR A 126 12.18 2.52 59.79
CA THR A 126 11.57 3.79 60.25
C THR A 126 10.40 3.64 61.25
N VAL A 127 10.13 4.69 62.08
CA VAL A 127 8.89 4.82 62.89
C VAL A 127 8.23 6.20 62.79
N SER A 128 6.89 6.28 62.92
CA SER A 128 6.12 7.53 62.90
C SER A 128 5.66 7.97 64.29
N ALA A 129 5.95 9.21 64.68
CA ALA A 129 5.70 9.71 66.03
C ALA A 129 5.07 11.11 66.09
N THR A 130 4.55 11.46 67.28
CA THR A 130 4.22 12.83 67.67
C THR A 130 5.22 13.29 68.71
N ALA A 131 6.07 14.25 68.34
CA ALA A 131 7.21 14.68 69.14
C ALA A 131 7.03 16.14 69.63
N PRO A 132 7.33 16.45 70.91
CA PRO A 132 7.43 17.84 71.37
C PRO A 132 8.50 18.59 70.57
N PHE A 133 8.27 19.87 70.23
CA PHE A 133 9.27 20.69 69.52
C PHE A 133 10.62 20.71 70.25
N GLU A 134 10.59 20.73 71.59
CA GLU A 134 11.79 20.67 72.45
C GLU A 134 12.61 19.39 72.24
N ALA A 135 11.98 18.24 71.96
CA ALA A 135 12.67 16.95 71.79
C ALA A 135 13.30 16.75 70.38
N LEU A 136 12.84 17.53 69.39
CA LEU A 136 13.38 17.53 68.02
C LEU A 136 14.57 18.50 67.90
N LEU A 137 14.44 19.68 68.52
CA LEU A 137 15.43 20.76 68.45
C LEU A 137 16.62 20.55 69.40
N ASP A 138 16.48 19.77 70.47
CA ASP A 138 17.60 19.44 71.37
C ASP A 138 18.61 18.50 70.68
N PRO A 139 19.91 18.87 70.57
CA PRO A 139 20.96 17.99 70.03
C PRO A 139 21.24 16.73 70.88
N GLU A 140 20.79 16.66 72.13
CA GLU A 140 20.78 15.43 72.95
C GLU A 140 19.38 14.76 73.00
N GLY A 141 18.46 15.19 72.13
CA GLY A 141 17.11 14.63 71.93
C GLY A 141 17.06 13.47 70.93
N VAL A 142 15.99 13.41 70.11
CA VAL A 142 15.69 12.25 69.23
C VAL A 142 16.86 11.84 68.34
N ARG A 143 17.58 12.82 67.76
CA ARG A 143 18.70 12.61 66.83
C ARG A 143 19.97 12.04 67.49
N ALA A 144 20.01 11.97 68.82
CA ALA A 144 21.11 11.40 69.59
C ALA A 144 20.89 9.92 69.96
N LEU A 145 19.72 9.35 69.66
CA LEU A 145 19.47 7.92 69.83
C LEU A 145 20.37 7.10 68.87
N PRO A 146 20.79 5.88 69.26
CA PRO A 146 21.59 5.04 68.37
C PRO A 146 20.79 4.63 67.13
N GLY A 147 21.50 4.40 66.03
CA GLY A 147 20.96 3.99 64.74
C GLY A 147 20.14 5.02 63.96
N VAL A 148 19.45 5.96 64.62
CA VAL A 148 18.70 7.05 63.92
C VAL A 148 19.59 7.74 62.90
N VAL A 149 19.22 7.74 61.62
CA VAL A 149 19.91 8.42 60.52
C VAL A 149 19.24 9.73 60.12
N MET A 150 17.92 9.81 60.21
CA MET A 150 17.13 10.98 59.79
C MET A 150 15.91 11.18 60.71
N VAL A 151 15.32 12.38 60.64
CA VAL A 151 14.05 12.73 61.29
C VAL A 151 13.30 13.69 60.34
N GLU A 152 12.20 13.21 59.77
CA GLU A 152 11.44 13.92 58.71
C GLU A 152 10.09 14.48 59.15
N ASP A 153 9.53 15.42 58.37
CA ASP A 153 8.21 16.02 58.57
C ASP A 153 7.08 15.12 58.05
N LEU A 154 6.05 14.88 58.89
CA LEU A 154 4.84 14.18 58.46
C LEU A 154 3.88 15.17 57.76
N GLY A 155 4.12 15.34 56.46
CA GLY A 155 3.55 16.40 55.63
C GLY A 155 2.04 16.33 55.31
N LEU A 156 1.59 17.32 54.54
CA LEU A 156 0.24 17.47 54.00
C LEU A 156 0.15 17.06 52.52
N ALA A 157 -1.00 16.51 52.12
CA ALA A 157 -1.34 16.22 50.72
C ALA A 157 -2.36 17.24 50.17
N GLU A 158 -2.26 17.56 48.87
CA GLU A 158 -3.07 18.57 48.19
C GLU A 158 -3.74 18.02 46.91
N PRO A 159 -5.00 18.43 46.59
CA PRO A 159 -5.80 17.82 45.52
C PRO A 159 -5.69 18.55 44.17
N ASN A 160 -5.27 17.85 43.11
CA ASN A 160 -5.18 18.39 41.74
C ASN A 160 -5.40 17.26 40.71
N MET A 161 -6.48 17.31 39.92
CA MET A 161 -6.61 16.47 38.71
C MET A 161 -5.83 17.05 37.52
N HIS A 162 -5.61 18.37 37.52
CA HIS A 162 -4.77 19.05 36.52
C HIS A 162 -3.30 18.58 36.54
N GLU A 163 -2.90 17.80 37.56
CA GLU A 163 -1.61 17.11 37.63
C GLU A 163 -1.70 15.63 37.25
N ALA A 164 -2.81 14.94 37.54
CA ALA A 164 -2.89 13.47 37.36
C ALA A 164 -2.81 13.06 35.88
N VAL A 165 -3.50 13.79 35.00
CA VAL A 165 -3.43 13.59 33.54
C VAL A 165 -2.00 13.87 33.00
N PRO A 166 -1.36 15.03 33.28
CA PRO A 166 0.02 15.27 32.82
C PRO A 166 1.10 14.37 33.45
N THR A 167 0.98 14.03 34.73
CA THR A 167 1.95 13.16 35.42
C THR A 167 1.87 11.70 34.94
N MET A 168 0.69 11.26 34.48
CA MET A 168 0.56 10.01 33.73
C MET A 168 0.93 10.13 32.25
N GLY A 169 1.09 11.34 31.69
CA GLY A 169 1.31 11.55 30.26
C GLY A 169 0.06 11.37 29.39
N VAL A 170 -1.14 11.42 29.97
CA VAL A 170 -2.41 11.35 29.22
C VAL A 170 -2.59 12.61 28.34
N ASP A 171 -2.11 13.77 28.79
CA ASP A 171 -2.09 15.00 27.99
C ASP A 171 -1.21 14.90 26.74
N GLN A 172 -0.15 14.07 26.77
CA GLN A 172 0.70 13.79 25.61
C GLN A 172 -0.04 12.93 24.58
N VAL A 173 -0.97 12.05 24.97
CA VAL A 173 -1.84 11.35 24.02
C VAL A 173 -2.73 12.36 23.28
N TRP A 174 -3.33 13.32 23.99
CA TRP A 174 -4.14 14.36 23.38
C TRP A 174 -3.33 15.32 22.50
N THR A 175 -2.13 15.71 22.97
CA THR A 175 -1.32 16.79 22.37
C THR A 175 -0.41 16.31 21.24
N ASP A 176 0.22 15.13 21.39
CA ASP A 176 1.19 14.59 20.44
C ASP A 176 0.58 13.54 19.49
N LEU A 177 -0.48 12.82 19.91
CA LEU A 177 -1.16 11.81 19.07
C LEU A 177 -2.53 12.28 18.55
N GLY A 178 -3.14 13.33 19.13
CA GLY A 178 -4.44 13.86 18.71
C GLY A 178 -5.63 12.97 19.08
N LEU A 179 -5.42 11.99 19.96
CA LEU A 179 -6.42 11.02 20.40
C LEU A 179 -6.98 11.49 21.76
N ASP A 180 -8.30 11.54 21.90
CA ASP A 180 -9.04 12.11 23.04
C ASP A 180 -10.18 11.19 23.54
N GLY A 181 -10.32 9.99 22.96
CA GLY A 181 -11.42 9.05 23.21
C GLY A 181 -12.61 9.18 22.24
N THR A 182 -12.59 10.14 21.29
CA THR A 182 -13.68 10.32 20.32
C THR A 182 -13.93 9.04 19.51
N GLY A 183 -15.13 8.48 19.69
CA GLY A 183 -15.57 7.26 19.02
C GLY A 183 -15.43 5.98 19.84
N SER A 184 -15.06 6.08 21.13
CA SER A 184 -15.10 4.99 22.10
C SER A 184 -16.29 5.19 23.05
N VAL A 185 -16.95 4.10 23.47
CA VAL A 185 -18.07 4.13 24.43
C VAL A 185 -17.73 3.39 25.73
N ILE A 186 -18.02 4.03 26.86
CA ILE A 186 -17.59 3.58 28.18
C ILE A 186 -18.80 3.50 29.13
N ALA A 187 -19.17 2.27 29.50
CA ALA A 187 -20.16 2.00 30.52
C ALA A 187 -19.56 2.19 31.92
N VAL A 188 -20.17 3.08 32.72
CA VAL A 188 -19.83 3.27 34.13
C VAL A 188 -20.85 2.52 34.97
N LEU A 189 -20.41 1.43 35.59
CA LEU A 189 -21.22 0.59 36.47
C LEU A 189 -20.94 1.00 37.92
N ASP A 190 -21.84 1.84 38.47
CA ASP A 190 -21.61 2.56 39.72
C ASP A 190 -22.94 3.06 40.34
N THR A 191 -22.90 4.15 41.12
CA THR A 191 -24.01 4.87 41.75
C THR A 191 -24.77 5.81 40.80
N GLY A 192 -24.54 5.69 39.49
CA GLY A 192 -25.18 6.53 38.48
C GLY A 192 -24.32 7.73 38.03
N ILE A 193 -24.66 8.33 36.90
CA ILE A 193 -23.98 9.52 36.36
C ILE A 193 -24.97 10.69 36.28
N ARG A 194 -24.63 11.82 36.92
CA ARG A 194 -25.36 13.08 36.79
C ARG A 194 -25.11 13.71 35.41
N GLY A 195 -26.08 13.61 34.49
CA GLY A 195 -25.96 14.17 33.14
C GLY A 195 -25.89 15.70 33.10
N ASP A 196 -26.67 16.39 33.94
CA ASP A 196 -26.83 17.86 33.92
C ASP A 196 -25.68 18.66 34.58
N HIS A 197 -24.44 18.12 34.51
CA HIS A 197 -23.22 18.68 35.08
C HIS A 197 -22.26 19.20 33.98
N GLU A 198 -21.82 20.45 34.06
CA GLU A 198 -21.05 21.15 33.01
C GLU A 198 -19.76 20.41 32.62
N GLY A 199 -19.07 19.82 33.60
CA GLY A 199 -17.89 18.96 33.40
C GLY A 199 -18.14 17.63 32.69
N LEU A 200 -19.38 17.29 32.33
CA LEU A 200 -19.82 16.06 31.65
C LEU A 200 -20.62 16.32 30.36
N ASN A 201 -20.58 17.54 29.81
CA ASN A 201 -21.16 17.83 28.49
C ASN A 201 -20.49 17.00 27.36
N ASP A 202 -21.15 16.98 26.20
CA ASP A 202 -20.82 16.22 24.99
C ASP A 202 -19.64 16.78 24.15
N MET A 203 -19.35 18.09 24.31
CA MET A 203 -18.34 18.94 23.66
C MET A 203 -18.81 19.78 22.44
N ASP A 204 -20.08 19.79 22.06
CA ASP A 204 -20.67 20.91 21.30
C ASP A 204 -20.84 22.15 22.22
N ASP A 205 -20.76 23.35 21.63
CA ASP A 205 -20.90 24.64 22.34
C ASP A 205 -22.10 25.50 21.88
N ASP A 206 -23.12 24.86 21.29
CA ASP A 206 -24.39 25.47 20.86
C ASP A 206 -25.61 24.86 21.59
N PRO A 207 -26.06 25.46 22.72
CA PRO A 207 -27.18 24.97 23.54
C PRO A 207 -28.57 25.15 22.87
N PHE A 208 -28.63 25.20 21.54
CA PHE A 208 -29.84 25.34 20.73
C PHE A 208 -29.97 24.27 19.62
N THR A 209 -29.05 23.31 19.50
CA THR A 209 -29.05 22.26 18.45
C THR A 209 -30.35 21.44 18.37
N CYS A 210 -31.12 21.35 19.46
CA CYS A 210 -32.43 20.67 19.51
C CYS A 210 -33.68 21.56 19.34
N LEU A 211 -33.54 22.85 19.01
CA LEU A 211 -34.66 23.80 18.97
C LEU A 211 -34.91 24.36 17.55
N ASP A 212 -36.02 23.94 16.93
CA ASP A 212 -36.52 24.39 15.61
C ASP A 212 -36.58 25.93 15.44
N ASP A 213 -36.81 26.67 16.53
CA ASP A 213 -36.82 28.14 16.61
C ASP A 213 -36.04 28.56 17.89
N PRO A 214 -34.82 29.11 17.80
CA PRO A 214 -34.07 29.58 18.96
C PRO A 214 -34.70 30.85 19.59
N PRO A 215 -34.56 31.06 20.91
CA PRO A 215 -35.27 32.12 21.63
C PRO A 215 -34.86 33.55 21.21
N ASP A 216 -35.83 34.48 21.18
CA ASP A 216 -35.60 35.88 20.78
C ASP A 216 -34.62 36.57 21.75
N PRO A 217 -33.43 37.02 21.29
CA PRO A 217 -32.43 37.69 22.14
C PRO A 217 -32.85 39.10 22.62
N LEU A 218 -34.08 39.53 22.32
CA LEU A 218 -34.70 40.75 22.83
C LEU A 218 -35.82 40.50 23.86
N ASP A 219 -36.13 39.25 24.23
CA ASP A 219 -37.07 38.96 25.31
C ASP A 219 -36.50 39.39 26.68
N PRO A 220 -37.17 40.26 27.44
CA PRO A 220 -36.71 40.67 28.77
C PRO A 220 -36.88 39.58 29.87
N ASN A 221 -37.56 38.47 29.59
CA ASN A 221 -37.82 37.38 30.54
C ASN A 221 -38.12 36.05 29.80
N PRO A 222 -37.15 35.45 29.09
CA PRO A 222 -37.34 34.17 28.40
C PRO A 222 -37.67 33.02 29.38
N ASP A 223 -38.35 31.99 28.87
CA ASP A 223 -38.51 30.73 29.58
C ASP A 223 -37.14 30.00 29.70
N PRO A 224 -36.95 29.11 30.70
CA PRO A 224 -35.70 28.37 30.85
C PRO A 224 -35.44 27.47 29.63
N ILE A 225 -34.26 27.62 29.02
CA ILE A 225 -33.76 26.69 28.00
C ILE A 225 -33.61 25.31 28.67
N PRO A 226 -34.04 24.20 28.02
CA PRO A 226 -33.73 22.85 28.48
C PRO A 226 -32.22 22.68 28.68
N ALA A 227 -31.81 21.98 29.73
CA ALA A 227 -30.41 21.67 29.93
C ALA A 227 -30.08 20.38 29.18
N ASP A 228 -29.36 20.52 28.07
CA ASP A 228 -28.86 19.45 27.19
C ASP A 228 -29.95 18.68 26.39
N CYS A 229 -29.53 18.22 25.21
CA CYS A 229 -30.32 17.48 24.21
C CYS A 229 -29.46 16.53 23.34
N ASP A 230 -28.13 16.64 23.34
CA ASP A 230 -27.22 15.65 22.75
C ASP A 230 -26.27 15.15 23.86
N PRO A 231 -26.82 14.47 24.89
CA PRO A 231 -26.09 14.19 26.11
C PRO A 231 -24.90 13.27 25.85
N LYS A 232 -23.76 13.57 26.49
CA LYS A 232 -22.59 12.67 26.54
C LYS A 232 -22.96 11.26 27.01
N ILE A 233 -24.00 11.15 27.82
CA ILE A 233 -24.59 9.89 28.27
C ILE A 233 -25.56 9.44 27.17
N ILE A 234 -25.24 8.38 26.43
CA ILE A 234 -26.02 7.92 25.27
C ILE A 234 -27.03 6.80 25.59
N ALA A 235 -26.92 6.20 26.78
CA ALA A 235 -27.87 5.22 27.31
C ALA A 235 -27.85 5.26 28.85
N PHE A 236 -28.99 5.00 29.49
CA PHE A 236 -29.14 4.96 30.95
C PHE A 236 -30.01 3.77 31.39
N PHE A 237 -29.41 2.84 32.14
CA PHE A 237 -30.09 1.72 32.78
C PHE A 237 -30.07 1.85 34.30
N ASP A 238 -31.23 1.66 34.94
CA ASP A 238 -31.39 1.69 36.40
C ASP A 238 -31.77 0.29 36.92
N ALA A 239 -30.76 -0.45 37.37
CA ALA A 239 -30.92 -1.76 37.98
C ALA A 239 -31.41 -1.70 39.44
N VAL A 240 -31.42 -0.51 40.08
CA VAL A 240 -31.63 -0.37 41.53
C VAL A 240 -33.08 -0.05 41.89
N PHE A 241 -33.75 0.84 41.14
CA PHE A 241 -35.09 1.31 41.49
C PHE A 241 -36.19 0.88 40.52
N THR A 242 -35.86 0.53 39.27
CA THR A 242 -36.85 0.30 38.21
C THR A 242 -36.68 -0.98 37.39
N ASP A 243 -35.47 -1.51 37.19
CA ASP A 243 -35.18 -2.64 36.28
C ASP A 243 -35.62 -2.33 34.84
N GLU A 244 -35.41 -1.08 34.40
CA GLU A 244 -35.69 -0.64 33.02
C GLU A 244 -34.69 0.43 32.52
N GLU A 245 -34.67 0.62 31.21
CA GLU A 245 -33.86 1.63 30.51
C GLU A 245 -34.66 2.93 30.37
N HIS A 246 -34.03 4.06 30.70
CA HIS A 246 -34.65 5.38 30.74
C HIS A 246 -34.08 6.31 29.66
N ASP A 247 -34.71 7.47 29.49
CA ASP A 247 -34.18 8.55 28.67
C ASP A 247 -32.81 9.00 29.22
N PRO A 248 -31.73 9.04 28.42
CA PRO A 248 -30.41 9.43 28.90
C PRO A 248 -30.37 10.88 29.44
N ALA A 249 -31.28 11.76 29.01
CA ALA A 249 -31.40 13.11 29.56
C ALA A 249 -31.98 13.13 31.00
N GLU A 250 -32.62 12.05 31.46
CA GLU A 250 -33.07 11.87 32.85
C GLU A 250 -31.99 11.19 33.74
N SER A 251 -30.78 10.97 33.22
CA SER A 251 -29.67 10.30 33.92
C SER A 251 -29.22 11.01 35.22
N TYR A 252 -29.25 10.26 36.32
CA TYR A 252 -28.89 10.74 37.66
C TYR A 252 -27.86 9.83 38.38
N ASP A 253 -27.33 10.36 39.49
CA ASP A 253 -26.43 9.71 40.44
C ASP A 253 -27.07 9.72 41.83
N SER A 254 -27.18 8.57 42.49
CA SER A 254 -27.76 8.41 43.83
C SER A 254 -26.77 8.65 44.97
N GLY A 255 -25.45 8.48 44.73
CA GLY A 255 -24.42 8.38 45.76
C GLY A 255 -23.26 9.37 45.68
N THR A 256 -23.15 10.14 44.59
CA THR A 256 -22.03 11.01 44.17
C THR A 256 -20.77 10.30 43.65
N HIS A 257 -20.74 8.97 43.58
CA HIS A 257 -19.51 8.25 43.24
C HIS A 257 -19.37 8.09 41.71
N GLY A 258 -20.44 7.73 41.01
CA GLY A 258 -20.43 7.44 39.57
C GLY A 258 -20.22 8.69 38.72
N THR A 259 -20.72 9.85 39.13
CA THR A 259 -20.41 11.15 38.50
C THR A 259 -18.93 11.51 38.61
N HIS A 260 -18.30 11.19 39.75
CA HIS A 260 -16.87 11.45 39.99
C HIS A 260 -16.03 10.50 39.13
N VAL A 261 -16.34 9.20 39.16
CA VAL A 261 -15.76 8.15 38.30
C VAL A 261 -15.88 8.53 36.82
N ALA A 262 -17.09 8.82 36.33
CA ALA A 262 -17.36 9.21 34.95
C ALA A 262 -16.60 10.46 34.49
N GLY A 263 -16.38 11.44 35.39
CA GLY A 263 -15.58 12.62 35.07
C GLY A 263 -14.07 12.38 35.08
N ILE A 264 -13.58 11.37 35.80
CA ILE A 264 -12.19 10.87 35.63
C ILE A 264 -12.05 10.16 34.28
N VAL A 265 -13.07 9.39 33.88
CA VAL A 265 -13.11 8.74 32.56
C VAL A 265 -13.12 9.78 31.43
N ALA A 266 -14.16 10.61 31.34
CA ALA A 266 -14.49 11.40 30.14
C ALA A 266 -14.91 12.86 30.42
N GLY A 267 -14.50 13.42 31.56
CA GLY A 267 -14.85 14.79 31.93
C GLY A 267 -14.27 15.84 30.96
N THR A 268 -15.08 16.81 30.53
CA THR A 268 -14.68 17.90 29.61
C THR A 268 -13.83 18.98 30.28
N GLY A 269 -13.86 19.05 31.61
CA GLY A 269 -13.31 20.17 32.36
C GLY A 269 -14.16 21.44 32.32
N GLY A 270 -15.43 21.37 31.88
CA GLY A 270 -16.42 22.45 32.07
C GLY A 270 -16.75 22.67 33.55
N GLY A 271 -17.15 23.88 33.92
CA GLY A 271 -17.40 24.30 35.31
C GLY A 271 -16.19 24.93 35.99
N GLN A 272 -15.99 24.61 37.27
CA GLN A 272 -14.99 25.24 38.13
C GLN A 272 -13.55 24.82 37.78
N THR A 273 -12.78 25.80 37.30
CA THR A 273 -11.33 25.69 37.08
C THR A 273 -10.54 25.76 38.39
N ASP A 274 -9.31 25.26 38.35
CA ASP A 274 -8.37 25.32 39.47
C ASP A 274 -8.15 26.76 40.01
N PRO A 275 -8.38 27.02 41.32
CA PRO A 275 -8.22 28.36 41.88
C PRO A 275 -6.79 28.92 41.88
N SER A 276 -5.78 28.08 41.67
CA SER A 276 -4.36 28.44 41.73
C SER A 276 -3.71 28.51 40.35
N THR A 277 -4.01 27.57 39.45
CA THR A 277 -3.43 27.51 38.10
C THR A 277 -4.37 28.01 37.00
N GLY A 278 -5.69 28.06 37.25
CA GLY A 278 -6.71 28.37 36.25
C GLY A 278 -6.94 27.24 35.23
N LEU A 279 -6.36 26.06 35.44
CA LEU A 279 -6.51 24.90 34.57
C LEU A 279 -7.86 24.21 34.76
N ARG A 280 -8.31 23.50 33.73
CA ARG A 280 -9.53 22.68 33.76
C ARG A 280 -9.22 21.27 34.29
N TYR A 281 -10.19 20.67 34.96
CA TYR A 281 -10.12 19.29 35.45
C TYR A 281 -10.74 18.34 34.41
N ILE A 282 -9.94 18.03 33.38
CA ILE A 282 -10.32 17.18 32.24
C ILE A 282 -10.07 15.70 32.62
N GLY A 283 -11.00 14.81 32.29
CA GLY A 283 -10.86 13.35 32.44
C GLY A 283 -9.98 12.75 31.34
N ALA A 284 -9.60 11.47 31.43
CA ALA A 284 -8.60 10.87 30.55
C ALA A 284 -9.00 10.76 29.06
N ALA A 285 -10.28 10.61 28.76
CA ALA A 285 -10.85 10.43 27.42
C ALA A 285 -12.04 11.40 27.19
N PRO A 286 -11.81 12.72 27.13
CA PRO A 286 -12.87 13.73 27.12
C PRO A 286 -13.80 13.69 25.88
N GLY A 287 -13.38 13.04 24.78
CA GLY A 287 -14.17 12.84 23.57
C GLY A 287 -15.07 11.60 23.57
N ALA A 288 -14.88 10.68 24.53
CA ALA A 288 -15.63 9.43 24.63
C ALA A 288 -17.09 9.62 25.07
N TYR A 289 -17.96 8.72 24.63
CA TYR A 289 -19.35 8.64 25.10
C TYR A 289 -19.44 7.82 26.39
N LEU A 290 -20.41 8.18 27.23
CA LEU A 290 -20.71 7.49 28.48
C LEU A 290 -22.00 6.69 28.36
N VAL A 291 -22.06 5.57 29.07
CA VAL A 291 -23.30 4.82 29.32
C VAL A 291 -23.46 4.70 30.82
N ASN A 292 -24.59 5.18 31.35
CA ASN A 292 -24.87 5.13 32.77
C ASN A 292 -25.51 3.78 33.13
N ILE A 293 -24.82 2.98 33.95
CA ILE A 293 -25.37 1.78 34.57
C ILE A 293 -25.44 2.04 36.09
N LEU A 294 -26.61 2.49 36.53
CA LEU A 294 -26.92 2.68 37.95
C LEU A 294 -27.18 1.31 38.58
N SER A 295 -26.26 0.87 39.43
CA SER A 295 -26.32 -0.45 40.09
C SER A 295 -25.84 -0.47 41.54
N CYS A 296 -25.22 0.60 42.07
CA CYS A 296 -24.61 0.57 43.40
C CYS A 296 -25.40 1.28 44.52
N CYS A 297 -25.17 0.79 45.73
CA CYS A 297 -25.05 1.54 46.98
C CYS A 297 -26.36 2.04 47.61
N ASP A 298 -27.44 2.14 46.84
CA ASP A 298 -28.80 1.81 47.31
C ASP A 298 -29.22 0.37 46.92
N GLY A 299 -28.53 -0.25 45.94
CA GLY A 299 -28.71 -1.64 45.48
C GLY A 299 -27.61 -2.61 45.96
N ASP A 300 -27.74 -3.90 45.61
CA ASP A 300 -26.83 -4.98 46.00
C ASP A 300 -26.14 -5.72 44.82
N ILE A 301 -25.45 -6.84 45.11
CA ILE A 301 -24.65 -7.59 44.13
C ILE A 301 -25.53 -8.19 43.02
N GLU A 302 -26.82 -8.49 43.28
CA GLU A 302 -27.75 -8.93 42.24
C GLU A 302 -28.01 -7.80 41.22
N ASP A 303 -28.13 -6.55 41.67
CA ASP A 303 -28.35 -5.37 40.82
C ASP A 303 -27.09 -5.00 40.02
N ILE A 304 -25.91 -5.14 40.63
CA ILE A 304 -24.60 -5.06 39.96
C ILE A 304 -24.46 -6.13 38.86
N MET A 305 -24.86 -7.37 39.14
CA MET A 305 -24.85 -8.44 38.14
C MET A 305 -25.87 -8.22 37.02
N GLN A 306 -27.03 -7.63 37.32
CA GLN A 306 -28.02 -7.20 36.32
C GLN A 306 -27.48 -6.10 35.42
N GLY A 307 -26.86 -5.05 35.97
CA GLY A 307 -26.19 -4.01 35.19
C GLY A 307 -25.09 -4.56 34.27
N ALA A 308 -24.27 -5.49 34.78
CA ALA A 308 -23.26 -6.18 33.99
C ALA A 308 -23.86 -7.08 32.90
N GLN A 309 -25.05 -7.66 33.12
CA GLN A 309 -25.77 -8.42 32.09
C GLN A 309 -26.37 -7.50 31.02
N TRP A 310 -26.96 -6.36 31.41
CA TRP A 310 -27.49 -5.36 30.47
C TRP A 310 -26.37 -4.82 29.56
N ALA A 311 -25.16 -4.65 30.08
CA ALA A 311 -23.98 -4.28 29.28
C ALA A 311 -23.62 -5.34 28.22
N ILE A 312 -23.68 -6.63 28.56
CA ILE A 312 -23.47 -7.74 27.61
C ILE A 312 -24.57 -7.74 26.54
N ASP A 313 -25.83 -7.61 26.96
CA ASP A 313 -26.98 -7.70 26.06
C ASP A 313 -27.07 -6.51 25.09
N ASN A 314 -26.55 -5.33 25.47
CA ASN A 314 -26.54 -4.10 24.66
C ASN A 314 -25.17 -3.74 24.05
N LYS A 315 -24.18 -4.64 24.13
CA LYS A 315 -22.81 -4.42 23.65
C LYS A 315 -22.73 -3.82 22.24
N ASP A 316 -23.57 -4.28 21.31
CA ASP A 316 -23.53 -3.87 19.91
C ASP A 316 -24.62 -2.81 19.57
N SER A 317 -25.30 -2.23 20.57
CA SER A 317 -26.49 -1.39 20.35
C SER A 317 -26.74 -0.24 21.33
N ALA A 318 -26.07 -0.16 22.48
CA ALA A 318 -26.28 0.92 23.47
C ALA A 318 -26.12 2.31 22.82
N GLY A 319 -27.14 3.16 22.95
CA GLY A 319 -27.18 4.49 22.34
C GLY A 319 -26.99 4.54 20.81
N GLY A 320 -27.14 3.40 20.10
CA GLY A 320 -26.81 3.28 18.68
C GLY A 320 -25.31 3.15 18.36
N HIS A 321 -24.43 3.18 19.37
CA HIS A 321 -22.98 3.13 19.22
C HIS A 321 -22.34 1.84 19.73
N GLY A 322 -22.92 1.19 20.76
CA GLY A 322 -22.39 0.00 21.41
C GLY A 322 -21.66 0.31 22.73
N ILE A 323 -20.95 -0.67 23.28
CA ILE A 323 -20.14 -0.57 24.51
C ILE A 323 -18.79 -1.25 24.25
N ASP A 324 -17.72 -0.46 24.25
CA ASP A 324 -16.35 -0.98 24.09
C ASP A 324 -15.73 -1.35 25.45
N ILE A 325 -15.99 -0.52 26.47
CA ILE A 325 -15.36 -0.58 27.78
C ILE A 325 -16.43 -0.55 28.88
N LEU A 326 -16.22 -1.32 29.95
CA LEU A 326 -16.96 -1.21 31.20
C LEU A 326 -15.98 -0.96 32.36
N THR A 327 -16.24 0.07 33.14
CA THR A 327 -15.52 0.36 34.39
C THR A 327 -16.44 0.11 35.59
N SER A 328 -15.96 -0.69 36.54
CA SER A 328 -16.63 -0.94 37.82
C SER A 328 -15.65 -0.61 38.95
N SER A 329 -15.85 0.56 39.55
CA SER A 329 -15.04 1.09 40.67
C SER A 329 -15.50 0.58 42.04
N LEU A 330 -16.15 -0.58 42.03
CA LEU A 330 -16.84 -1.22 43.13
C LEU A 330 -16.14 -2.54 43.51
N GLY A 331 -16.32 -2.94 44.76
CA GLY A 331 -15.98 -4.27 45.27
C GLY A 331 -16.84 -4.62 46.47
N GLU A 332 -16.65 -5.81 47.02
CA GLU A 332 -17.19 -6.15 48.34
C GLU A 332 -16.45 -5.32 49.44
N GLN A 333 -16.96 -5.33 50.67
CA GLN A 333 -16.35 -4.62 51.82
C GLN A 333 -16.34 -5.55 53.03
N GLN A 334 -15.21 -6.18 53.30
CA GLN A 334 -15.14 -7.37 54.15
C GLN A 334 -13.99 -7.29 55.18
N PHE A 335 -14.39 -7.09 56.45
CA PHE A 335 -13.51 -7.09 57.62
C PHE A 335 -12.91 -8.47 57.99
N GLU A 336 -13.02 -9.49 57.14
CA GLU A 336 -12.47 -10.82 57.34
C GLU A 336 -11.51 -11.20 56.19
N THR A 337 -10.41 -11.88 56.49
CA THR A 337 -9.44 -12.31 55.47
C THR A 337 -9.95 -13.52 54.70
N HIS A 338 -10.46 -13.30 53.49
CA HIS A 338 -10.99 -14.36 52.65
C HIS A 338 -9.90 -15.28 52.11
N VAL A 339 -10.20 -16.58 52.08
CA VAL A 339 -9.28 -17.64 51.59
C VAL A 339 -9.89 -18.33 50.35
N ASP A 340 -10.91 -17.68 49.80
CA ASP A 340 -11.81 -18.12 48.74
C ASP A 340 -12.07 -17.02 47.69
N ASN A 341 -11.32 -15.90 47.75
CA ASN A 341 -11.21 -14.91 46.67
C ASN A 341 -10.32 -15.47 45.55
N ASP A 342 -10.84 -16.48 44.87
CA ASP A 342 -10.17 -17.27 43.83
C ASP A 342 -10.73 -17.02 42.41
N GLY A 343 -11.60 -16.02 42.25
CA GLY A 343 -12.30 -15.67 41.01
C GLY A 343 -13.59 -16.45 40.75
N ASN A 344 -13.96 -17.46 41.57
CA ASN A 344 -15.19 -18.24 41.37
C ASN A 344 -16.46 -17.59 41.97
N SER A 345 -16.35 -16.41 42.58
CA SER A 345 -17.48 -15.57 43.01
C SER A 345 -18.54 -15.41 41.90
N ALA A 346 -19.80 -15.18 42.29
CA ALA A 346 -20.87 -14.90 41.34
C ALA A 346 -20.60 -13.61 40.55
N TRP A 347 -20.09 -12.58 41.23
CA TRP A 347 -19.74 -11.29 40.66
C TRP A 347 -18.49 -11.40 39.78
N SER A 348 -17.40 -11.99 40.29
CA SER A 348 -16.16 -12.15 39.51
C SER A 348 -16.35 -12.94 38.23
N ARG A 349 -17.18 -14.00 38.26
CA ARG A 349 -17.55 -14.75 37.04
C ARG A 349 -18.47 -13.98 36.11
N GLN A 350 -19.32 -13.06 36.61
CA GLN A 350 -20.09 -12.18 35.73
C GLN A 350 -19.15 -11.20 35.01
N MET A 351 -18.16 -10.63 35.70
CA MET A 351 -17.17 -9.75 35.07
C MET A 351 -16.26 -10.49 34.08
N ASP A 352 -15.94 -11.77 34.32
CA ASP A 352 -15.31 -12.62 33.31
C ASP A 352 -16.21 -12.79 32.05
N MET A 353 -17.54 -12.91 32.20
CA MET A 353 -18.46 -12.97 31.04
C MET A 353 -18.58 -11.65 30.28
N VAL A 354 -18.45 -10.49 30.95
CA VAL A 354 -18.36 -9.18 30.28
C VAL A 354 -17.13 -9.15 29.35
N VAL A 355 -16.01 -9.71 29.79
CA VAL A 355 -14.79 -9.82 28.97
C VAL A 355 -14.89 -10.88 27.87
N GLU A 356 -15.55 -12.03 28.11
CA GLU A 356 -15.81 -13.03 27.06
C GLU A 356 -16.82 -12.52 26.00
N ALA A 357 -17.71 -11.60 26.35
CA ALA A 357 -18.56 -10.90 25.38
C ALA A 357 -17.77 -9.93 24.48
N GLY A 358 -16.54 -9.57 24.88
CA GLY A 358 -15.66 -8.67 24.15
C GLY A 358 -15.66 -7.22 24.64
N ILE A 359 -16.15 -6.94 25.85
CA ILE A 359 -16.08 -5.62 26.48
C ILE A 359 -14.82 -5.53 27.35
N ILE A 360 -14.00 -4.51 27.13
CA ILE A 360 -12.81 -4.25 27.95
C ILE A 360 -13.26 -3.87 29.36
N THR A 361 -12.92 -4.71 30.35
CA THR A 361 -13.40 -4.51 31.72
C THR A 361 -12.26 -4.07 32.64
N THR A 362 -12.39 -2.89 33.24
CA THR A 362 -11.48 -2.40 34.31
C THR A 362 -12.18 -2.48 35.67
N LEU A 363 -11.48 -3.05 36.66
CA LEU A 363 -11.98 -3.24 38.04
C LEU A 363 -11.04 -2.61 39.06
N SER A 364 -11.57 -2.12 40.18
CA SER A 364 -10.76 -1.70 41.32
C SER A 364 -10.10 -2.89 42.02
N ALA A 365 -8.81 -2.78 42.36
CA ALA A 365 -8.12 -3.78 43.17
C ALA A 365 -8.71 -3.93 44.58
N GLY A 366 -9.34 -2.88 45.10
CA GLY A 366 -9.80 -2.76 46.47
C GLY A 366 -9.08 -1.63 47.21
N ASN A 367 -9.65 -1.20 48.34
CA ASN A 367 -9.06 -0.19 49.23
C ASN A 367 -8.86 -0.73 50.66
N GLU A 368 -8.99 -2.04 50.83
CA GLU A 368 -9.10 -2.68 52.14
C GLU A 368 -7.78 -3.35 52.51
N PHE A 369 -7.19 -2.94 53.64
CA PHE A 369 -6.01 -3.54 54.26
C PHE A 369 -4.70 -3.58 53.42
N GLY A 370 -4.61 -2.86 52.29
CA GLY A 370 -3.43 -2.84 51.40
C GLY A 370 -2.07 -2.71 52.13
N GLY A 371 -1.90 -1.69 52.97
CA GLY A 371 -0.75 -1.51 53.87
C GLY A 371 -0.94 -2.06 55.30
N ALA A 372 -1.67 -3.16 55.48
CA ALA A 372 -1.94 -3.75 56.80
C ALA A 372 -1.57 -5.25 56.87
N THR A 373 -0.38 -5.52 57.40
CA THR A 373 0.24 -6.86 57.59
C THR A 373 -0.62 -7.94 58.26
N LEU A 374 -1.70 -7.57 58.95
CA LEU A 374 -2.64 -8.52 59.55
C LEU A 374 -3.50 -9.26 58.51
N ALA A 375 -3.67 -8.71 57.31
CA ALA A 375 -4.34 -9.39 56.20
C ALA A 375 -3.37 -10.21 55.33
N GLY A 376 -2.14 -9.70 55.16
CA GLY A 376 -1.12 -10.29 54.30
C GLY A 376 -1.40 -10.12 52.81
N CYS A 377 -0.63 -10.84 51.99
CA CYS A 377 -0.58 -10.73 50.54
C CYS A 377 -1.75 -11.42 49.82
N ASN A 378 -2.98 -11.02 50.17
CA ASN A 378 -4.26 -11.48 49.61
C ASN A 378 -5.37 -10.50 50.02
N THR A 379 -5.28 -9.26 49.53
CA THR A 379 -6.24 -8.16 49.83
C THR A 379 -7.01 -7.69 48.59
N ILE A 380 -6.85 -8.39 47.46
CA ILE A 380 -7.66 -8.19 46.26
C ILE A 380 -9.05 -8.78 46.51
N ASP A 381 -10.08 -7.94 46.48
CA ASP A 381 -11.46 -8.38 46.76
C ASP A 381 -12.24 -8.72 45.48
N SER A 382 -13.39 -9.37 45.61
CA SER A 382 -14.35 -9.55 44.50
C SER A 382 -14.93 -8.18 44.11
N PRO A 383 -15.04 -7.83 42.81
CA PRO A 383 -14.73 -8.64 41.62
C PRO A 383 -13.29 -8.48 41.12
N GLY A 384 -12.45 -7.67 41.76
CA GLY A 384 -11.05 -7.44 41.37
C GLY A 384 -10.18 -8.72 41.32
N ASP A 385 -10.61 -9.80 41.98
CA ASP A 385 -10.03 -11.14 41.88
C ASP A 385 -10.39 -11.89 40.57
N ALA A 386 -11.28 -11.37 39.72
CA ALA A 386 -11.69 -11.96 38.43
C ALA A 386 -10.52 -12.22 37.49
N ARG A 387 -10.66 -13.18 36.58
CA ARG A 387 -9.52 -13.72 35.82
C ARG A 387 -9.19 -12.87 34.59
N LEU A 388 -10.21 -12.54 33.81
CA LEU A 388 -10.08 -11.89 32.51
C LEU A 388 -9.99 -10.36 32.61
N PRO A 389 -10.80 -9.65 33.44
CA PRO A 389 -10.69 -8.20 33.62
C PRO A 389 -9.30 -7.72 34.03
N VAL A 390 -9.06 -6.43 33.78
CA VAL A 390 -7.86 -5.71 34.23
C VAL A 390 -8.16 -5.04 35.56
N THR A 391 -7.46 -5.49 36.60
CA THR A 391 -7.60 -4.99 37.97
C THR A 391 -6.56 -3.90 38.23
N VAL A 392 -6.99 -2.77 38.79
CA VAL A 392 -6.21 -1.53 38.81
C VAL A 392 -5.83 -1.13 40.24
N ALA A 393 -4.54 -1.00 40.48
CA ALA A 393 -3.96 -0.42 41.70
C ALA A 393 -3.91 1.12 41.65
N ALA A 394 -3.88 1.74 42.83
CA ALA A 394 -3.80 3.18 43.00
C ALA A 394 -2.37 3.63 43.29
N LEU A 395 -1.90 4.63 42.56
CA LEU A 395 -0.68 5.37 42.82
C LEU A 395 -0.99 6.71 43.50
N ASP A 396 -0.02 7.21 44.27
CA ASP A 396 0.06 8.61 44.68
C ASP A 396 0.66 9.47 43.54
N LYS A 397 0.63 10.80 43.70
CA LYS A 397 1.02 11.77 42.65
C LYS A 397 2.52 11.79 42.33
N ASP A 398 3.36 11.27 43.23
CA ASP A 398 4.78 11.01 43.01
C ASP A 398 5.04 9.67 42.27
N LEU A 399 3.96 8.95 41.93
CA LEU A 399 3.95 7.64 41.27
C LEU A 399 4.46 6.49 42.14
N GLY A 400 4.52 6.67 43.48
CA GLY A 400 4.58 5.58 44.45
C GLY A 400 3.23 4.86 44.58
N LEU A 401 3.23 3.62 45.10
CA LEU A 401 1.98 2.89 45.37
C LEU A 401 1.25 3.50 46.57
N ALA A 402 -0.03 3.83 46.40
CA ALA A 402 -0.80 4.42 47.48
C ALA A 402 -1.06 3.40 48.61
N ILE A 403 -0.82 3.79 49.86
CA ILE A 403 -0.83 2.91 51.05
C ILE A 403 -2.15 2.15 51.30
N TYR A 404 -3.26 2.58 50.69
CA TYR A 404 -4.57 1.92 50.76
C TYR A 404 -4.83 0.93 49.61
N SER A 405 -4.01 0.92 48.55
CA SER A 405 -4.21 0.06 47.39
C SER A 405 -4.05 -1.41 47.77
N SER A 406 -5.07 -2.22 47.51
CA SER A 406 -5.03 -3.68 47.69
C SER A 406 -3.93 -4.35 46.87
N ARG A 407 -3.32 -5.39 47.44
CA ARG A 407 -2.19 -6.17 46.91
C ARG A 407 -2.55 -7.67 46.86
N GLY A 408 -2.16 -8.35 45.79
CA GLY A 408 -2.37 -9.79 45.61
C GLY A 408 -1.37 -10.64 46.39
N TYR A 409 -1.29 -11.94 46.16
CA TYR A 409 -1.96 -12.75 45.14
C TYR A 409 -3.46 -12.94 45.42
N THR A 410 -4.21 -13.49 44.47
CA THR A 410 -5.54 -14.08 44.77
C THR A 410 -5.40 -15.36 45.58
N SER A 411 -6.51 -15.88 46.12
CA SER A 411 -6.53 -17.11 46.93
C SER A 411 -6.15 -18.38 46.13
N ASP A 412 -6.24 -18.37 44.79
CA ASP A 412 -5.68 -19.41 43.91
C ASP A 412 -4.26 -19.14 43.39
N LEU A 413 -3.55 -18.17 43.98
CA LEU A 413 -2.19 -17.77 43.65
C LEU A 413 -2.03 -17.18 42.23
N ARG A 414 -3.05 -16.48 41.70
CA ARG A 414 -2.88 -15.62 40.53
C ARG A 414 -2.35 -14.26 40.94
N VAL A 415 -1.53 -13.68 40.06
CA VAL A 415 -1.09 -12.31 40.22
C VAL A 415 -2.26 -11.36 39.93
N LYS A 416 -2.46 -10.42 40.85
CA LYS A 416 -3.33 -9.24 40.79
C LYS A 416 -2.70 -8.16 41.69
N PRO A 417 -2.85 -6.85 41.42
CA PRO A 417 -3.51 -6.23 40.27
C PRO A 417 -2.82 -6.56 38.93
N ASP A 418 -3.38 -6.11 37.81
CA ASP A 418 -2.73 -6.22 36.50
C ASP A 418 -1.94 -4.94 36.14
N VAL A 419 -2.30 -3.77 36.68
CA VAL A 419 -1.65 -2.48 36.38
C VAL A 419 -1.92 -1.45 37.49
N ALA A 420 -1.09 -0.41 37.62
CA ALA A 420 -1.30 0.71 38.54
C ALA A 420 -1.45 2.08 37.85
N THR A 421 -2.31 2.96 38.36
CA THR A 421 -2.56 4.34 37.87
C THR A 421 -2.82 5.30 39.03
N ILE A 422 -2.66 6.62 38.88
CA ILE A 422 -2.89 7.57 39.99
C ILE A 422 -4.35 7.51 40.47
N GLY A 423 -4.53 7.15 41.74
CA GLY A 423 -5.83 7.09 42.41
C GLY A 423 -5.99 8.10 43.56
N SER A 424 -4.93 8.77 43.99
CA SER A 424 -4.96 9.68 45.14
C SER A 424 -5.24 11.15 44.81
N ASN A 425 -6.12 11.77 45.60
CA ASN A 425 -6.39 13.21 45.61
C ASN A 425 -6.86 13.77 44.25
N ILE A 426 -7.71 12.98 43.58
CA ILE A 426 -8.24 13.22 42.24
C ILE A 426 -9.48 14.12 42.31
N MET A 427 -9.39 15.29 41.68
CA MET A 427 -10.48 16.27 41.52
C MET A 427 -11.35 15.93 40.31
N ALA A 428 -12.59 15.52 40.52
CA ALA A 428 -13.54 15.25 39.44
C ALA A 428 -14.94 15.80 39.79
N PRO A 429 -15.89 15.85 38.83
CA PRO A 429 -17.24 16.39 39.00
C PRO A 429 -17.93 15.94 40.30
N ASP A 430 -18.53 16.91 40.99
CA ASP A 430 -19.29 16.67 42.22
C ASP A 430 -20.79 16.67 41.91
N ALA A 431 -21.42 15.49 41.98
CA ALA A 431 -22.86 15.33 41.79
C ALA A 431 -23.73 16.17 42.74
N ALA A 432 -23.20 16.63 43.89
CA ALA A 432 -23.89 17.58 44.76
C ALA A 432 -24.06 18.98 44.14
N THR A 433 -23.41 19.25 43.00
CA THR A 433 -23.36 20.52 42.28
C THR A 433 -23.69 20.34 40.78
N LYS A 434 -23.67 21.43 40.00
CA LYS A 434 -23.77 21.39 38.52
C LYS A 434 -22.46 21.76 37.83
N ASP A 435 -21.55 22.40 38.55
CA ASP A 435 -20.37 23.09 38.05
C ASP A 435 -19.12 22.80 38.91
N GLY A 436 -19.28 22.10 40.04
CA GLY A 436 -18.26 21.95 41.07
C GLY A 436 -17.45 20.67 40.95
N TYR A 437 -16.27 20.69 41.55
CA TYR A 437 -15.33 19.56 41.57
C TYR A 437 -14.95 19.21 43.01
N THR A 438 -14.82 17.91 43.28
CA THR A 438 -14.49 17.37 44.59
C THR A 438 -13.33 16.37 44.52
N SER A 439 -12.55 16.27 45.58
CA SER A 439 -11.40 15.37 45.67
C SER A 439 -11.79 14.05 46.30
N LYS A 440 -11.47 12.94 45.64
CA LYS A 440 -11.55 11.59 46.21
C LYS A 440 -10.21 10.85 46.03
N SER A 441 -10.01 9.80 46.82
CA SER A 441 -8.80 8.95 46.77
C SER A 441 -9.23 7.48 46.87
N GLY A 442 -8.71 6.63 45.99
CA GLY A 442 -9.05 5.20 45.97
C GLY A 442 -8.58 4.50 44.70
N THR A 443 -8.52 3.17 44.72
CA THR A 443 -8.47 2.36 43.48
C THR A 443 -9.71 2.62 42.62
N SER A 444 -10.84 2.97 43.24
CA SER A 444 -12.04 3.50 42.60
C SER A 444 -11.84 4.78 41.76
N MET A 445 -10.76 5.54 41.97
CA MET A 445 -10.34 6.68 41.13
C MET A 445 -9.26 6.28 40.10
N ALA A 446 -8.46 5.26 40.41
CA ALA A 446 -7.47 4.69 39.50
C ALA A 446 -8.14 3.90 38.34
N THR A 447 -9.14 3.07 38.65
CA THR A 447 -9.90 2.27 37.68
C THR A 447 -10.52 3.09 36.53
N PRO A 448 -11.20 4.23 36.76
CA PRO A 448 -11.71 5.06 35.67
C PRO A 448 -10.61 5.80 34.90
N LEU A 449 -9.47 6.10 35.54
CA LEU A 449 -8.31 6.65 34.83
C LEU A 449 -7.77 5.61 33.82
N MET A 450 -7.66 4.35 34.23
CA MET A 450 -7.33 3.23 33.34
C MET A 450 -8.43 2.96 32.30
N ALA A 451 -9.71 3.17 32.61
CA ALA A 451 -10.81 3.04 31.64
C ALA A 451 -10.74 4.12 30.55
N GLY A 452 -10.40 5.37 30.91
CA GLY A 452 -10.13 6.43 29.94
C GLY A 452 -8.88 6.14 29.11
N ILE A 453 -7.81 5.61 29.71
CA ILE A 453 -6.64 5.14 28.95
C ILE A 453 -7.03 4.01 27.97
N ALA A 454 -7.88 3.07 28.38
CA ALA A 454 -8.42 2.05 27.48
C ALA A 454 -9.24 2.64 26.32
N ALA A 455 -9.96 3.75 26.55
CA ALA A 455 -10.72 4.43 25.51
C ALA A 455 -9.82 5.15 24.49
N LEU A 456 -8.66 5.66 24.92
CA LEU A 456 -7.62 6.15 24.01
C LEU A 456 -7.00 5.00 23.19
N MET A 457 -6.81 3.83 23.81
CA MET A 457 -6.33 2.62 23.11
C MET A 457 -7.35 2.09 22.10
N ILE A 458 -8.65 2.10 22.43
CA ILE A 458 -9.74 1.77 21.48
C ILE A 458 -9.81 2.80 20.35
N GLN A 459 -9.60 4.09 20.60
CA GLN A 459 -9.53 5.08 19.51
C GLN A 459 -8.33 4.83 18.58
N ALA A 460 -7.18 4.41 19.13
CA ALA A 460 -6.02 3.98 18.35
C ALA A 460 -6.20 2.63 17.63
N ASN A 461 -7.07 1.75 18.13
CA ASN A 461 -7.41 0.49 17.50
C ASN A 461 -8.84 0.00 17.84
N PRO A 462 -9.85 0.41 17.06
CA PRO A 462 -11.26 -0.01 17.21
C PRO A 462 -11.54 -1.50 16.89
N ASP A 463 -10.50 -2.31 16.70
CA ASP A 463 -10.60 -3.76 16.50
C ASP A 463 -9.85 -4.55 17.60
N MET A 464 -9.22 -3.85 18.57
CA MET A 464 -8.42 -4.45 19.64
C MET A 464 -9.26 -5.37 20.53
N THR A 465 -8.90 -6.65 20.60
CA THR A 465 -9.57 -7.59 21.47
C THR A 465 -9.22 -7.37 22.95
N THR A 466 -10.08 -7.85 23.84
CA THR A 466 -9.86 -7.82 25.30
C THR A 466 -8.61 -8.59 25.73
N THR A 467 -8.17 -9.59 24.95
CA THR A 467 -6.90 -10.29 25.14
C THR A 467 -5.72 -9.41 24.74
N GLU A 468 -5.75 -8.78 23.56
CA GLU A 468 -4.67 -7.92 23.09
C GLU A 468 -4.49 -6.70 24.00
N PHE A 469 -5.58 -6.07 24.46
CA PHE A 469 -5.55 -5.02 25.48
C PHE A 469 -4.77 -5.45 26.73
N LYS A 470 -5.00 -6.68 27.21
CA LYS A 470 -4.35 -7.23 28.40
C LYS A 470 -2.89 -7.64 28.15
N ASP A 471 -2.58 -8.16 26.96
CA ASP A 471 -1.20 -8.47 26.53
C ASP A 471 -0.37 -7.18 26.32
N ILE A 472 -0.98 -6.09 25.85
CA ILE A 472 -0.34 -4.76 25.72
C ILE A 472 0.03 -4.20 27.09
N ILE A 473 -0.91 -4.19 28.04
CA ILE A 473 -0.61 -3.85 29.45
C ILE A 473 0.51 -4.75 29.98
N GLY A 474 0.45 -6.04 29.62
CA GLY A 474 1.45 -7.05 29.91
C GLY A 474 2.88 -6.71 29.48
N ALA A 475 3.05 -6.13 28.30
CA ALA A 475 4.35 -5.87 27.68
C ALA A 475 4.84 -4.42 27.77
N HIS A 476 3.94 -3.43 27.90
CA HIS A 476 4.24 -2.01 27.71
C HIS A 476 4.09 -1.14 28.96
N SER A 477 3.71 -1.70 30.11
CA SER A 477 3.63 -0.91 31.36
C SER A 477 5.02 -0.36 31.72
N ILE A 478 5.08 0.83 32.32
CA ILE A 478 6.31 1.34 32.93
C ILE A 478 6.69 0.39 34.07
N GLU A 479 7.86 -0.23 33.92
CA GLU A 479 8.47 -1.02 34.98
C GLU A 479 8.80 -0.08 36.14
N ARG A 480 7.98 -0.16 37.19
CA ARG A 480 8.30 0.42 38.48
C ARG A 480 9.29 -0.51 39.14
N GLU A 481 10.44 0.00 39.56
CA GLU A 481 11.29 -0.73 40.49
C GLU A 481 10.43 -1.03 41.71
N ILE A 482 10.20 -2.32 41.98
CA ILE A 482 9.63 -2.76 43.25
C ILE A 482 10.62 -2.25 44.28
N ALA A 483 10.20 -1.25 45.04
CA ALA A 483 11.02 -0.63 46.06
C ALA A 483 11.05 -1.62 47.24
N LEU A 484 11.84 -2.67 47.04
CA LEU A 484 12.08 -3.78 47.95
C LEU A 484 12.43 -3.16 49.29
N LEU A 485 11.49 -3.21 50.22
CA LEU A 485 11.65 -2.68 51.55
C LEU A 485 11.77 -1.14 51.66
N ASP A 486 11.12 -0.37 50.76
CA ASP A 486 10.94 1.10 50.86
C ASP A 486 9.44 1.47 51.09
N ASP A 487 8.61 0.49 51.48
CA ASP A 487 7.16 0.64 51.71
C ASP A 487 6.82 0.76 53.21
N PRO A 488 6.27 1.89 53.67
CA PRO A 488 5.80 2.03 55.05
C PRO A 488 4.75 0.98 55.46
N GLY A 489 3.99 0.43 54.50
CA GLY A 489 2.90 -0.53 54.74
C GLY A 489 3.34 -1.93 55.20
N PHE A 490 4.60 -2.31 54.98
CA PHE A 490 5.15 -3.64 55.30
C PHE A 490 4.50 -4.83 54.59
N ASN A 491 3.81 -4.59 53.48
CA ASN A 491 3.30 -5.66 52.63
C ASN A 491 4.14 -5.73 51.35
N ASP A 492 5.47 -5.77 51.47
CA ASP A 492 6.33 -6.29 50.40
C ASP A 492 5.96 -7.75 50.22
N CYS A 493 5.15 -7.96 49.20
CA CYS A 493 4.52 -9.22 48.88
C CYS A 493 5.18 -9.88 47.67
N SER A 494 6.25 -9.25 47.16
CA SER A 494 6.99 -9.56 45.95
C SER A 494 8.05 -10.64 46.21
N LEU A 495 7.61 -11.80 46.70
CA LEU A 495 8.44 -12.98 47.05
C LEU A 495 9.36 -13.50 45.91
N LEU A 496 9.15 -13.00 44.70
CA LEU A 496 9.97 -13.17 43.52
C LEU A 496 9.97 -11.83 42.77
N GLU A 497 11.13 -11.35 42.33
CA GLU A 497 11.27 -10.28 41.33
C GLU A 497 10.82 -10.80 39.94
N THR A 498 9.55 -11.18 39.83
CA THR A 498 8.95 -11.73 38.60
C THR A 498 7.79 -10.86 38.21
N ARG A 499 7.89 -10.24 37.04
CA ARG A 499 6.83 -9.48 36.38
C ARG A 499 5.82 -10.45 35.71
N PRO A 500 4.50 -10.32 35.91
CA PRO A 500 3.84 -9.34 36.77
C PRO A 500 4.01 -9.67 38.26
N ASP A 501 4.19 -8.61 39.06
CA ASP A 501 4.19 -8.63 40.53
C ASP A 501 2.78 -8.39 41.09
N ASN A 502 2.61 -8.53 42.40
CA ASN A 502 1.32 -8.47 43.08
C ASN A 502 1.00 -7.13 43.76
N GLU A 503 1.69 -6.04 43.37
CA GLU A 503 1.53 -4.71 43.95
C GLU A 503 1.26 -3.64 42.87
N PHE A 504 2.10 -3.63 41.82
CA PHE A 504 1.93 -2.84 40.59
C PHE A 504 1.40 -3.68 39.41
N GLY A 505 1.41 -5.01 39.51
CA GLY A 505 0.94 -5.88 38.42
C GLY A 505 2.00 -6.02 37.34
N TYR A 506 1.67 -5.61 36.11
CA TYR A 506 2.67 -5.43 35.07
C TYR A 506 3.44 -4.10 35.21
N GLY A 507 3.04 -3.20 36.11
CA GLY A 507 3.72 -1.93 36.37
C GLY A 507 2.76 -0.74 36.41
N GLN A 508 3.32 0.47 36.35
CA GLN A 508 2.52 1.68 36.10
C GLN A 508 1.98 1.64 34.66
N ALA A 509 0.73 2.04 34.45
CA ALA A 509 0.22 2.28 33.10
C ALA A 509 1.00 3.40 32.41
N ASP A 510 1.40 3.15 31.16
CA ASP A 510 1.96 4.17 30.28
C ASP A 510 0.94 4.47 29.18
N PRO A 511 0.13 5.55 29.31
CA PRO A 511 -0.88 5.89 28.31
C PRO A 511 -0.29 6.06 26.92
N VAL A 512 0.94 6.56 26.81
CA VAL A 512 1.60 6.80 25.52
C VAL A 512 2.05 5.47 24.92
N ALA A 513 2.80 4.65 25.66
CA ALA A 513 3.27 3.36 25.16
C ALA A 513 2.13 2.34 24.96
N PHE A 514 1.06 2.41 25.76
CA PHE A 514 -0.16 1.60 25.58
C PHE A 514 -0.91 1.97 24.31
N VAL A 515 -1.12 3.26 24.05
CA VAL A 515 -1.81 3.74 22.84
C VAL A 515 -0.96 3.49 21.59
N GLU A 516 0.37 3.67 21.68
CA GLU A 516 1.30 3.28 20.62
C GLU A 516 1.27 1.78 20.31
N ALA A 517 1.28 0.93 21.35
CA ALA A 517 1.20 -0.51 21.16
C ALA A 517 -0.16 -0.97 20.63
N ALA A 518 -1.26 -0.41 21.14
CA ALA A 518 -2.63 -0.73 20.70
C ALA A 518 -2.84 -0.45 19.21
N GLY A 519 -2.46 0.75 18.75
CA GLY A 519 -2.55 1.12 17.33
C GLY A 519 -1.41 0.58 16.46
N SER A 520 -0.38 -0.07 17.03
CA SER A 520 0.91 -0.32 16.35
C SER A 520 1.44 0.96 15.66
N ILE A 521 1.38 2.07 16.41
CA ILE A 521 1.53 3.42 15.88
C ILE A 521 2.98 3.71 15.49
N ASP A 522 3.25 3.74 14.19
CA ASP A 522 4.48 4.32 13.67
C ASP A 522 4.30 5.84 13.59
N ARG A 523 4.88 6.59 14.54
CA ARG A 523 4.83 8.07 14.58
C ARG A 523 5.43 8.76 13.35
N SER A 524 6.10 8.06 12.44
CA SER A 524 6.50 8.63 11.15
C SER A 524 5.32 8.72 10.17
N LEU A 525 4.31 7.86 10.33
CA LEU A 525 3.06 7.83 9.59
C LEU A 525 2.03 8.79 10.20
N ASN A 526 1.20 9.37 9.35
CA ASN A 526 0.04 10.17 9.76
C ASN A 526 -1.09 10.02 8.72
N VAL A 527 -2.34 10.14 9.14
CA VAL A 527 -3.53 10.18 8.29
C VAL A 527 -4.42 11.34 8.74
N SER A 528 -5.13 11.98 7.82
CA SER A 528 -6.13 12.98 8.16
C SER A 528 -7.24 13.00 7.13
N MET A 529 -8.49 13.10 7.58
CA MET A 529 -9.69 13.26 6.77
C MET A 529 -10.02 14.73 6.53
N ASP A 530 -10.44 15.04 5.30
CA ASP A 530 -11.01 16.33 4.91
C ASP A 530 -12.49 16.44 5.36
N ILE A 531 -12.79 16.01 6.59
CA ILE A 531 -14.11 16.05 7.25
C ILE A 531 -14.03 16.94 8.49
N ILE A 532 -15.04 17.79 8.67
CA ILE A 532 -15.25 18.55 9.91
C ILE A 532 -16.14 17.72 10.84
N THR A 533 -15.81 17.69 12.13
CA THR A 533 -16.64 17.01 13.16
C THR A 533 -18.06 17.58 13.16
N LEU A 534 -19.07 16.71 13.30
CA LEU A 534 -20.51 16.99 13.18
C LEU A 534 -20.98 17.48 11.79
N GLN A 535 -20.20 17.25 10.73
CA GLN A 535 -20.64 17.47 9.36
C GLN A 535 -21.74 16.47 8.93
N GLU A 536 -22.79 16.97 8.28
CA GLU A 536 -23.79 16.14 7.58
C GLU A 536 -23.15 15.42 6.38
N ILE A 537 -23.32 14.09 6.30
CA ILE A 537 -22.83 13.26 5.19
C ILE A 537 -23.99 12.43 4.61
N GLY A 538 -24.31 12.72 3.34
CA GLY A 538 -25.38 12.05 2.60
C GLY A 538 -25.04 10.61 2.19
N ASN A 539 -26.08 9.85 1.88
CA ASN A 539 -25.98 8.46 1.46
C ASN A 539 -25.09 8.30 0.21
N GLU A 540 -24.22 7.28 0.20
CA GLU A 540 -23.18 6.99 -0.82
C GLU A 540 -22.07 8.07 -1.03
N SER A 541 -21.85 8.98 -0.08
CA SER A 541 -20.83 10.05 -0.20
C SER A 541 -19.37 9.56 -0.37
N TYR A 542 -18.53 10.38 -1.02
CA TYR A 542 -17.08 10.20 -1.06
C TYR A 542 -16.38 10.99 0.05
N ILE A 543 -15.38 10.37 0.69
CA ILE A 543 -14.54 10.97 1.72
C ILE A 543 -13.11 11.04 1.18
N ALA A 544 -12.46 12.18 1.34
CA ALA A 544 -11.07 12.38 0.97
C ALA A 544 -10.21 12.69 2.22
N GLY A 545 -8.90 12.59 2.04
CA GLY A 545 -7.94 12.96 3.06
C GLY A 545 -6.51 12.98 2.56
N THR A 546 -5.59 13.22 3.50
CA THR A 546 -4.14 13.21 3.30
C THR A 546 -3.46 12.16 4.17
N THR A 547 -2.21 11.85 3.86
CA THR A 547 -1.28 11.15 4.78
C THR A 547 0.10 11.79 4.73
N SER A 548 0.95 11.43 5.69
CA SER A 548 2.40 11.56 5.56
C SER A 548 3.10 10.31 6.08
N GLY A 549 4.40 10.17 5.82
CA GLY A 549 5.22 9.03 6.25
C GLY A 549 5.16 7.80 5.35
N GLY A 550 4.01 7.56 4.70
CA GLY A 550 3.82 6.47 3.74
C GLY A 550 4.96 6.38 2.72
N ALA A 551 5.43 5.16 2.45
CA ALA A 551 6.51 4.92 1.50
C ALA A 551 5.95 4.55 0.11
N PRO A 552 6.52 5.06 -1.00
CA PRO A 552 6.04 4.76 -2.36
C PRO A 552 5.85 3.27 -2.67
N GLY A 553 4.60 2.82 -2.76
CA GLY A 553 4.19 1.44 -3.04
C GLY A 553 3.96 0.57 -1.80
N LEU A 554 3.91 1.16 -0.59
CA LEU A 554 3.64 0.49 0.68
C LEU A 554 2.57 1.27 1.46
N GLY A 555 1.67 0.54 2.11
CA GLY A 555 0.48 1.13 2.74
C GLY A 555 -0.83 0.69 2.07
N LEU A 556 -1.89 0.75 2.86
CA LEU A 556 -3.30 0.86 2.46
C LEU A 556 -3.94 1.86 3.42
N VAL A 557 -4.61 2.90 2.92
CA VAL A 557 -5.55 3.64 3.78
C VAL A 557 -6.84 2.85 3.86
N GLU A 558 -7.28 2.56 5.07
CA GLU A 558 -8.55 1.91 5.38
C GLU A 558 -9.48 2.91 6.09
N VAL A 559 -10.78 2.81 5.85
CA VAL A 559 -11.81 3.64 6.50
C VAL A 559 -12.95 2.77 7.03
N LYS A 560 -13.44 3.06 8.23
CA LYS A 560 -14.54 2.37 8.94
C LYS A 560 -15.60 3.39 9.36
N VAL A 561 -16.86 2.98 9.45
CA VAL A 561 -17.99 3.82 9.91
C VAL A 561 -18.72 3.09 11.02
N GLY A 562 -18.75 3.69 12.22
CA GLY A 562 -19.26 3.06 13.44
C GLY A 562 -18.63 1.68 13.68
N GLY A 563 -19.45 0.73 14.14
CA GLY A 563 -19.08 -0.69 14.26
C GLY A 563 -18.96 -1.45 12.92
N GLY A 564 -18.82 -0.77 11.79
CA GLY A 564 -18.72 -1.38 10.46
C GLY A 564 -17.38 -2.05 10.15
N GLU A 565 -17.29 -2.68 8.98
CA GLU A 565 -16.07 -3.28 8.44
C GLU A 565 -15.10 -2.20 7.91
N TRP A 566 -13.79 -2.47 7.96
CA TRP A 566 -12.79 -1.60 7.34
C TRP A 566 -12.75 -1.74 5.82
N LYS A 567 -12.77 -0.60 5.12
CA LYS A 567 -12.83 -0.50 3.67
C LYS A 567 -11.60 0.20 3.11
N GLY A 568 -10.89 -0.45 2.20
CA GLY A 568 -9.75 0.15 1.50
C GLY A 568 -10.14 1.37 0.67
N ALA A 569 -9.43 2.48 0.87
CA ALA A 569 -9.50 3.67 0.05
C ALA A 569 -8.69 3.52 -1.25
N ALA A 570 -8.93 4.40 -2.21
CA ALA A 570 -8.10 4.58 -3.40
C ALA A 570 -7.00 5.62 -3.16
N ASP A 571 -5.76 5.28 -3.53
CA ASP A 571 -4.62 6.21 -3.46
C ASP A 571 -4.67 7.26 -4.58
N LEU A 572 -4.62 8.54 -4.22
CA LEU A 572 -4.57 9.69 -5.11
C LEU A 572 -3.17 10.37 -5.13
N SER A 573 -2.14 9.74 -4.56
CA SER A 573 -0.78 10.29 -4.46
C SER A 573 0.14 9.93 -5.65
N LYS A 574 0.99 10.87 -6.05
CA LYS A 574 1.81 10.74 -7.29
C LYS A 574 2.83 9.61 -7.28
N ASN A 575 3.16 9.08 -6.10
CA ASN A 575 4.21 8.11 -5.93
C ASN A 575 3.67 6.74 -5.49
N GLY A 576 2.38 6.62 -5.14
CA GLY A 576 1.86 5.45 -4.43
C GLY A 576 2.16 5.50 -2.93
N ASP A 577 2.31 6.70 -2.36
CA ASP A 577 2.67 6.96 -0.97
C ASP A 577 1.49 7.43 -0.10
N TRP A 578 0.25 7.24 -0.57
CA TRP A 578 -1.02 7.55 0.12
C TRP A 578 -1.25 9.01 0.50
N ALA A 579 -0.30 9.92 0.22
CA ALA A 579 -0.29 11.31 0.71
C ALA A 579 -1.55 12.15 0.39
N THR A 580 -2.37 11.69 -0.56
CA THR A 580 -3.78 12.08 -0.73
C THR A 580 -4.56 10.82 -1.09
N TRP A 581 -5.73 10.60 -0.50
CA TRP A 581 -6.52 9.37 -0.68
C TRP A 581 -8.03 9.67 -0.74
N ARG A 582 -8.83 8.68 -1.15
CA ARG A 582 -10.31 8.79 -1.18
C ARG A 582 -11.02 7.45 -1.05
N VAL A 583 -12.07 7.37 -0.23
CA VAL A 583 -13.00 6.22 -0.14
C VAL A 583 -14.41 6.66 -0.53
N LYS A 584 -15.28 5.71 -0.85
CA LYS A 584 -16.74 5.91 -0.97
C LYS A 584 -17.44 5.16 0.16
N LEU A 585 -18.36 5.82 0.86
CA LEU A 585 -19.19 5.18 1.88
C LEU A 585 -20.10 4.11 1.28
N ASP A 586 -20.41 3.10 2.09
CA ASP A 586 -21.46 2.12 1.79
C ASP A 586 -22.83 2.67 2.18
N PRO A 587 -23.92 2.19 1.54
CA PRO A 587 -25.23 2.79 1.73
C PRO A 587 -25.86 2.42 3.09
N HIS A 588 -26.08 3.44 3.92
CA HIS A 588 -26.90 3.34 5.14
C HIS A 588 -28.41 3.40 4.84
N LEU A 589 -29.24 3.12 5.84
CA LEU A 589 -30.71 3.03 5.73
C LEU A 589 -31.47 3.87 6.76
N GLU A 590 -30.78 4.39 7.76
CA GLU A 590 -31.32 5.20 8.85
C GLU A 590 -30.37 6.39 9.06
N SER A 591 -30.89 7.51 9.56
CA SER A 591 -30.12 8.73 9.78
C SER A 591 -29.77 8.86 11.27
N GLY A 592 -28.56 9.33 11.59
CA GLY A 592 -28.12 9.47 12.98
C GLY A 592 -26.64 9.81 13.14
N ASN A 593 -26.23 10.05 14.39
CA ASN A 593 -24.84 10.30 14.76
C ASN A 593 -24.00 9.04 14.54
N SER A 594 -22.81 9.19 13.96
CA SER A 594 -21.86 8.10 13.76
C SER A 594 -20.43 8.64 13.76
N THR A 595 -19.45 7.76 14.00
CA THR A 595 -18.03 8.11 13.87
C THR A 595 -17.45 7.47 12.62
N ILE A 596 -16.66 8.23 11.86
CA ILE A 596 -15.82 7.72 10.78
C ILE A 596 -14.39 7.67 11.27
N TYR A 597 -13.71 6.55 11.02
CA TYR A 597 -12.32 6.29 11.40
C TYR A 597 -11.49 6.06 10.14
N ALA A 598 -10.30 6.63 10.03
CA ALA A 598 -9.37 6.39 8.92
C ALA A 598 -7.97 6.05 9.45
N ARG A 599 -7.30 5.05 8.85
CA ARG A 599 -5.95 4.61 9.23
C ARG A 599 -5.08 4.30 8.01
N LEU A 600 -3.80 4.70 8.02
CA LEU A 600 -2.80 4.26 7.03
C LEU A 600 -2.08 3.02 7.57
N LYS A 601 -2.41 1.84 7.05
CA LYS A 601 -1.84 0.55 7.45
C LYS A 601 -0.71 0.13 6.51
N VAL A 602 0.54 0.15 6.98
CA VAL A 602 1.74 -0.23 6.20
C VAL A 602 2.08 -1.71 6.36
N THR A 603 1.97 -2.24 7.57
CA THR A 603 1.90 -3.69 7.88
C THR A 603 0.86 -3.91 8.97
N ASP A 604 0.59 -5.16 9.34
CA ASP A 604 -0.22 -5.43 10.53
C ASP A 604 0.41 -4.82 11.80
N ASP A 605 1.74 -4.86 11.91
CA ASP A 605 2.51 -4.26 13.02
C ASP A 605 3.00 -2.81 12.75
N SER A 606 2.40 -2.06 11.81
CA SER A 606 2.79 -0.66 11.51
C SER A 606 1.64 0.10 10.86
N ILE A 607 1.00 0.98 11.63
CA ILE A 607 -0.16 1.78 11.24
C ILE A 607 0.08 3.24 11.68
N SER A 608 -0.53 4.22 11.00
CA SER A 608 -0.62 5.59 11.53
C SER A 608 -1.49 5.65 12.80
N PRO A 609 -1.45 6.77 13.55
CA PRO A 609 -2.59 7.15 14.38
C PRO A 609 -3.88 7.09 13.56
N ILE A 610 -5.01 6.80 14.21
CA ILE A 610 -6.32 6.75 13.55
C ILE A 610 -6.96 8.13 13.66
N ASP A 611 -7.30 8.73 12.52
CA ASP A 611 -8.08 9.96 12.52
C ASP A 611 -9.56 9.62 12.67
N ALA A 612 -10.24 10.24 13.64
CA ALA A 612 -11.64 9.97 13.98
C ALA A 612 -12.48 11.25 13.87
N ARG A 613 -13.68 11.16 13.27
CA ARG A 613 -14.62 12.28 13.11
C ARG A 613 -16.04 11.83 13.40
N ARG A 614 -16.70 12.45 14.39
CA ARG A 614 -18.17 12.39 14.53
C ARG A 614 -18.80 13.05 13.29
N VAL A 615 -19.88 12.49 12.77
CA VAL A 615 -20.65 12.99 11.62
C VAL A 615 -22.13 12.66 11.80
N VAL A 616 -23.00 13.40 11.10
CA VAL A 616 -24.43 13.07 11.01
C VAL A 616 -24.67 12.38 9.67
N LEU A 617 -24.96 11.08 9.69
CA LEU A 617 -25.34 10.35 8.48
C LEU A 617 -26.80 10.67 8.14
N ILE A 618 -27.08 11.10 6.90
CA ILE A 618 -28.45 11.39 6.44
C ILE A 618 -28.85 10.47 5.29
N ASP A 619 -30.07 9.92 5.34
CA ASP A 619 -30.59 8.94 4.35
C ASP A 619 -30.84 9.57 2.96
N GLU A 620 -30.84 10.91 2.84
CA GLU A 620 -30.86 11.57 1.54
C GLU A 620 -29.60 11.21 0.73
N MET A 621 -29.80 10.74 -0.51
CA MET A 621 -28.71 10.54 -1.47
C MET A 621 -27.92 11.83 -1.68
N ALA A 622 -26.59 11.77 -1.60
CA ALA A 622 -25.72 12.94 -1.73
C ALA A 622 -26.00 13.75 -3.02
N ILE A 623 -26.59 14.94 -2.87
CA ILE A 623 -26.99 15.80 -3.99
C ILE A 623 -25.74 16.45 -4.60
N ASP A 624 -25.29 15.90 -5.73
CA ASP A 624 -24.06 16.31 -6.44
C ASP A 624 -22.82 16.34 -5.52
N GLY A 625 -22.39 15.16 -5.06
CA GLY A 625 -21.06 14.90 -4.48
C GLY A 625 -19.92 15.08 -5.50
N ALA A 626 -19.83 16.27 -6.10
CA ALA A 626 -19.12 16.57 -7.34
C ALA A 626 -17.62 16.81 -7.14
N ALA A 627 -16.90 15.75 -6.71
CA ALA A 627 -15.49 15.53 -6.99
C ALA A 627 -14.54 16.73 -6.78
N GLU A 628 -14.62 17.41 -5.64
CA GLU A 628 -13.64 18.46 -5.31
C GLU A 628 -12.21 17.92 -5.44
N GLY A 629 -11.34 18.72 -6.06
CA GLY A 629 -9.97 18.36 -6.44
C GLY A 629 -9.77 17.72 -7.83
N LEU A 630 -10.73 16.96 -8.39
CA LEU A 630 -10.56 16.27 -9.68
C LEU A 630 -11.25 17.03 -10.83
N THR A 631 -10.50 17.38 -11.87
CA THR A 631 -11.06 18.02 -13.07
C THR A 631 -11.83 17.00 -13.92
N SER A 632 -13.16 17.03 -13.85
CA SER A 632 -13.98 16.26 -14.77
C SER A 632 -14.15 16.96 -16.12
N PHE A 633 -14.00 16.21 -17.21
CA PHE A 633 -14.36 16.66 -18.54
C PHE A 633 -15.52 15.84 -19.08
N GLY A 634 -16.58 16.53 -19.51
CA GLY A 634 -17.69 15.89 -20.21
C GLY A 634 -17.25 15.12 -21.46
N SER A 635 -18.08 14.17 -21.86
CA SER A 635 -17.81 13.20 -22.94
C SER A 635 -17.45 13.80 -24.31
N TYR A 636 -17.58 15.12 -24.49
CA TYR A 636 -17.07 15.87 -25.63
C TYR A 636 -15.56 15.64 -25.87
N VAL A 637 -14.75 15.39 -24.83
CA VAL A 637 -13.31 15.07 -24.98
C VAL A 637 -13.08 13.83 -25.85
N PHE A 638 -13.99 12.85 -25.78
CA PHE A 638 -13.99 11.71 -26.70
C PHE A 638 -14.81 11.98 -27.97
N PHE A 639 -16.07 12.42 -27.83
CA PHE A 639 -16.99 12.46 -28.97
C PHE A 639 -16.61 13.48 -30.06
N VAL A 640 -15.96 14.60 -29.71
CA VAL A 640 -15.51 15.57 -30.72
C VAL A 640 -14.41 14.98 -31.62
N PRO A 641 -13.27 14.47 -31.10
CA PRO A 641 -12.29 13.79 -31.94
C PRO A 641 -12.84 12.51 -32.58
N PHE A 642 -13.73 11.76 -31.93
CA PHE A 642 -14.36 10.57 -32.51
C PHE A 642 -15.20 10.89 -33.75
N VAL A 643 -16.04 11.93 -33.70
CA VAL A 643 -16.83 12.38 -34.87
C VAL A 643 -15.94 12.94 -35.97
N MET A 644 -14.87 13.68 -35.63
CA MET A 644 -13.89 14.12 -36.63
C MET A 644 -13.18 12.94 -37.32
N VAL A 645 -12.78 11.92 -36.57
CA VAL A 645 -12.13 10.72 -37.13
C VAL A 645 -13.11 9.84 -37.91
N LEU A 646 -14.39 9.76 -37.52
CA LEU A 646 -15.43 9.10 -38.33
C LEU A 646 -15.68 9.84 -39.66
N ALA A 647 -15.74 11.17 -39.66
CA ALA A 647 -15.90 11.96 -40.87
C ALA A 647 -14.67 11.83 -41.80
N PHE A 648 -13.47 11.79 -41.22
CA PHE A 648 -12.21 11.59 -41.92
C PHE A 648 -12.06 10.17 -42.49
N LEU A 649 -12.44 9.13 -41.73
CA LEU A 649 -12.52 7.75 -42.22
C LEU A 649 -13.54 7.63 -43.35
N GLY A 650 -14.72 8.26 -43.22
CA GLY A 650 -15.74 8.32 -44.27
C GLY A 650 -15.24 9.01 -45.55
N TYR A 651 -14.45 10.07 -45.42
CA TYR A 651 -13.76 10.71 -46.55
C TYR A 651 -12.79 9.72 -47.23
N ILE A 652 -11.90 9.07 -46.47
CA ILE A 652 -10.93 8.09 -46.97
C ILE A 652 -11.62 6.91 -47.70
N MET A 653 -12.70 6.38 -47.12
CA MET A 653 -13.50 5.30 -47.71
C MET A 653 -14.07 5.67 -49.09
N VAL A 654 -14.44 6.93 -49.28
CA VAL A 654 -14.98 7.45 -50.55
C VAL A 654 -13.86 7.76 -51.54
N THR A 655 -12.79 8.45 -51.11
CA THR A 655 -11.68 8.82 -52.00
C THR A 655 -10.95 7.60 -52.54
N GLU A 656 -10.69 6.59 -51.69
CA GLU A 656 -10.02 5.35 -52.10
C GLU A 656 -10.99 4.26 -52.61
N ARG A 657 -12.29 4.57 -52.78
CA ARG A 657 -13.33 3.67 -53.32
C ARG A 657 -13.34 2.29 -52.64
N TRP A 658 -13.39 2.28 -51.31
CA TRP A 658 -13.37 1.03 -50.53
C TRP A 658 -14.55 0.10 -50.86
N ASP A 659 -15.69 0.64 -51.32
CA ASP A 659 -16.82 -0.17 -51.76
C ASP A 659 -16.48 -1.01 -53.00
N GLU A 660 -15.64 -0.52 -53.91
CA GLU A 660 -15.12 -1.28 -55.05
C GLU A 660 -13.99 -2.23 -54.64
N LYS A 661 -13.02 -1.80 -53.81
CA LYS A 661 -12.00 -2.70 -53.22
C LYS A 661 -12.67 -3.94 -52.59
N PHE A 662 -13.67 -3.72 -51.74
CA PHE A 662 -14.38 -4.78 -51.05
C PHE A 662 -15.27 -5.60 -52.00
N ARG A 663 -16.02 -4.98 -52.92
CA ARG A 663 -16.85 -5.72 -53.91
C ARG A 663 -16.02 -6.61 -54.82
N ALA A 664 -14.82 -6.20 -55.24
CA ALA A 664 -13.91 -7.03 -56.02
C ALA A 664 -13.49 -8.30 -55.24
N ASN A 665 -13.14 -8.16 -53.96
CA ASN A 665 -12.75 -9.28 -53.10
C ASN A 665 -13.95 -10.11 -52.58
N PHE A 666 -15.18 -9.64 -52.77
CA PHE A 666 -16.38 -10.49 -52.76
C PHE A 666 -16.58 -11.23 -54.11
N SER A 667 -16.46 -10.55 -55.25
CA SER A 667 -16.76 -11.14 -56.57
C SER A 667 -15.78 -12.26 -56.97
N ARG A 668 -14.49 -12.19 -56.57
CA ARG A 668 -13.51 -13.29 -56.67
C ARG A 668 -13.94 -14.60 -55.97
N SER A 669 -14.94 -14.58 -55.09
CA SER A 669 -15.50 -15.77 -54.42
C SER A 669 -16.84 -16.28 -54.98
N ALA A 670 -17.36 -15.65 -56.04
CA ALA A 670 -18.63 -16.01 -56.67
C ALA A 670 -18.42 -16.77 -58.01
N VAL A 671 -19.02 -17.95 -58.13
CA VAL A 671 -19.12 -18.68 -59.41
C VAL A 671 -20.04 -17.90 -60.36
N PRO A 672 -19.74 -17.80 -61.68
CA PRO A 672 -20.58 -17.08 -62.64
C PRO A 672 -22.06 -17.51 -62.62
N LEU A 673 -22.96 -16.52 -62.67
CA LEU A 673 -24.41 -16.72 -62.51
C LEU A 673 -25.06 -17.63 -63.57
N GLU A 674 -24.43 -17.80 -64.74
CA GLU A 674 -24.91 -18.67 -65.81
C GLU A 674 -24.90 -20.16 -65.41
N ASP A 675 -23.95 -20.57 -64.57
CA ASP A 675 -23.83 -21.94 -64.04
C ASP A 675 -24.90 -22.27 -62.98
N LEU A 676 -25.57 -21.25 -62.43
CA LEU A 676 -26.69 -21.41 -61.49
C LEU A 676 -28.02 -21.74 -62.20
N ALA A 677 -28.19 -21.33 -63.45
CA ALA A 677 -29.48 -21.37 -64.15
C ALA A 677 -29.89 -22.78 -64.64
N THR A 678 -28.96 -23.73 -64.70
CA THR A 678 -29.19 -25.08 -65.27
C THR A 678 -29.02 -26.22 -64.26
N ALA A 679 -28.66 -25.92 -63.01
CA ALA A 679 -28.38 -26.90 -61.97
C ALA A 679 -29.68 -27.44 -61.31
N PRO A 680 -29.91 -28.76 -61.27
CA PRO A 680 -31.07 -29.32 -60.57
C PRO A 680 -31.00 -29.08 -59.05
N ILE A 681 -32.17 -28.91 -58.43
CA ILE A 681 -32.37 -28.41 -57.05
C ILE A 681 -31.59 -29.19 -55.97
N SER A 682 -31.19 -30.45 -56.23
CA SER A 682 -30.30 -31.20 -55.34
C SER A 682 -28.93 -30.54 -55.10
N ARG A 683 -28.47 -29.64 -55.98
CA ARG A 683 -27.22 -28.85 -55.79
C ARG A 683 -27.36 -27.67 -54.80
N LEU A 684 -28.57 -27.19 -54.47
CA LEU A 684 -28.77 -26.08 -53.51
C LEU A 684 -28.39 -26.44 -52.05
N SER A 685 -28.19 -27.74 -51.76
CA SER A 685 -27.71 -28.21 -50.45
C SER A 685 -26.27 -27.81 -50.11
N ARG A 686 -25.53 -27.18 -51.05
CA ARG A 686 -24.09 -26.88 -50.92
C ARG A 686 -23.77 -25.74 -49.95
N TYR A 687 -24.73 -24.89 -49.58
CA TYR A 687 -24.54 -23.79 -48.61
C TYR A 687 -24.61 -24.20 -47.12
N ARG A 688 -24.53 -25.50 -46.79
CA ARG A 688 -24.21 -25.97 -45.43
C ARG A 688 -22.69 -26.01 -45.20
N ILE A 689 -22.04 -24.85 -45.29
CA ILE A 689 -20.57 -24.71 -45.13
C ILE A 689 -20.24 -24.30 -43.69
N PHE A 690 -19.90 -25.29 -42.86
CA PHE A 690 -18.73 -25.21 -41.95
C PHE A 690 -18.38 -26.59 -41.39
N VAL A 691 -19.37 -27.38 -40.98
CA VAL A 691 -19.15 -28.61 -40.18
C VAL A 691 -18.72 -29.84 -41.02
N LYS A 692 -19.10 -29.94 -42.30
CA LYS A 692 -18.89 -31.17 -43.11
C LYS A 692 -17.56 -31.31 -43.87
N HIS A 693 -16.75 -30.25 -43.96
CA HIS A 693 -15.49 -30.28 -44.73
C HIS A 693 -14.22 -30.46 -43.88
N ILE A 694 -14.34 -30.49 -42.55
CA ILE A 694 -13.21 -30.66 -41.62
C ILE A 694 -12.38 -31.93 -41.94
N PRO A 695 -12.98 -33.12 -42.19
CA PRO A 695 -12.19 -34.33 -42.49
C PRO A 695 -11.44 -34.26 -43.83
N SER A 696 -12.00 -33.59 -44.84
CA SER A 696 -11.34 -33.38 -46.14
C SER A 696 -10.24 -32.32 -46.08
N ALA A 697 -10.44 -31.25 -45.32
CA ALA A 697 -9.42 -30.23 -45.10
C ALA A 697 -8.22 -30.78 -44.31
N LEU A 698 -8.49 -31.53 -43.23
CA LEU A 698 -7.44 -32.21 -42.45
C LEU A 698 -6.69 -33.25 -43.29
N ARG A 699 -7.39 -33.98 -44.17
CA ARG A 699 -6.73 -34.93 -45.09
C ARG A 699 -5.84 -34.20 -46.10
N ASN A 700 -6.37 -33.23 -46.84
CA ASN A 700 -5.59 -32.48 -47.82
C ASN A 700 -4.40 -31.74 -47.17
N GLY A 701 -4.58 -31.21 -45.96
CA GLY A 701 -3.50 -30.60 -45.16
C GLY A 701 -2.44 -31.61 -44.70
N ARG A 702 -2.84 -32.83 -44.32
CA ARG A 702 -1.92 -33.93 -43.98
C ARG A 702 -1.13 -34.43 -45.20
N ASP A 703 -1.80 -34.51 -46.35
CA ASP A 703 -1.19 -34.98 -47.59
C ASP A 703 -0.20 -33.88 -48.09
N SER A 704 -0.61 -32.60 -48.12
CA SER A 704 0.27 -31.45 -48.37
C SER A 704 1.44 -31.32 -47.39
N TRP A 705 1.23 -31.59 -46.09
CA TRP A 705 2.31 -31.62 -45.10
C TRP A 705 3.31 -32.73 -45.39
N ARG A 706 2.88 -33.87 -45.93
CA ARG A 706 3.76 -35.00 -46.29
C ARG A 706 4.51 -34.79 -47.61
N GLU A 707 3.89 -34.11 -48.57
CA GLU A 707 4.40 -33.96 -49.93
C GLU A 707 5.31 -32.73 -50.13
N GLY A 708 5.18 -31.68 -49.30
CA GLY A 708 6.03 -30.48 -49.40
C GLY A 708 7.48 -30.68 -48.93
N GLY A 709 8.38 -29.81 -49.40
CA GLY A 709 9.78 -29.70 -48.94
C GLY A 709 9.98 -28.58 -47.91
N ALA A 710 10.57 -27.46 -48.31
CA ALA A 710 10.95 -26.37 -47.42
C ALA A 710 9.76 -25.52 -46.92
N LEU A 711 9.99 -24.63 -45.94
CA LEU A 711 8.98 -23.65 -45.50
C LEU A 711 8.52 -22.72 -46.63
N THR A 712 9.45 -22.24 -47.47
CA THR A 712 9.13 -21.41 -48.63
C THR A 712 8.20 -22.09 -49.63
N GLU A 713 8.28 -23.42 -49.77
CA GLU A 713 7.48 -24.20 -50.74
C GLU A 713 6.06 -24.54 -50.25
N SER A 714 5.82 -24.61 -48.94
CA SER A 714 4.55 -25.16 -48.40
C SER A 714 3.85 -24.24 -47.41
N LYS A 715 2.74 -23.64 -47.88
CA LYS A 715 1.80 -22.82 -47.07
C LYS A 715 1.37 -23.52 -45.78
N MET A 716 1.02 -24.81 -45.86
CA MET A 716 0.66 -25.61 -44.67
C MET A 716 1.83 -25.81 -43.69
N ARG A 717 3.08 -25.91 -44.18
CA ARG A 717 4.26 -25.96 -43.29
C ARG A 717 4.50 -24.61 -42.61
N ARG A 718 4.45 -23.48 -43.33
CA ARG A 718 4.54 -22.13 -42.72
C ARG A 718 3.52 -21.92 -41.60
N TYR A 719 2.23 -22.11 -41.93
CA TYR A 719 1.11 -21.84 -41.03
C TYR A 719 1.24 -22.64 -39.73
N VAL A 720 1.40 -23.95 -39.83
CA VAL A 720 1.49 -24.82 -38.64
C VAL A 720 2.79 -24.58 -37.88
N SER A 721 3.92 -24.38 -38.56
CA SER A 721 5.21 -24.24 -37.88
C SER A 721 5.32 -22.96 -37.05
N LEU A 722 4.94 -21.81 -37.61
CA LEU A 722 4.98 -20.54 -36.89
C LEU A 722 4.02 -20.55 -35.69
N CYS A 723 2.84 -21.16 -35.83
CA CYS A 723 1.90 -21.33 -34.71
C CYS A 723 2.49 -22.20 -33.58
N VAL A 724 3.12 -23.33 -33.92
CA VAL A 724 3.72 -24.24 -32.92
C VAL A 724 4.89 -23.58 -32.18
N LEU A 725 5.70 -22.78 -32.88
CA LEU A 725 6.78 -22.00 -32.26
C LEU A 725 6.22 -20.91 -31.31
N TYR A 726 5.12 -20.25 -31.67
CA TYR A 726 4.42 -19.31 -30.78
C TYR A 726 3.78 -19.98 -29.54
N VAL A 727 3.40 -21.27 -29.61
CA VAL A 727 2.99 -22.04 -28.40
C VAL A 727 4.15 -22.19 -27.41
N ALA A 728 5.40 -22.38 -27.88
CA ALA A 728 6.56 -22.50 -27.01
C ALA A 728 6.89 -21.20 -26.25
N GLN A 729 6.50 -20.03 -26.76
CA GLN A 729 6.58 -18.76 -26.04
C GLN A 729 5.43 -18.62 -25.02
N GLY A 730 4.22 -19.03 -25.42
CA GLY A 730 3.02 -18.91 -24.59
C GLY A 730 3.04 -19.79 -23.34
N LEU A 731 3.59 -21.01 -23.45
CA LEU A 731 3.63 -21.99 -22.36
C LEU A 731 4.41 -21.45 -21.13
N PRO A 732 5.67 -21.00 -21.25
CA PRO A 732 6.41 -20.42 -20.12
C PRO A 732 5.81 -19.10 -19.63
N SER A 733 5.32 -18.25 -20.54
CA SER A 733 4.65 -17.00 -20.17
C SER A 733 3.42 -17.25 -19.28
N GLY A 734 2.54 -18.20 -19.65
CA GLY A 734 1.38 -18.57 -18.82
C GLY A 734 1.79 -19.18 -17.48
N PHE A 735 2.83 -20.03 -17.47
CA PHE A 735 3.34 -20.62 -16.23
C PHE A 735 3.87 -19.54 -15.27
N ALA A 736 4.77 -18.68 -15.73
CA ALA A 736 5.38 -17.63 -14.91
C ALA A 736 4.33 -16.60 -14.44
N ASN A 737 3.48 -16.11 -15.35
CA ASN A 737 2.61 -14.97 -15.08
C ASN A 737 1.29 -15.32 -14.37
N VAL A 738 0.92 -16.61 -14.30
CA VAL A 738 -0.36 -17.05 -13.71
C VAL A 738 -0.16 -18.17 -12.70
N ALA A 739 0.40 -19.31 -13.12
CA ALA A 739 0.51 -20.50 -12.25
C ALA A 739 1.51 -20.30 -11.11
N PHE A 740 2.68 -19.73 -11.42
CA PHE A 740 3.74 -19.51 -10.43
C PHE A 740 3.42 -18.34 -9.49
N VAL A 741 2.78 -17.28 -9.99
CA VAL A 741 2.33 -16.14 -9.19
C VAL A 741 1.26 -16.55 -8.18
N ALA A 742 0.24 -17.31 -8.60
CA ALA A 742 -0.77 -17.85 -7.67
C ALA A 742 -0.14 -18.76 -6.60
N PHE A 743 0.90 -19.52 -6.96
CA PHE A 743 1.68 -20.32 -6.01
C PHE A 743 2.43 -19.44 -5.00
N LEU A 744 3.10 -18.36 -5.42
CA LEU A 744 3.82 -17.46 -4.51
C LEU A 744 2.87 -16.78 -3.51
N VAL A 745 1.73 -16.24 -3.97
CA VAL A 745 0.71 -15.63 -3.09
C VAL A 745 0.20 -16.65 -2.05
N THR A 746 -0.09 -17.88 -2.49
CA THR A 746 -0.58 -18.96 -1.58
C THR A 746 0.48 -19.42 -0.56
N ASN A 747 1.75 -19.01 -0.71
CA ASN A 747 2.83 -19.32 0.23
C ASN A 747 3.34 -18.07 0.98
N GLY A 748 2.52 -17.02 1.10
CA GLY A 748 2.80 -15.86 1.96
C GLY A 748 3.88 -14.91 1.43
N ILE A 749 4.17 -14.93 0.12
CA ILE A 749 5.08 -13.96 -0.49
C ILE A 749 4.34 -12.64 -0.76
N ALA A 750 4.86 -11.55 -0.19
CA ALA A 750 4.32 -10.21 -0.31
C ALA A 750 4.24 -9.69 -1.76
N VAL A 751 3.28 -8.81 -2.05
CA VAL A 751 2.84 -8.48 -3.42
C VAL A 751 3.91 -7.69 -4.17
N GLU A 752 4.66 -6.85 -3.46
CA GLU A 752 5.76 -6.02 -3.97
C GLU A 752 6.92 -6.91 -4.45
N GLN A 753 7.21 -8.01 -3.74
CA GLN A 753 8.23 -8.98 -4.17
C GLN A 753 7.81 -9.68 -5.48
N ILE A 754 6.52 -9.95 -5.64
CA ILE A 754 5.94 -10.50 -6.87
C ILE A 754 5.97 -9.45 -8.01
N ALA A 755 5.70 -8.18 -7.71
CA ALA A 755 5.81 -7.07 -8.66
C ALA A 755 7.25 -6.84 -9.14
N ILE A 756 8.24 -6.90 -8.24
CA ILE A 756 9.68 -6.83 -8.57
C ILE A 756 10.09 -8.02 -9.45
N LEU A 757 9.59 -9.23 -9.15
CA LEU A 757 9.79 -10.41 -10.00
C LEU A 757 9.20 -10.18 -11.40
N PHE A 758 7.97 -9.68 -11.51
CA PHE A 758 7.35 -9.35 -12.80
C PHE A 758 8.15 -8.31 -13.59
N ALA A 759 8.47 -7.17 -12.98
CA ALA A 759 9.22 -6.09 -13.64
C ALA A 759 10.58 -6.58 -14.16
N THR A 760 11.26 -7.41 -13.38
CA THR A 760 12.51 -8.08 -13.77
C THR A 760 12.29 -9.04 -14.94
N VAL A 761 11.30 -9.93 -14.86
CA VAL A 761 10.99 -10.96 -15.87
C VAL A 761 10.54 -10.38 -17.21
N TYR A 762 9.86 -9.23 -17.21
CA TYR A 762 9.44 -8.54 -18.43
C TYR A 762 10.55 -7.70 -19.08
N LEU A 763 11.58 -7.27 -18.34
CA LEU A 763 12.62 -6.37 -18.86
C LEU A 763 13.30 -6.85 -20.17
N PRO A 764 13.63 -8.15 -20.37
CA PRO A 764 14.12 -8.66 -21.66
C PRO A 764 13.24 -8.36 -22.87
N TRP A 765 11.92 -8.28 -22.69
CA TRP A 765 10.96 -8.04 -23.78
C TRP A 765 10.92 -6.57 -24.21
N THR A 766 11.27 -5.64 -23.34
CA THR A 766 11.44 -4.21 -23.70
C THR A 766 12.70 -4.01 -24.54
N PHE A 767 13.80 -4.67 -24.17
CA PHE A 767 15.10 -4.52 -24.84
C PHE A 767 15.34 -5.51 -25.98
N LYS A 768 14.31 -6.24 -26.45
CA LYS A 768 14.45 -7.28 -27.49
C LYS A 768 14.98 -6.73 -28.83
N PHE A 769 14.87 -5.42 -29.10
CA PHE A 769 15.50 -4.77 -30.25
C PHE A 769 17.03 -4.98 -30.35
N ILE A 770 17.71 -5.29 -29.25
CA ILE A 770 19.15 -5.60 -29.24
C ILE A 770 19.44 -6.89 -30.03
N TRP A 771 18.52 -7.88 -30.03
CA TRP A 771 18.72 -9.15 -30.73
C TRP A 771 18.63 -9.02 -32.25
N GLY A 772 17.83 -8.08 -32.76
CA GLY A 772 17.60 -7.92 -34.20
C GLY A 772 18.87 -7.73 -35.01
N PRO A 773 19.71 -6.73 -34.71
CA PRO A 773 20.99 -6.51 -35.40
C PRO A 773 21.98 -7.67 -35.25
N VAL A 774 21.92 -8.43 -34.14
CA VAL A 774 22.78 -9.61 -33.94
C VAL A 774 22.36 -10.75 -34.88
N ILE A 775 21.06 -11.01 -34.99
CA ILE A 775 20.48 -12.04 -35.88
C ILE A 775 20.62 -11.64 -37.36
N ASP A 776 20.45 -10.36 -37.70
CA ASP A 776 20.62 -9.89 -39.07
C ASP A 776 22.10 -9.83 -39.48
N MET A 777 23.05 -9.65 -38.57
CA MET A 777 24.49 -9.66 -38.88
C MET A 777 25.04 -11.10 -38.96
N ILE A 778 24.69 -11.98 -38.02
CA ILE A 778 25.32 -13.30 -37.87
C ILE A 778 24.42 -14.38 -38.51
N ARG A 779 24.68 -14.64 -39.79
CA ARG A 779 23.92 -15.58 -40.64
C ARG A 779 24.68 -16.90 -40.81
N PHE A 780 23.96 -18.01 -40.94
CA PHE A 780 24.54 -19.34 -41.21
C PHE A 780 23.92 -20.01 -42.45
N PRO A 781 24.14 -19.48 -43.68
CA PRO A 781 23.35 -19.84 -44.87
C PRO A 781 23.24 -21.34 -45.19
N GLN A 782 24.22 -22.16 -44.78
CA GLN A 782 24.20 -23.60 -44.99
C GLN A 782 23.15 -24.36 -44.15
N PHE A 783 22.57 -23.76 -43.10
CA PHE A 783 21.71 -24.42 -42.11
C PHE A 783 20.35 -23.74 -41.91
N GLY A 784 19.99 -22.78 -42.77
CA GLY A 784 18.93 -21.79 -42.55
C GLY A 784 19.48 -20.51 -41.89
N ILE A 785 18.86 -19.36 -42.20
CA ILE A 785 19.30 -18.04 -41.72
C ILE A 785 18.83 -17.79 -40.28
N ARG A 786 17.59 -18.20 -39.93
CA ARG A 786 16.98 -17.92 -38.61
C ARG A 786 16.90 -19.17 -37.72
N ARG A 787 16.74 -20.36 -38.31
CA ARG A 787 16.61 -21.67 -37.68
C ARG A 787 17.71 -21.98 -36.64
N PRO A 788 19.02 -21.68 -36.87
CA PRO A 788 20.04 -21.87 -35.84
C PRO A 788 19.82 -21.00 -34.59
N TRP A 789 19.32 -19.77 -34.76
CA TRP A 789 18.96 -18.87 -33.67
C TRP A 789 17.75 -19.36 -32.88
N ILE A 790 16.70 -19.85 -33.58
CA ILE A 790 15.53 -20.47 -32.94
C ILE A 790 15.95 -21.69 -32.09
N LEU A 791 16.76 -22.60 -32.64
CA LEU A 791 17.24 -23.80 -31.94
C LEU A 791 18.14 -23.47 -30.75
N PHE A 792 19.00 -22.45 -30.87
CA PHE A 792 19.82 -21.96 -29.76
C PHE A 792 18.95 -21.36 -28.64
N ALA A 793 17.95 -20.55 -28.99
CA ALA A 793 17.03 -19.94 -28.05
C ALA A 793 16.15 -20.99 -27.33
N GLU A 794 15.60 -21.96 -28.05
CA GLU A 794 14.83 -23.07 -27.47
C GLU A 794 15.68 -23.94 -26.55
N THR A 795 16.93 -24.23 -26.93
CA THR A 795 17.89 -24.93 -26.06
C THR A 795 18.16 -24.14 -24.77
N GLY A 796 18.35 -22.82 -24.87
CA GLY A 796 18.53 -21.93 -23.73
C GLY A 796 17.30 -21.86 -22.81
N MET A 797 16.10 -21.79 -23.37
CA MET A 797 14.83 -21.87 -22.62
C MET A 797 14.70 -23.20 -21.88
N ILE A 798 14.97 -24.33 -22.53
CA ILE A 798 14.88 -25.67 -21.93
C ILE A 798 15.90 -25.81 -20.77
N ILE A 799 17.15 -25.37 -20.96
CA ILE A 799 18.19 -25.44 -19.92
C ILE A 799 17.84 -24.53 -18.74
N SER A 800 17.51 -23.26 -18.98
CA SER A 800 17.16 -22.30 -17.91
C SER A 800 15.94 -22.76 -17.11
N LEU A 801 14.89 -23.25 -17.78
CA LEU A 801 13.72 -23.81 -17.09
C LEU A 801 14.06 -25.09 -16.31
N ALA A 802 14.96 -25.93 -16.82
CA ALA A 802 15.41 -27.13 -16.12
C ALA A 802 16.22 -26.82 -14.85
N THR A 803 16.97 -25.70 -14.80
CA THR A 803 17.72 -25.32 -13.58
C THR A 803 16.81 -25.09 -12.36
N LEU A 804 15.56 -24.62 -12.57
CA LEU A 804 14.59 -24.42 -11.49
C LEU A 804 14.17 -25.72 -10.78
N LEU A 805 14.32 -26.90 -11.41
CA LEU A 805 14.08 -28.18 -10.74
C LEU A 805 15.12 -28.51 -9.66
N PHE A 806 16.33 -27.96 -9.79
CA PHE A 806 17.44 -28.19 -8.86
C PHE A 806 17.48 -27.20 -7.68
N VAL A 807 16.70 -26.11 -7.75
CA VAL A 807 16.48 -25.21 -6.60
C VAL A 807 15.72 -26.00 -5.52
N PRO A 808 16.24 -26.20 -4.29
CA PRO A 808 15.61 -27.08 -3.30
C PRO A 808 14.20 -26.62 -2.93
N ASP A 809 14.08 -25.35 -2.56
CA ASP A 809 12.84 -24.64 -2.27
C ASP A 809 12.79 -23.34 -3.09
N LEU A 810 11.70 -23.17 -3.85
CA LEU A 810 11.46 -22.04 -4.75
C LEU A 810 10.91 -20.80 -4.02
N VAL A 811 10.32 -20.97 -2.83
CA VAL A 811 9.80 -19.90 -1.99
C VAL A 811 10.96 -19.25 -1.23
N ALA A 812 11.69 -20.04 -0.42
CA ALA A 812 12.86 -19.56 0.32
C ALA A 812 14.02 -19.07 -0.58
N SER A 813 14.02 -19.40 -1.87
CA SER A 813 15.04 -18.98 -2.85
C SER A 813 14.54 -17.95 -3.88
N ILE A 814 13.47 -17.20 -3.60
CA ILE A 814 12.80 -16.33 -4.58
C ILE A 814 13.76 -15.40 -5.36
N LYS A 815 14.77 -14.80 -4.71
CA LYS A 815 15.80 -13.97 -5.37
C LYS A 815 16.57 -14.73 -6.46
N LEU A 816 16.91 -16.01 -6.24
CA LEU A 816 17.55 -16.87 -7.23
C LEU A 816 16.58 -17.26 -8.36
N VAL A 817 15.31 -17.53 -8.02
CA VAL A 817 14.27 -17.87 -9.00
C VAL A 817 14.04 -16.71 -9.97
N THR A 818 13.96 -15.47 -9.48
CA THR A 818 13.84 -14.26 -10.30
C THR A 818 14.99 -14.13 -11.31
N ILE A 819 16.23 -14.37 -10.90
CA ILE A 819 17.41 -14.35 -11.79
C ILE A 819 17.32 -15.45 -12.86
N LEU A 820 16.92 -16.67 -12.48
CA LEU A 820 16.76 -17.77 -13.44
C LEU A 820 15.61 -17.53 -14.44
N LEU A 821 14.51 -16.92 -14.01
CA LEU A 821 13.41 -16.52 -14.89
C LEU A 821 13.79 -15.34 -15.80
N PHE A 822 14.60 -14.38 -15.34
CA PHE A 822 15.18 -13.34 -16.20
C PHE A 822 16.05 -13.95 -17.31
N VAL A 823 16.96 -14.87 -16.97
CA VAL A 823 17.78 -15.59 -17.95
C VAL A 823 16.92 -16.40 -18.93
N HIS A 824 15.85 -17.04 -18.45
CA HIS A 824 14.88 -17.72 -19.32
C HIS A 824 14.21 -16.75 -20.32
N ASN A 825 13.86 -15.54 -19.88
CA ASN A 825 13.20 -14.54 -20.73
C ASN A 825 14.16 -13.83 -21.70
N LEU A 826 15.47 -13.79 -21.43
CA LEU A 826 16.47 -13.46 -22.45
C LEU A 826 16.44 -14.46 -23.62
N PHE A 827 16.32 -15.76 -23.35
CA PHE A 827 16.18 -16.78 -24.40
C PHE A 827 14.79 -16.76 -25.04
N SER A 828 13.72 -16.52 -24.29
CA SER A 828 12.36 -16.46 -24.84
C SER A 828 12.17 -15.25 -25.78
N SER A 829 12.67 -14.07 -25.40
CA SER A 829 12.71 -12.89 -26.27
C SER A 829 13.62 -13.08 -27.49
N LEU A 830 14.73 -13.83 -27.37
CA LEU A 830 15.56 -14.21 -28.52
C LEU A 830 14.82 -15.15 -29.49
N GLN A 831 14.05 -16.13 -28.97
CA GLN A 831 13.21 -17.00 -29.79
C GLN A 831 12.13 -16.20 -30.52
N ASP A 832 11.44 -15.30 -29.81
CA ASP A 832 10.41 -14.40 -30.32
C ASP A 832 10.92 -13.60 -31.54
N VAL A 833 12.05 -12.88 -31.39
CA VAL A 833 12.70 -12.15 -32.48
C VAL A 833 13.12 -13.08 -33.64
N SER A 834 13.63 -14.27 -33.35
CA SER A 834 14.09 -15.21 -34.38
C SER A 834 12.93 -15.81 -35.19
N VAL A 835 11.78 -16.05 -34.56
CA VAL A 835 10.56 -16.56 -35.20
C VAL A 835 9.83 -15.46 -35.97
N ASP A 836 9.82 -14.23 -35.45
CA ASP A 836 9.27 -13.06 -36.15
C ASP A 836 10.08 -12.73 -37.41
N ALA A 837 11.42 -12.73 -37.31
CA ALA A 837 12.31 -12.57 -38.47
C ALA A 837 12.13 -13.70 -39.50
N LEU A 838 11.91 -14.93 -39.04
CA LEU A 838 11.59 -16.06 -39.93
C LEU A 838 10.23 -15.86 -40.61
N ALA A 839 9.22 -15.32 -39.93
CA ALA A 839 7.91 -15.03 -40.52
C ALA A 839 8.01 -13.98 -41.64
N VAL A 840 8.75 -12.89 -41.42
CA VAL A 840 9.05 -11.86 -42.43
C VAL A 840 9.79 -12.46 -43.65
N ASP A 841 10.73 -13.38 -43.43
CA ASP A 841 11.52 -14.01 -44.50
C ASP A 841 10.74 -15.02 -45.38
N ILE A 842 9.59 -15.56 -44.93
CA ILE A 842 8.91 -16.69 -45.60
C ILE A 842 7.43 -16.47 -45.94
N LEU A 843 6.73 -15.54 -45.30
CA LEU A 843 5.32 -15.30 -45.56
C LEU A 843 5.11 -14.54 -46.86
N GLN A 844 4.06 -14.90 -47.60
CA GLN A 844 3.64 -14.15 -48.78
C GLN A 844 2.70 -13.01 -48.38
N PRO A 845 2.57 -11.92 -49.16
CA PRO A 845 1.69 -10.79 -48.82
C PRO A 845 0.22 -11.15 -48.59
N ASP A 846 -0.28 -12.26 -49.15
CA ASP A 846 -1.64 -12.81 -48.91
C ASP A 846 -1.76 -13.73 -47.67
N GLU A 847 -0.68 -13.87 -46.89
CA GLU A 847 -0.60 -14.75 -45.73
C GLU A 847 -0.31 -14.02 -44.42
N VAL A 848 0.17 -12.77 -44.49
CA VAL A 848 0.77 -12.08 -43.34
C VAL A 848 -0.22 -11.93 -42.19
N ALA A 849 -1.45 -11.44 -42.43
CA ALA A 849 -2.38 -11.17 -41.34
C ALA A 849 -3.03 -12.45 -40.79
N THR A 850 -3.42 -13.39 -41.65
CA THR A 850 -4.00 -14.67 -41.25
C THR A 850 -3.02 -15.50 -40.44
N VAL A 851 -1.75 -15.57 -40.85
CA VAL A 851 -0.75 -16.37 -40.12
C VAL A 851 -0.38 -15.70 -38.81
N ASN A 852 -0.21 -14.37 -38.76
CA ASN A 852 -0.09 -13.65 -37.49
C ASN A 852 -1.28 -13.92 -36.56
N GLY A 853 -2.52 -13.85 -37.05
CA GLY A 853 -3.73 -14.12 -36.25
C GLY A 853 -3.77 -15.52 -35.66
N LEU A 854 -3.31 -16.51 -36.41
CA LEU A 854 -3.17 -17.89 -35.93
C LEU A 854 -1.99 -18.04 -34.95
N MET A 855 -0.85 -17.38 -35.21
CA MET A 855 0.33 -17.36 -34.33
C MET A 855 0.00 -16.78 -32.95
N PHE A 856 -0.54 -15.56 -32.91
CA PHE A 856 -0.90 -14.90 -31.65
C PHE A 856 -1.99 -15.65 -30.89
N ALA A 857 -2.99 -16.20 -31.60
CA ALA A 857 -3.98 -17.06 -30.96
C ALA A 857 -3.35 -18.35 -30.38
N ALA A 858 -2.35 -18.94 -31.05
CA ALA A 858 -1.61 -20.09 -30.54
C ALA A 858 -0.77 -19.73 -29.29
N LYS A 859 -0.13 -18.56 -29.25
CA LYS A 859 0.57 -18.02 -28.07
C LYS A 859 -0.39 -17.79 -26.89
N ARG A 860 -1.58 -17.24 -27.13
CA ARG A 860 -2.64 -17.12 -26.11
C ARG A 860 -3.16 -18.49 -25.64
N GLY A 861 -3.30 -19.47 -26.54
CA GLY A 861 -3.59 -20.87 -26.17
C GLY A 861 -2.50 -21.52 -25.31
N GLY A 862 -1.23 -21.24 -25.62
CA GLY A 862 -0.09 -21.62 -24.79
C GLY A 862 -0.14 -20.99 -23.39
N ILE A 863 -0.54 -19.72 -23.27
CA ILE A 863 -0.73 -19.03 -21.99
C ILE A 863 -1.86 -19.68 -21.17
N ILE A 864 -3.00 -20.01 -21.78
CA ILE A 864 -4.09 -20.72 -21.09
C ILE A 864 -3.63 -22.09 -20.59
N PHE A 865 -2.85 -22.83 -21.37
CA PHE A 865 -2.31 -24.13 -20.96
C PHE A 865 -1.27 -23.98 -19.83
N GLY A 866 -0.29 -23.09 -19.99
CA GLY A 866 0.76 -22.85 -19.00
C GLY A 866 0.27 -22.26 -17.70
N GLY A 867 -0.75 -21.40 -17.75
CA GLY A 867 -1.37 -20.77 -16.58
C GLY A 867 -2.42 -21.65 -15.93
N ALA A 868 -3.57 -21.86 -16.58
CA ALA A 868 -4.69 -22.55 -15.96
C ALA A 868 -4.47 -24.07 -15.85
N ILE A 869 -4.03 -24.74 -16.93
CA ILE A 869 -3.95 -26.21 -16.94
C ILE A 869 -2.78 -26.72 -16.10
N LEU A 870 -1.59 -26.13 -16.22
CA LEU A 870 -0.48 -26.48 -15.33
C LEU A 870 -0.68 -25.92 -13.91
N GLY A 871 -1.33 -24.77 -13.74
CA GLY A 871 -1.71 -24.22 -12.42
C GLY A 871 -2.58 -25.19 -11.60
N MET A 872 -3.57 -25.82 -12.23
CA MET A 872 -4.38 -26.87 -11.58
C MET A 872 -3.58 -28.11 -11.15
N MET A 873 -2.36 -28.33 -11.67
CA MET A 873 -1.48 -29.41 -11.22
C MET A 873 -0.62 -29.02 -10.00
N VAL A 874 -0.43 -27.73 -9.73
CA VAL A 874 0.42 -27.23 -8.64
C VAL A 874 -0.11 -27.65 -7.27
N VAL A 875 -1.43 -27.58 -7.06
CA VAL A 875 -2.07 -27.95 -5.79
C VAL A 875 -1.92 -29.44 -5.46
N PRO A 876 -2.30 -30.41 -6.33
CA PRO A 876 -2.18 -31.84 -6.02
C PRO A 876 -0.77 -32.43 -6.14
N PHE A 877 0.14 -31.82 -6.91
CA PHE A 877 1.44 -32.43 -7.25
C PHE A 877 2.66 -31.51 -7.03
N GLY A 878 2.47 -30.31 -6.50
CA GLY A 878 3.52 -29.32 -6.24
C GLY A 878 4.01 -28.60 -7.51
N ILE A 879 4.53 -27.38 -7.34
CA ILE A 879 4.94 -26.48 -8.43
C ILE A 879 5.98 -27.09 -9.40
N LYS A 880 6.86 -27.98 -8.90
CA LYS A 880 7.86 -28.68 -9.72
C LYS A 880 7.25 -29.65 -10.73
N SER A 881 6.03 -30.16 -10.49
CA SER A 881 5.33 -31.04 -11.44
C SER A 881 4.96 -30.32 -12.74
N ALA A 882 4.53 -29.06 -12.66
CA ALA A 882 4.22 -28.22 -13.81
C ALA A 882 5.46 -28.03 -14.70
N ILE A 883 6.60 -27.71 -14.10
CA ILE A 883 7.90 -27.58 -14.79
C ILE A 883 8.31 -28.92 -15.45
N MET A 884 8.12 -30.05 -14.75
CA MET A 884 8.39 -31.38 -15.30
C MET A 884 7.50 -31.78 -16.49
N VAL A 885 6.26 -31.26 -16.57
CA VAL A 885 5.39 -31.43 -17.75
C VAL A 885 5.78 -30.48 -18.88
N GLN A 886 6.25 -29.27 -18.56
CA GLN A 886 6.60 -28.24 -19.53
C GLN A 886 7.87 -28.55 -20.33
N LEU A 887 8.92 -29.08 -19.68
CA LEU A 887 10.18 -29.43 -20.35
C LEU A 887 10.01 -30.40 -21.55
N PRO A 888 9.32 -31.56 -21.46
CA PRO A 888 9.11 -32.43 -22.60
C PRO A 888 8.19 -31.82 -23.68
N LEU A 889 7.31 -30.87 -23.33
CA LEU A 889 6.52 -30.13 -24.31
C LEU A 889 7.39 -29.15 -25.11
N LEU A 890 8.30 -28.41 -24.47
CA LEU A 890 9.25 -27.54 -25.16
C LEU A 890 10.23 -28.35 -26.03
N ILE A 891 10.71 -29.50 -25.56
CA ILE A 891 11.53 -30.43 -26.37
C ILE A 891 10.74 -30.94 -27.58
N LEU A 892 9.46 -31.31 -27.41
CA LEU A 892 8.60 -31.76 -28.51
C LEU A 892 8.35 -30.65 -29.54
N ILE A 893 8.28 -29.38 -29.12
CA ILE A 893 8.20 -28.24 -30.04
C ILE A 893 9.54 -28.04 -30.77
N MET A 894 10.68 -28.04 -30.07
CA MET A 894 12.02 -27.89 -30.67
C MET A 894 12.37 -28.96 -31.72
N MET A 895 11.77 -30.16 -31.62
CA MET A 895 11.88 -31.19 -32.66
C MET A 895 11.36 -30.73 -34.05
N LEU A 896 10.46 -29.73 -34.10
CA LEU A 896 9.94 -29.18 -35.35
C LEU A 896 11.03 -28.42 -36.15
N PRO A 897 11.60 -27.30 -35.66
CA PRO A 897 12.68 -26.60 -36.38
C PRO A 897 13.92 -27.48 -36.54
N LEU A 898 14.15 -28.47 -35.68
CA LEU A 898 15.28 -29.39 -35.81
C LEU A 898 15.22 -30.21 -37.12
N PHE A 899 14.04 -30.64 -37.55
CA PHE A 899 13.86 -31.54 -38.71
C PHE A 899 13.26 -30.87 -39.97
N LEU A 900 13.08 -29.55 -39.98
CA LEU A 900 12.41 -28.82 -41.06
C LEU A 900 13.34 -27.76 -41.68
N ARG A 901 13.45 -27.73 -43.01
CA ARG A 901 14.27 -26.80 -43.81
C ARG A 901 13.55 -25.46 -44.03
N GLU A 902 14.24 -24.33 -43.95
CA GLU A 902 13.67 -23.02 -44.32
C GLU A 902 13.52 -22.91 -45.84
N ARG A 903 14.60 -23.23 -46.55
CA ARG A 903 14.74 -23.14 -48.02
C ARG A 903 15.17 -24.51 -48.61
N PRO A 904 14.90 -24.77 -49.90
CA PRO A 904 15.47 -25.93 -50.58
C PRO A 904 17.00 -25.86 -50.54
N GLY A 905 17.66 -27.02 -50.34
CA GLY A 905 19.11 -27.10 -50.21
C GLY A 905 19.67 -27.07 -48.78
N ASP A 906 18.95 -26.50 -47.80
CA ASP A 906 19.42 -26.37 -46.41
C ASP A 906 19.93 -27.69 -45.81
N ARG A 907 21.09 -27.67 -45.15
CA ARG A 907 21.57 -28.82 -44.36
C ARG A 907 20.81 -28.85 -43.04
N LEU A 908 20.18 -29.98 -42.71
CA LEU A 908 19.55 -30.15 -41.39
C LEU A 908 20.60 -30.30 -40.28
N PHE A 909 21.75 -30.94 -40.58
CA PHE A 909 22.81 -31.23 -39.60
C PHE A 909 24.21 -31.02 -40.21
N PRO A 910 25.24 -30.67 -39.42
CA PRO A 910 26.62 -30.52 -39.89
C PRO A 910 27.21 -31.75 -40.62
N TRP A 911 26.71 -32.95 -40.31
CA TRP A 911 27.10 -34.23 -40.92
C TRP A 911 26.15 -34.72 -42.04
N SER A 912 25.16 -33.92 -42.43
CA SER A 912 24.30 -34.25 -43.58
C SER A 912 25.02 -33.97 -44.91
N LYS A 913 24.84 -34.86 -45.89
CA LYS A 913 25.40 -34.65 -47.24
C LYS A 913 24.69 -33.47 -47.91
N GLN A 914 25.46 -32.69 -48.67
CA GLN A 914 24.91 -31.74 -49.63
C GLN A 914 24.27 -32.50 -50.78
N GLU A 915 23.07 -32.09 -51.17
CA GLU A 915 22.38 -32.57 -52.37
C GLU A 915 22.77 -31.63 -53.51
N GLU A 916 23.25 -32.17 -54.63
CA GLU A 916 23.59 -31.40 -55.83
C GLU A 916 22.28 -30.94 -56.50
N VAL A 917 21.89 -29.69 -56.24
CA VAL A 917 20.76 -28.99 -56.87
C VAL A 917 21.32 -27.73 -57.52
N GLU A 918 20.79 -27.38 -58.69
CA GLU A 918 21.43 -26.56 -59.72
C GLU A 918 22.12 -25.28 -59.21
N GLU A 919 23.34 -25.05 -59.72
CA GLU A 919 24.26 -23.96 -59.35
C GLU A 919 23.66 -22.55 -59.56
N ALA A 920 22.56 -22.40 -60.29
CA ALA A 920 21.99 -21.13 -60.73
C ALA A 920 21.70 -20.09 -59.61
N TRP A 921 21.23 -20.52 -58.43
CA TRP A 921 20.91 -19.61 -57.32
C TRP A 921 22.06 -19.42 -56.32
N TYR A 922 22.91 -20.44 -56.16
CA TYR A 922 24.12 -20.29 -55.34
C TYR A 922 25.21 -19.53 -56.09
N ALA A 923 25.22 -19.52 -57.42
CA ALA A 923 26.08 -18.66 -58.23
C ALA A 923 25.80 -17.17 -58.02
N GLU A 924 24.54 -16.72 -57.92
CA GLU A 924 24.25 -15.33 -57.50
C GLU A 924 24.81 -15.00 -56.11
N THR A 925 24.97 -16.01 -55.24
CA THR A 925 25.53 -15.83 -53.89
C THR A 925 27.06 -15.93 -53.87
N GLU A 926 27.68 -16.77 -54.70
CA GLU A 926 29.14 -16.87 -54.82
C GLU A 926 29.71 -15.73 -55.67
N GLU A 927 29.04 -15.25 -56.72
CA GLU A 927 29.39 -13.99 -57.39
C GLU A 927 29.22 -12.80 -56.44
N ALA A 928 28.21 -12.78 -55.56
CA ALA A 928 28.08 -11.76 -54.52
C ALA A 928 29.13 -11.86 -53.40
N ILE A 929 29.78 -13.01 -53.21
CA ILE A 929 30.89 -13.20 -52.26
C ILE A 929 32.24 -12.90 -52.92
N GLU A 930 32.46 -13.26 -54.19
CA GLU A 930 33.63 -12.79 -54.96
C GLU A 930 33.56 -11.27 -55.27
N ALA A 931 32.37 -10.67 -55.17
CA ALA A 931 32.16 -9.22 -55.17
C ALA A 931 32.62 -8.50 -53.88
N GLU A 932 33.39 -9.14 -52.99
CA GLU A 932 34.06 -8.57 -51.79
C GLU A 932 35.01 -7.36 -52.06
N THR A 933 34.96 -6.76 -53.25
CA THR A 933 35.75 -5.58 -53.66
C THR A 933 34.94 -4.31 -53.94
N ALA A 934 33.60 -4.36 -53.89
CA ALA A 934 32.74 -3.17 -54.03
C ALA A 934 31.84 -2.99 -52.79
N LEU A 935 31.78 -1.77 -52.24
CA LEU A 935 30.91 -1.49 -51.10
C LEU A 935 29.45 -1.30 -51.58
N LEU A 936 28.51 -1.98 -50.94
CA LEU A 936 27.11 -2.04 -51.36
C LEU A 936 26.46 -0.65 -51.50
N TRP A 937 26.85 0.29 -50.64
CA TRP A 937 26.40 1.69 -50.62
C TRP A 937 27.17 2.63 -51.56
N GLU A 938 28.02 2.11 -52.45
CA GLU A 938 28.65 2.86 -53.55
C GLU A 938 27.95 2.62 -54.90
N GLY A 939 27.20 1.50 -55.04
CA GLY A 939 26.43 1.16 -56.25
C GLY A 939 24.95 1.58 -56.20
N ASP A 940 24.34 1.60 -55.01
CA ASP A 940 22.97 2.07 -54.80
C ASP A 940 22.78 3.56 -55.18
N HIS A 941 21.56 3.94 -55.60
CA HIS A 941 21.19 5.30 -56.03
C HIS A 941 21.67 6.37 -55.03
N PRO A 942 22.71 7.16 -55.35
CA PRO A 942 23.56 7.78 -54.31
C PRO A 942 22.93 8.98 -53.60
N GLU A 943 21.81 9.52 -54.10
CA GLU A 943 21.10 10.64 -53.49
C GLU A 943 19.88 10.23 -52.65
N GLU A 944 19.33 9.03 -52.85
CA GLU A 944 18.08 8.59 -52.19
C GLU A 944 18.35 8.15 -50.74
N PHE A 945 19.36 7.31 -50.53
CA PHE A 945 19.65 6.68 -49.23
C PHE A 945 20.85 7.34 -48.51
N ARG A 946 20.98 8.67 -48.60
CA ARG A 946 22.14 9.44 -48.10
C ARG A 946 22.43 9.22 -46.62
N GLN A 947 21.40 9.07 -45.78
CA GLN A 947 21.52 8.83 -44.34
C GLN A 947 22.09 7.42 -44.06
N ALA A 948 21.59 6.40 -44.76
CA ALA A 948 22.09 5.03 -44.63
C ALA A 948 23.55 4.94 -45.10
N ARG A 949 23.86 5.55 -46.25
CA ARG A 949 25.23 5.66 -46.77
C ARG A 949 26.15 6.39 -45.79
N TRP A 950 25.70 7.49 -45.17
CA TRP A 950 26.47 8.22 -44.16
C TRP A 950 26.78 7.33 -42.94
N VAL A 951 25.80 6.61 -42.40
CA VAL A 951 26.01 5.70 -41.26
C VAL A 951 27.02 4.60 -41.62
N ALA A 952 26.81 3.90 -42.74
CA ALA A 952 27.69 2.82 -43.19
C ALA A 952 29.12 3.29 -43.45
N THR A 953 29.27 4.43 -44.14
CA THR A 953 30.59 5.03 -44.42
C THR A 953 31.30 5.43 -43.12
N ASN A 954 30.61 6.06 -42.16
CA ASN A 954 31.21 6.43 -40.87
C ASN A 954 31.51 5.23 -39.94
N LEU A 955 30.98 4.05 -40.23
CA LEU A 955 31.28 2.79 -39.52
C LEU A 955 32.44 2.02 -40.16
N TYR A 956 32.57 2.08 -41.48
CA TYR A 956 33.62 1.41 -42.26
C TYR A 956 34.93 2.23 -42.31
N ASP A 957 34.85 3.55 -42.50
CA ASP A 957 36.03 4.37 -42.78
C ASP A 957 36.96 4.52 -41.56
N ASN A 958 38.26 4.46 -41.84
CA ASN A 958 39.31 4.68 -40.84
C ASN A 958 39.43 6.16 -40.40
N ARG A 959 38.75 7.09 -41.07
CA ARG A 959 38.71 8.53 -40.75
C ARG A 959 37.32 9.10 -40.98
N ILE A 960 36.82 9.87 -40.02
CA ILE A 960 35.46 10.43 -40.01
C ILE A 960 35.50 11.88 -39.48
N SER A 961 34.40 12.64 -39.60
CA SER A 961 34.38 14.00 -39.04
C SER A 961 34.40 13.97 -37.50
N PRO A 962 34.91 15.02 -36.85
CA PRO A 962 34.83 15.13 -35.39
C PRO A 962 33.38 15.14 -34.89
N ALA A 963 32.45 15.69 -35.66
CA ALA A 963 31.03 15.67 -35.36
C ALA A 963 30.48 14.23 -35.30
N SER A 964 30.81 13.39 -36.29
CA SER A 964 30.47 11.95 -36.29
C SER A 964 31.10 11.19 -35.12
N THR A 965 32.37 11.45 -34.85
CA THR A 965 33.11 10.81 -33.74
C THR A 965 32.43 11.06 -32.39
N ILE A 966 32.04 12.31 -32.14
CA ILE A 966 31.40 12.71 -30.88
C ILE A 966 29.95 12.21 -30.82
N LEU A 967 29.27 12.06 -31.97
CA LEU A 967 27.95 11.41 -32.02
C LEU A 967 28.02 9.94 -31.58
N TRP A 968 28.98 9.18 -32.13
CA TRP A 968 29.17 7.78 -31.73
C TRP A 968 29.52 7.64 -30.26
N ALA A 969 30.41 8.49 -29.74
CA ALA A 969 30.71 8.52 -28.31
C ALA A 969 29.45 8.81 -27.46
N SER A 970 28.63 9.77 -27.86
CA SER A 970 27.36 10.09 -27.19
C SER A 970 26.39 8.90 -27.18
N ILE A 971 26.23 8.22 -28.32
CA ILE A 971 25.42 7.00 -28.44
C ILE A 971 25.94 5.90 -27.51
N SER A 972 27.26 5.67 -27.47
CA SER A 972 27.86 4.72 -26.52
C SER A 972 27.61 5.09 -25.07
N PHE A 973 27.69 6.38 -24.70
CA PHE A 973 27.36 6.83 -23.33
C PHE A 973 25.89 6.63 -22.97
N PHE A 974 24.95 6.83 -23.90
CA PHE A 974 23.54 6.55 -23.65
C PHE A 974 23.23 5.04 -23.56
N LEU A 975 23.86 4.21 -24.38
CA LEU A 975 23.72 2.75 -24.31
C LEU A 975 24.30 2.18 -22.99
N LEU A 976 25.48 2.66 -22.58
CA LEU A 976 26.08 2.30 -21.29
C LEU A 976 25.26 2.82 -20.11
N TRP A 977 24.73 4.05 -20.19
CA TRP A 977 23.79 4.57 -19.18
C TRP A 977 22.57 3.65 -19.05
N GLY A 978 21.93 3.27 -20.16
CA GLY A 978 20.80 2.36 -20.17
C GLY A 978 21.14 1.02 -19.51
N LEU A 979 22.28 0.42 -19.89
CA LEU A 979 22.77 -0.84 -19.30
C LEU A 979 23.00 -0.72 -17.78
N PHE A 980 23.68 0.32 -17.31
CA PHE A 980 23.94 0.49 -15.88
C PHE A 980 22.69 0.90 -15.08
N ALA A 981 21.73 1.60 -15.69
CA ALA A 981 20.43 1.87 -15.07
C ALA A 981 19.60 0.57 -14.92
N ILE A 982 19.59 -0.30 -15.93
CA ILE A 982 19.00 -1.65 -15.85
C ILE A 982 19.67 -2.46 -14.73
N LEU A 983 21.01 -2.51 -14.71
CA LEU A 983 21.75 -3.25 -13.68
C LEU A 983 21.47 -2.70 -12.26
N HIS A 984 21.35 -1.38 -12.09
CA HIS A 984 21.01 -0.79 -10.81
C HIS A 984 19.61 -1.20 -10.32
N VAL A 985 18.60 -1.20 -11.20
CA VAL A 985 17.25 -1.70 -10.87
C VAL A 985 17.26 -3.20 -10.55
N LEU A 986 18.07 -3.99 -11.25
CA LEU A 986 18.17 -5.44 -11.03
C LEU A 986 19.00 -5.85 -9.81
N THR A 987 19.90 -5.00 -9.30
CA THR A 987 20.83 -5.37 -8.22
C THR A 987 20.84 -4.43 -7.01
N SER A 988 19.95 -3.45 -6.91
CA SER A 988 19.87 -2.50 -5.77
C SER A 988 20.02 -3.22 -4.42
N SER A 989 19.11 -4.16 -4.13
CA SER A 989 19.05 -5.01 -2.94
C SER A 989 20.17 -6.09 -2.83
N PHE A 990 21.24 -5.95 -3.61
CA PHE A 990 22.47 -6.74 -3.58
C PHE A 990 23.73 -5.86 -3.54
N THR A 991 23.61 -4.57 -3.90
CA THR A 991 24.71 -3.59 -3.97
C THR A 991 24.72 -2.56 -2.85
N GLU A 992 23.77 -2.60 -1.92
CA GLU A 992 23.78 -1.79 -0.67
C GLU A 992 25.07 -1.97 0.14
N ALA A 993 25.69 -3.15 0.09
CA ALA A 993 26.96 -3.45 0.74
C ALA A 993 28.20 -3.11 -0.13
N TRP A 994 28.04 -2.40 -1.25
CA TRP A 994 29.14 -2.00 -2.14
C TRP A 994 29.38 -0.49 -2.01
N GLU A 995 30.64 -0.07 -1.92
CA GLU A 995 31.02 1.35 -1.83
C GLU A 995 30.64 2.19 -3.06
N ILE A 996 30.28 1.54 -4.18
CA ILE A 996 29.83 2.16 -5.44
C ILE A 996 28.74 1.26 -6.05
N THR A 997 27.53 1.81 -6.27
CA THR A 997 26.45 1.09 -6.95
C THR A 997 26.48 1.29 -8.47
N PHE A 998 25.72 0.50 -9.22
CA PHE A 998 25.54 0.76 -10.66
C PHE A 998 24.79 2.07 -10.95
N GLY A 999 24.03 2.63 -10.00
CA GLY A 999 23.37 3.94 -10.13
C GLY A 999 24.39 5.07 -10.18
N ASP A 1000 25.41 5.00 -9.32
CA ASP A 1000 26.55 5.93 -9.28
C ASP A 1000 27.38 5.90 -10.56
N VAL A 1001 27.46 4.73 -11.21
CA VAL A 1001 28.09 4.57 -12.53
C VAL A 1001 27.18 5.08 -13.65
N ALA A 1002 25.86 4.89 -13.55
CA ALA A 1002 24.89 5.32 -14.56
C ALA A 1002 24.76 6.86 -14.67
N SER A 1003 24.71 7.56 -13.53
CA SER A 1003 24.49 9.01 -13.45
C SER A 1003 25.48 9.87 -14.27
N PRO A 1004 26.81 9.69 -14.19
CA PRO A 1004 27.76 10.44 -15.01
C PRO A 1004 27.64 10.09 -16.50
N LEU A 1005 27.36 8.83 -16.87
CA LEU A 1005 27.21 8.40 -18.26
C LEU A 1005 26.05 9.15 -18.96
N LYS A 1006 24.90 9.26 -18.28
CA LYS A 1006 23.73 10.05 -18.71
C LYS A 1006 24.11 11.51 -19.00
N THR A 1007 24.95 12.09 -18.14
CA THR A 1007 25.35 13.50 -18.20
C THR A 1007 26.36 13.75 -19.32
N ILE A 1008 27.37 12.88 -19.45
CA ILE A 1008 28.38 12.95 -20.53
C ILE A 1008 27.72 12.71 -21.89
N GLY A 1009 26.79 11.74 -22.00
CA GLY A 1009 26.01 11.48 -23.20
C GLY A 1009 25.24 12.71 -23.70
N LYS A 1010 24.55 13.43 -22.80
CA LYS A 1010 23.84 14.69 -23.11
C LYS A 1010 24.78 15.78 -23.65
N TRP A 1011 25.91 16.04 -22.98
CA TRP A 1011 26.83 17.11 -23.40
C TRP A 1011 27.54 16.77 -24.72
N THR A 1012 27.95 15.52 -24.90
CA THR A 1012 28.54 15.07 -26.19
C THR A 1012 27.53 15.14 -27.33
N PHE A 1013 26.25 14.79 -27.12
CA PHE A 1013 25.20 14.96 -28.12
C PHE A 1013 25.08 16.41 -28.59
N LEU A 1014 24.99 17.35 -27.63
CA LEU A 1014 24.87 18.78 -27.92
C LEU A 1014 26.09 19.32 -28.69
N ILE A 1015 27.31 18.90 -28.31
CA ILE A 1015 28.55 19.29 -29.00
C ILE A 1015 28.57 18.73 -30.43
N SER A 1016 28.18 17.47 -30.64
CA SER A 1016 28.07 16.88 -31.98
C SER A 1016 27.07 17.64 -32.86
N ALA A 1017 25.88 17.95 -32.33
CA ALA A 1017 24.86 18.71 -33.06
C ALA A 1017 25.37 20.12 -33.46
N ILE A 1018 26.09 20.81 -32.58
CA ILE A 1018 26.72 22.11 -32.88
C ILE A 1018 27.77 21.97 -34.00
N LEU A 1019 28.59 20.91 -33.98
CA LEU A 1019 29.59 20.66 -35.02
C LEU A 1019 28.95 20.27 -36.36
N LEU A 1020 27.89 19.46 -36.38
CA LEU A 1020 27.13 19.16 -37.60
C LEU A 1020 26.49 20.42 -38.21
N VAL A 1021 25.97 21.32 -37.38
CA VAL A 1021 25.46 22.63 -37.83
C VAL A 1021 26.59 23.52 -38.35
N ALA A 1022 27.78 23.49 -37.74
CA ALA A 1022 28.94 24.23 -38.24
C ALA A 1022 29.43 23.69 -39.59
N GLU A 1023 29.54 22.36 -39.75
CA GLU A 1023 29.89 21.68 -41.01
C GLU A 1023 28.84 22.02 -42.09
N TRP A 1024 27.54 22.02 -41.77
CA TRP A 1024 26.45 22.43 -42.66
C TRP A 1024 26.49 23.92 -43.05
N LEU A 1025 26.94 24.80 -42.15
CA LEU A 1025 27.20 26.23 -42.42
C LEU A 1025 28.54 26.47 -43.15
N GLY A 1026 29.23 25.42 -43.60
CA GLY A 1026 30.45 25.52 -44.40
C GLY A 1026 31.76 25.64 -43.60
N ALA A 1027 31.75 25.38 -42.30
CA ALA A 1027 32.98 25.31 -41.51
C ALA A 1027 33.81 24.08 -41.92
N ASN A 1028 35.05 24.31 -42.37
CA ASN A 1028 35.93 23.25 -42.86
C ASN A 1028 36.69 22.60 -41.70
N ILE A 1029 36.15 21.50 -41.17
CA ILE A 1029 36.70 20.77 -40.01
C ILE A 1029 37.50 19.53 -40.48
N PRO A 1030 38.76 19.35 -40.04
CA PRO A 1030 39.58 18.23 -40.48
C PRO A 1030 39.10 16.90 -39.87
N GLN A 1031 39.02 15.85 -40.70
CA GLN A 1031 38.70 14.49 -40.27
C GLN A 1031 39.72 13.94 -39.26
N ILE A 1032 39.23 13.18 -38.29
CA ILE A 1032 40.03 12.48 -37.28
C ILE A 1032 39.90 10.95 -37.45
N ARG A 1033 40.76 10.18 -36.78
CA ARG A 1033 40.73 8.72 -36.85
C ARG A 1033 39.45 8.19 -36.20
N ASN A 1034 38.75 7.29 -36.89
CA ASN A 1034 37.58 6.61 -36.35
C ASN A 1034 37.96 5.78 -35.10
N PRO A 1035 37.29 5.94 -33.94
CA PRO A 1035 37.53 5.11 -32.76
C PRO A 1035 36.85 3.73 -32.83
N LEU A 1036 35.84 3.56 -33.68
CA LEU A 1036 34.99 2.36 -33.78
C LEU A 1036 34.86 1.85 -35.24
N PRO A 1037 35.96 1.62 -35.98
CA PRO A 1037 35.88 0.97 -37.29
C PRO A 1037 35.43 -0.48 -37.12
N VAL A 1038 34.32 -0.86 -37.77
CA VAL A 1038 33.73 -2.20 -37.72
C VAL A 1038 33.90 -2.94 -39.04
N SER A 1039 33.50 -4.22 -39.09
CA SER A 1039 33.61 -5.03 -40.32
C SER A 1039 32.69 -4.51 -41.44
N ALA A 1040 33.00 -4.89 -42.69
CA ALA A 1040 32.12 -4.62 -43.83
C ALA A 1040 30.70 -5.16 -43.57
N LEU A 1041 30.57 -6.40 -43.09
CA LEU A 1041 29.30 -7.04 -42.73
C LEU A 1041 28.48 -6.26 -41.68
N ALA A 1042 29.14 -5.70 -40.66
CA ALA A 1042 28.47 -4.86 -39.65
C ALA A 1042 28.02 -3.51 -40.24
N SER A 1043 28.85 -2.93 -41.11
CA SER A 1043 28.55 -1.67 -41.83
C SER A 1043 27.41 -1.85 -42.83
N GLU A 1044 27.35 -2.99 -43.51
CA GLU A 1044 26.28 -3.39 -44.43
C GLU A 1044 24.98 -3.71 -43.68
N THR A 1045 25.07 -4.36 -42.51
CA THR A 1045 23.90 -4.56 -41.64
C THR A 1045 23.33 -3.20 -41.21
N ALA A 1046 24.18 -2.27 -40.77
CA ALA A 1046 23.77 -0.90 -40.45
C ALA A 1046 23.19 -0.13 -41.65
N TYR A 1047 23.76 -0.33 -42.87
CA TYR A 1047 23.22 0.21 -44.11
C TYR A 1047 21.79 -0.28 -44.36
N ASN A 1048 21.57 -1.60 -44.36
CA ASN A 1048 20.27 -2.22 -44.60
C ASN A 1048 19.22 -1.81 -43.55
N ILE A 1049 19.60 -1.68 -42.27
CA ILE A 1049 18.72 -1.20 -41.20
C ILE A 1049 18.27 0.24 -41.46
N VAL A 1050 19.21 1.17 -41.71
CA VAL A 1050 18.85 2.58 -41.94
C VAL A 1050 18.14 2.77 -43.28
N LYS A 1051 18.42 1.94 -44.29
CA LYS A 1051 17.67 1.88 -45.56
C LYS A 1051 16.21 1.45 -45.29
N GLY A 1052 15.99 0.40 -44.50
CA GLY A 1052 14.65 -0.05 -44.09
C GLY A 1052 13.81 1.03 -43.41
N PHE A 1053 14.40 1.83 -42.52
CA PHE A 1053 13.71 2.93 -41.83
C PHE A 1053 13.61 4.25 -42.62
N SER A 1054 14.17 4.32 -43.83
CA SER A 1054 14.22 5.58 -44.60
C SER A 1054 12.96 5.87 -45.43
N THR A 1055 12.10 4.86 -45.66
CA THR A 1055 10.81 5.06 -46.35
C THR A 1055 9.85 5.85 -45.46
N ARG A 1056 8.89 6.55 -46.07
CA ARG A 1056 7.98 7.46 -45.35
C ARG A 1056 7.12 6.69 -44.35
N SER A 1057 6.51 5.60 -44.81
CA SER A 1057 5.62 4.78 -43.99
C SER A 1057 6.37 4.07 -42.87
N SER A 1058 7.55 3.50 -43.14
CA SER A 1058 8.37 2.84 -42.10
C SER A 1058 8.89 3.81 -41.03
N PHE A 1059 9.14 5.09 -41.38
CA PHE A 1059 9.48 6.11 -40.39
C PHE A 1059 8.28 6.56 -39.55
N ILE A 1060 7.13 6.84 -40.18
CA ILE A 1060 5.90 7.25 -39.47
C ILE A 1060 5.40 6.11 -38.56
N LEU A 1061 5.56 4.86 -38.97
CA LEU A 1061 5.20 3.68 -38.20
C LEU A 1061 5.92 3.61 -36.84
N ILE A 1062 7.14 4.15 -36.69
CA ILE A 1062 7.82 4.25 -35.38
C ILE A 1062 6.96 5.04 -34.38
N PHE A 1063 6.41 6.18 -34.81
CA PHE A 1063 5.55 7.03 -33.99
C PHE A 1063 4.17 6.42 -33.76
N LEU A 1064 3.63 5.66 -34.72
CA LEU A 1064 2.42 4.87 -34.49
C LEU A 1064 2.67 3.86 -33.36
N CYS A 1065 3.74 3.07 -33.44
CA CYS A 1065 4.04 2.06 -32.43
C CYS A 1065 4.28 2.66 -31.04
N LEU A 1066 4.91 3.85 -30.97
CA LEU A 1066 5.20 4.57 -29.73
C LEU A 1066 3.97 5.26 -29.10
N LEU A 1067 2.87 5.39 -29.83
CA LEU A 1067 1.65 6.10 -29.38
C LEU A 1067 0.41 5.20 -29.29
N ALA A 1068 0.36 4.10 -30.04
CA ALA A 1068 -0.83 3.26 -30.17
C ALA A 1068 -1.22 2.50 -28.90
N GLU A 1069 -0.28 2.23 -27.97
CA GLU A 1069 -0.60 1.64 -26.67
C GLU A 1069 -0.83 2.69 -25.57
N LEU A 1070 -0.79 4.00 -25.87
CA LEU A 1070 -0.96 5.02 -24.82
C LEU A 1070 -2.31 4.94 -24.10
N TYR A 1071 -3.33 4.31 -24.69
CA TYR A 1071 -4.61 4.07 -24.01
C TYR A 1071 -4.51 3.02 -22.88
N LEU A 1072 -3.44 2.20 -22.80
CA LEU A 1072 -3.32 1.16 -21.77
C LEU A 1072 -3.20 1.71 -20.34
N PHE A 1073 -3.02 3.03 -20.16
CA PHE A 1073 -3.19 3.67 -18.85
C PHE A 1073 -4.61 3.47 -18.27
N THR A 1074 -5.61 3.19 -19.11
CA THR A 1074 -6.95 2.83 -18.62
C THR A 1074 -7.04 1.41 -18.10
N ASP A 1075 -6.15 0.49 -18.48
CA ASP A 1075 -6.33 -0.93 -18.11
C ASP A 1075 -6.20 -1.19 -16.60
N PRO A 1076 -5.32 -0.52 -15.81
CA PRO A 1076 -5.38 -0.55 -14.35
C PRO A 1076 -6.64 0.10 -13.79
N ILE A 1077 -7.14 1.18 -14.38
CA ILE A 1077 -8.40 1.82 -13.98
C ILE A 1077 -9.60 0.88 -14.25
N VAL A 1078 -9.55 0.07 -15.31
CA VAL A 1078 -10.54 -0.99 -15.59
C VAL A 1078 -10.45 -2.13 -14.57
N VAL A 1079 -9.25 -2.46 -14.05
CA VAL A 1079 -9.12 -3.41 -12.92
C VAL A 1079 -9.80 -2.83 -11.67
N ASP A 1080 -9.48 -1.58 -11.32
CA ASP A 1080 -10.01 -0.90 -10.14
C ASP A 1080 -11.54 -0.78 -10.17
N ILE A 1081 -12.11 -0.26 -11.26
CA ILE A 1081 -13.56 -0.18 -11.49
C ILE A 1081 -14.24 -1.55 -11.30
N PHE A 1082 -13.61 -2.64 -11.76
CA PHE A 1082 -14.23 -3.95 -11.68
C PHE A 1082 -14.14 -4.58 -10.28
N ILE A 1083 -13.10 -4.27 -9.52
CA ILE A 1083 -12.92 -4.80 -8.16
C ILE A 1083 -13.66 -3.93 -7.14
N ASN A 1084 -13.35 -2.63 -7.09
CA ASN A 1084 -13.77 -1.70 -6.05
C ASN A 1084 -15.15 -1.08 -6.34
N GLU A 1085 -15.38 -0.50 -7.53
CA GLU A 1085 -16.68 0.11 -7.87
C GLU A 1085 -17.77 -0.93 -8.24
N ALA A 1086 -17.39 -2.10 -8.76
CA ALA A 1086 -18.33 -3.15 -9.19
C ALA A 1086 -18.38 -4.40 -8.26
N GLY A 1087 -17.57 -4.46 -7.20
CA GLY A 1087 -17.57 -5.54 -6.21
C GLY A 1087 -17.20 -6.92 -6.75
N TRP A 1088 -16.24 -7.03 -7.68
CA TRP A 1088 -15.75 -8.35 -8.13
C TRP A 1088 -14.53 -8.78 -7.32
N SER A 1089 -14.61 -9.93 -6.66
CA SER A 1089 -13.42 -10.54 -6.05
C SER A 1089 -12.31 -10.79 -7.08
N GLN A 1090 -11.05 -10.63 -6.66
CA GLN A 1090 -9.87 -10.82 -7.51
C GLN A 1090 -9.90 -12.16 -8.26
N THR A 1091 -10.36 -13.24 -7.62
CA THR A 1091 -10.51 -14.58 -8.20
C THR A 1091 -11.54 -14.60 -9.34
N LYS A 1092 -12.68 -13.91 -9.18
CA LYS A 1092 -13.73 -13.76 -10.21
C LYS A 1092 -13.19 -12.96 -11.40
N TYR A 1093 -12.52 -11.83 -11.15
CA TYR A 1093 -11.89 -11.02 -12.21
C TYR A 1093 -10.85 -11.83 -12.98
N ASN A 1094 -9.90 -12.48 -12.28
CA ASN A 1094 -8.84 -13.28 -12.89
C ASN A 1094 -9.37 -14.47 -13.70
N ALA A 1095 -10.43 -15.15 -13.23
CA ALA A 1095 -11.04 -16.27 -13.97
C ALA A 1095 -11.76 -15.82 -15.25
N ILE A 1096 -12.44 -14.67 -15.21
CA ILE A 1096 -13.14 -14.10 -16.36
C ILE A 1096 -12.13 -13.54 -17.37
N VAL A 1097 -11.25 -12.65 -16.92
CA VAL A 1097 -10.30 -11.92 -17.78
C VAL A 1097 -9.18 -12.83 -18.28
N GLY A 1098 -8.57 -13.62 -17.40
CA GLY A 1098 -7.50 -14.57 -17.76
C GLY A 1098 -7.99 -15.85 -18.47
N GLY A 1099 -9.30 -16.10 -18.50
CA GLY A 1099 -9.90 -17.28 -19.14
C GLY A 1099 -10.79 -16.93 -20.32
N VAL A 1100 -12.03 -16.52 -20.02
CA VAL A 1100 -13.09 -16.29 -21.02
C VAL A 1100 -12.70 -15.18 -21.99
N VAL A 1101 -12.23 -14.04 -21.48
CA VAL A 1101 -11.91 -12.86 -22.29
C VAL A 1101 -10.71 -13.12 -23.21
N ILE A 1102 -9.70 -13.88 -22.78
CA ILE A 1102 -8.62 -14.34 -23.68
C ILE A 1102 -9.15 -15.23 -24.81
N ALA A 1103 -10.09 -16.14 -24.54
CA ALA A 1103 -10.68 -16.98 -25.58
C ALA A 1103 -11.46 -16.15 -26.63
N PHE A 1104 -12.15 -15.08 -26.20
CA PHE A 1104 -12.78 -14.12 -27.12
C PHE A 1104 -11.74 -13.29 -27.89
N MET A 1105 -10.64 -12.86 -27.26
CA MET A 1105 -9.52 -12.20 -27.95
C MET A 1105 -8.89 -13.08 -29.02
N MET A 1106 -8.73 -14.38 -28.78
CA MET A 1106 -8.24 -15.34 -29.79
C MET A 1106 -9.16 -15.41 -31.01
N VAL A 1107 -10.48 -15.37 -30.82
CA VAL A 1107 -11.44 -15.27 -31.94
C VAL A 1107 -11.25 -13.96 -32.69
N GLY A 1108 -11.08 -12.84 -31.97
CA GLY A 1108 -10.75 -11.53 -32.57
C GLY A 1108 -9.48 -11.55 -33.42
N GLN A 1109 -8.40 -12.14 -32.93
CA GLN A 1109 -7.12 -12.23 -33.65
C GLN A 1109 -7.22 -13.10 -34.92
N ILE A 1110 -7.90 -14.24 -34.85
CA ILE A 1110 -8.10 -15.12 -36.02
C ILE A 1110 -9.00 -14.44 -37.07
N VAL A 1111 -10.11 -13.81 -36.64
CA VAL A 1111 -11.02 -13.11 -37.53
C VAL A 1111 -10.34 -11.87 -38.15
N GLY A 1112 -9.60 -11.10 -37.36
CA GLY A 1112 -8.85 -9.93 -37.83
C GLY A 1112 -7.81 -10.28 -38.88
N GLY A 1113 -7.08 -11.38 -38.69
CA GLY A 1113 -6.12 -11.88 -39.68
C GLY A 1113 -6.79 -12.20 -41.03
N ILE A 1114 -7.88 -12.97 -40.99
CA ILE A 1114 -8.66 -13.35 -42.18
C ILE A 1114 -9.30 -12.13 -42.88
N LEU A 1115 -9.71 -11.10 -42.11
CA LEU A 1115 -10.23 -9.86 -42.66
C LEU A 1115 -9.12 -9.00 -43.27
N GLY A 1116 -7.95 -8.91 -42.62
CA GLY A 1116 -6.80 -8.12 -43.06
C GLY A 1116 -6.27 -8.55 -44.42
N ASP A 1117 -6.01 -9.85 -44.63
CA ASP A 1117 -5.56 -10.35 -45.94
C ASP A 1117 -6.66 -10.23 -47.02
N ARG A 1118 -7.95 -10.23 -46.62
CA ARG A 1118 -9.08 -10.18 -47.56
C ARG A 1118 -9.47 -8.76 -47.99
N PHE A 1119 -9.35 -7.77 -47.11
CA PHE A 1119 -9.89 -6.42 -47.31
C PHE A 1119 -8.84 -5.31 -47.19
N GLY A 1120 -7.62 -5.63 -46.78
CA GLY A 1120 -6.55 -4.66 -46.56
C GLY A 1120 -6.24 -4.51 -45.07
N VAL A 1121 -4.98 -4.72 -44.70
CA VAL A 1121 -4.54 -4.70 -43.29
C VAL A 1121 -4.65 -3.30 -42.67
N ARG A 1122 -4.36 -2.25 -43.44
CA ARG A 1122 -4.53 -0.86 -43.01
C ARG A 1122 -6.01 -0.51 -42.88
N GLU A 1123 -6.82 -0.87 -43.87
CA GLU A 1123 -8.26 -0.62 -43.93
C GLU A 1123 -9.01 -1.24 -42.74
N VAL A 1124 -8.75 -2.52 -42.46
CA VAL A 1124 -9.34 -3.24 -41.31
C VAL A 1124 -8.78 -2.73 -39.98
N SER A 1125 -7.50 -2.36 -39.93
CA SER A 1125 -6.89 -1.73 -38.74
C SER A 1125 -7.54 -0.39 -38.38
N MET A 1126 -7.78 0.50 -39.36
CA MET A 1126 -8.41 1.80 -39.13
C MET A 1126 -9.84 1.66 -38.58
N ILE A 1127 -10.62 0.72 -39.13
CA ILE A 1127 -11.94 0.36 -38.59
C ILE A 1127 -11.80 -0.21 -37.17
N GLY A 1128 -10.86 -1.14 -36.97
CA GLY A 1128 -10.60 -1.79 -35.68
C GLY A 1128 -10.24 -0.81 -34.56
N PHE A 1129 -9.29 0.10 -34.80
CA PHE A 1129 -8.91 1.13 -33.82
C PHE A 1129 -10.02 2.17 -33.59
N THR A 1130 -10.83 2.49 -34.60
CA THR A 1130 -12.03 3.34 -34.40
C THR A 1130 -13.06 2.65 -33.50
N LEU A 1131 -13.29 1.33 -33.68
CA LEU A 1131 -14.17 0.55 -32.81
C LEU A 1131 -13.57 0.32 -31.41
N LEU A 1132 -12.25 0.20 -31.29
CA LEU A 1132 -11.55 0.05 -30.01
C LEU A 1132 -11.60 1.34 -29.19
N ALA A 1133 -11.44 2.50 -29.85
CA ALA A 1133 -11.62 3.82 -29.26
C ALA A 1133 -13.04 3.98 -28.70
N LEU A 1134 -14.06 3.63 -29.49
CA LEU A 1134 -15.45 3.60 -29.04
C LEU A 1134 -15.66 2.58 -27.90
N SER A 1135 -15.03 1.42 -27.94
CA SER A 1135 -15.14 0.41 -26.88
C SER A 1135 -14.53 0.90 -25.57
N ASN A 1136 -13.37 1.55 -25.58
CA ASN A 1136 -12.73 2.11 -24.38
C ASN A 1136 -13.62 3.21 -23.76
N ALA A 1137 -14.15 4.12 -24.59
CA ALA A 1137 -15.10 5.14 -24.15
C ALA A 1137 -16.47 4.56 -23.74
N ALA A 1138 -16.87 3.38 -24.24
CA ALA A 1138 -18.14 2.77 -23.90
C ALA A 1138 -18.22 2.28 -22.45
N LEU A 1139 -17.10 2.01 -21.77
CA LEU A 1139 -17.14 1.73 -20.33
C LEU A 1139 -17.57 2.98 -19.52
N ALA A 1140 -17.17 4.17 -19.97
CA ALA A 1140 -17.58 5.45 -19.38
C ALA A 1140 -19.06 5.79 -19.65
N LEU A 1141 -19.66 5.20 -20.69
CA LEU A 1141 -21.11 5.24 -20.98
C LEU A 1141 -21.90 4.15 -20.24
N LEU A 1142 -21.22 3.30 -19.46
CA LEU A 1142 -21.79 2.17 -18.74
C LEU A 1142 -21.55 2.27 -17.23
N SER A 1143 -21.21 3.46 -16.71
CA SER A 1143 -21.10 3.81 -15.28
C SER A 1143 -22.22 3.19 -14.45
N ASP A 1144 -23.45 3.50 -14.86
CA ASP A 1144 -24.72 3.13 -14.24
C ASP A 1144 -24.98 1.60 -14.27
N TYR A 1145 -24.08 0.84 -14.91
CA TYR A 1145 -24.15 -0.61 -15.11
C TYR A 1145 -22.87 -1.35 -14.68
N TRP A 1146 -21.87 -0.70 -14.07
CA TRP A 1146 -20.62 -1.37 -13.65
C TRP A 1146 -20.86 -2.54 -12.69
N THR A 1147 -21.75 -2.38 -11.70
CA THR A 1147 -22.18 -3.45 -10.78
C THR A 1147 -22.86 -4.63 -11.50
N ASN A 1148 -23.42 -4.43 -12.71
CA ASN A 1148 -24.07 -5.48 -13.49
C ASN A 1148 -23.04 -6.42 -14.12
N THR A 1149 -22.64 -7.42 -13.35
CA THR A 1149 -21.67 -8.47 -13.73
C THR A 1149 -21.94 -9.05 -15.13
N ASN A 1150 -23.19 -9.32 -15.51
CA ASN A 1150 -23.51 -9.91 -16.81
C ASN A 1150 -23.28 -8.93 -17.98
N MET A 1151 -23.64 -7.66 -17.80
CA MET A 1151 -23.36 -6.61 -18.79
C MET A 1151 -21.85 -6.40 -18.93
N MET A 1152 -21.13 -6.33 -17.80
CA MET A 1152 -19.69 -6.10 -17.78
C MET A 1152 -18.87 -7.27 -18.35
N VAL A 1153 -19.26 -8.53 -18.10
CA VAL A 1153 -18.66 -9.70 -18.77
C VAL A 1153 -18.87 -9.65 -20.29
N ALA A 1154 -20.09 -9.32 -20.73
CA ALA A 1154 -20.40 -9.17 -22.15
C ALA A 1154 -19.59 -8.04 -22.81
N TYR A 1155 -19.50 -6.88 -22.15
CA TYR A 1155 -18.65 -5.76 -22.57
C TYR A 1155 -17.18 -6.19 -22.74
N LEU A 1156 -16.57 -6.81 -21.73
CA LEU A 1156 -15.17 -7.28 -21.80
C LEU A 1156 -14.95 -8.26 -22.96
N CYS A 1157 -15.87 -9.20 -23.18
CA CYS A 1157 -15.78 -10.15 -24.29
C CYS A 1157 -15.88 -9.47 -25.67
N VAL A 1158 -16.72 -8.44 -25.80
CA VAL A 1158 -16.84 -7.64 -27.04
C VAL A 1158 -15.59 -6.77 -27.24
N ARG A 1159 -15.11 -6.06 -26.21
CA ARG A 1159 -13.84 -5.31 -26.23
C ARG A 1159 -12.69 -6.20 -26.69
N ALA A 1160 -12.59 -7.42 -26.16
CA ALA A 1160 -11.54 -8.37 -26.51
C ALA A 1160 -11.56 -8.82 -27.98
N VAL A 1161 -12.73 -9.05 -28.57
CA VAL A 1161 -12.84 -9.35 -30.01
C VAL A 1161 -12.39 -8.15 -30.85
N ILE A 1162 -12.87 -6.94 -30.53
CA ILE A 1162 -12.51 -5.70 -31.23
C ILE A 1162 -11.01 -5.43 -31.12
N ASN A 1163 -10.45 -5.52 -29.92
CA ASN A 1163 -9.03 -5.36 -29.62
C ASN A 1163 -8.18 -6.37 -30.43
N GLY A 1164 -8.59 -7.64 -30.44
CA GLY A 1164 -7.92 -8.69 -31.21
C GLY A 1164 -7.92 -8.45 -32.73
N VAL A 1165 -9.02 -7.91 -33.28
CA VAL A 1165 -9.11 -7.52 -34.71
C VAL A 1165 -8.22 -6.32 -35.00
N ALA A 1166 -8.28 -5.27 -34.18
CA ALA A 1166 -7.53 -4.04 -34.37
C ALA A 1166 -6.02 -4.29 -34.35
N TRP A 1167 -5.54 -4.99 -33.31
CA TRP A 1167 -4.13 -5.27 -33.07
C TRP A 1167 -3.46 -6.09 -34.15
N ILE A 1168 -4.11 -7.18 -34.57
CA ILE A 1168 -3.47 -8.12 -35.49
C ILE A 1168 -3.26 -7.51 -36.88
N CYS A 1169 -4.13 -6.59 -37.28
CA CYS A 1169 -3.99 -5.83 -38.51
C CYS A 1169 -2.85 -4.80 -38.44
N VAL A 1170 -2.61 -4.16 -37.28
CA VAL A 1170 -1.42 -3.31 -37.09
C VAL A 1170 -0.13 -4.14 -37.13
N ILE A 1171 -0.08 -5.27 -36.45
CA ILE A 1171 1.09 -6.17 -36.47
C ILE A 1171 1.40 -6.63 -37.90
N ALA A 1172 0.37 -6.90 -38.71
CA ALA A 1172 0.53 -7.23 -40.12
C ALA A 1172 1.02 -6.03 -40.98
N VAL A 1173 0.58 -4.79 -40.68
CA VAL A 1173 1.16 -3.57 -41.28
C VAL A 1173 2.66 -3.47 -40.93
N CYS A 1174 3.05 -3.73 -39.68
CA CYS A 1174 4.45 -3.72 -39.27
C CYS A 1174 5.30 -4.77 -40.01
N MET A 1175 4.78 -5.97 -40.25
CA MET A 1175 5.50 -6.99 -41.04
C MET A 1175 5.65 -6.60 -42.51
N ARG A 1176 4.63 -6.02 -43.15
CA ARG A 1176 4.73 -5.59 -44.56
C ARG A 1176 5.64 -4.37 -44.76
N LEU A 1177 5.77 -3.52 -43.73
CA LEU A 1177 6.71 -2.38 -43.69
C LEU A 1177 8.09 -2.71 -43.09
N THR A 1178 8.47 -3.99 -43.15
CA THR A 1178 9.79 -4.48 -42.74
C THR A 1178 10.57 -4.98 -43.95
N PHE A 1179 11.75 -4.40 -44.18
CA PHE A 1179 12.67 -4.81 -45.24
C PHE A 1179 13.38 -6.13 -44.89
N SER A 1180 13.31 -7.15 -45.75
CA SER A 1180 13.74 -8.52 -45.41
C SER A 1180 15.23 -8.61 -45.03
N LYS A 1181 16.10 -7.84 -45.70
CA LYS A 1181 17.55 -7.82 -45.42
C LYS A 1181 17.90 -7.31 -44.01
N ALA A 1182 16.97 -6.61 -43.35
CA ALA A 1182 17.06 -6.10 -41.98
C ALA A 1182 15.85 -6.55 -41.12
N GLY A 1183 15.25 -7.69 -41.47
CA GLY A 1183 13.94 -8.11 -40.96
C GLY A 1183 13.90 -8.32 -39.45
N GLY A 1184 14.95 -8.90 -38.87
CA GLY A 1184 15.05 -9.11 -37.43
C GLY A 1184 15.21 -7.81 -36.65
N SER A 1185 15.82 -6.78 -37.25
CA SER A 1185 16.04 -5.47 -36.65
C SER A 1185 14.81 -4.58 -36.74
N GLN A 1186 14.26 -4.42 -37.95
CA GLN A 1186 13.22 -3.42 -38.21
C GLN A 1186 11.88 -3.80 -37.57
N PHE A 1187 11.41 -5.05 -37.76
CA PHE A 1187 10.16 -5.50 -37.14
C PHE A 1187 10.23 -5.46 -35.60
N THR A 1188 11.34 -5.93 -35.05
CA THR A 1188 11.55 -6.00 -33.60
C THR A 1188 11.62 -4.62 -32.95
N ALA A 1189 12.15 -3.60 -33.64
CA ALA A 1189 12.11 -2.23 -33.17
C ALA A 1189 10.67 -1.72 -33.05
N TYR A 1190 9.79 -1.98 -34.05
CA TYR A 1190 8.36 -1.64 -33.94
C TYR A 1190 7.71 -2.34 -32.73
N MET A 1191 7.99 -3.64 -32.53
CA MET A 1191 7.49 -4.38 -31.36
C MET A 1191 8.03 -3.84 -30.03
N SER A 1192 9.28 -3.37 -29.99
CA SER A 1192 9.84 -2.73 -28.79
C SER A 1192 9.28 -1.32 -28.56
N MET A 1193 8.85 -0.60 -29.61
CA MET A 1193 8.16 0.68 -29.46
C MET A 1193 6.74 0.52 -28.90
N PHE A 1194 6.01 -0.55 -29.28
CA PHE A 1194 4.75 -0.91 -28.62
C PHE A 1194 4.97 -1.20 -27.13
N ASN A 1195 5.91 -2.09 -26.79
CA ASN A 1195 6.26 -2.38 -25.38
C ASN A 1195 6.66 -1.12 -24.60
N LEU A 1196 7.39 -0.19 -25.22
CA LEU A 1196 7.74 1.10 -24.61
C LEU A 1196 6.52 2.03 -24.46
N SER A 1197 5.60 2.04 -25.42
CA SER A 1197 4.31 2.74 -25.30
C SER A 1197 3.49 2.20 -24.13
N ALA A 1198 3.48 0.88 -23.91
CA ALA A 1198 2.83 0.23 -22.77
C ALA A 1198 3.40 0.74 -21.45
N VAL A 1199 4.74 0.67 -21.29
CA VAL A 1199 5.44 1.09 -20.07
C VAL A 1199 5.20 2.57 -19.78
N MET A 1200 5.24 3.44 -20.80
CA MET A 1200 4.89 4.85 -20.63
C MET A 1200 3.42 5.03 -20.21
N ALA A 1201 2.49 4.31 -20.84
CA ALA A 1201 1.06 4.39 -20.51
C ALA A 1201 0.81 4.01 -19.04
N TYR A 1202 1.34 2.88 -18.58
CA TYR A 1202 1.19 2.44 -17.19
C TYR A 1202 1.79 3.46 -16.19
N LEU A 1203 2.96 4.04 -16.49
CA LEU A 1203 3.57 5.09 -15.67
C LEU A 1203 2.77 6.41 -15.66
N PHE A 1204 1.91 6.67 -16.65
CA PHE A 1204 1.01 7.82 -16.63
C PHE A 1204 -0.26 7.58 -15.79
N THR A 1205 -0.64 6.33 -15.48
CA THR A 1205 -1.94 5.98 -14.87
C THR A 1205 -2.25 6.78 -13.61
N GLY A 1206 -1.39 6.70 -12.57
CA GLY A 1206 -1.57 7.47 -11.33
C GLY A 1206 -1.60 8.98 -11.61
N ASN A 1207 -0.68 9.49 -12.43
CA ASN A 1207 -0.68 10.90 -12.80
C ASN A 1207 -1.95 11.38 -13.54
N MET A 1208 -2.81 10.47 -14.03
CA MET A 1208 -4.13 10.78 -14.62
C MET A 1208 -5.26 10.69 -13.59
N THR A 1209 -5.36 9.59 -12.82
CA THR A 1209 -6.45 9.40 -11.82
C THR A 1209 -6.48 10.47 -10.73
N GLN A 1210 -5.36 11.15 -10.53
CA GLN A 1210 -5.12 12.19 -9.52
C GLN A 1210 -5.38 13.61 -10.04
N ARG A 1211 -5.91 13.72 -11.26
CA ARG A 1211 -6.25 14.97 -11.94
C ARG A 1211 -7.61 14.90 -12.59
N PHE A 1212 -8.03 13.72 -12.99
CA PHE A 1212 -9.24 13.44 -13.74
C PHE A 1212 -9.94 12.24 -13.10
N ASP A 1213 -11.27 12.30 -12.98
CA ASP A 1213 -12.07 11.15 -12.56
C ASP A 1213 -11.97 9.99 -13.57
N TYR A 1214 -12.46 8.80 -13.17
CA TYR A 1214 -12.37 7.60 -13.99
C TYR A 1214 -13.14 7.68 -15.31
N VAL A 1215 -14.29 8.36 -15.34
CA VAL A 1215 -15.11 8.55 -16.55
C VAL A 1215 -14.35 9.45 -17.54
N THR A 1216 -13.72 10.53 -17.06
CA THR A 1216 -12.81 11.37 -17.85
C THR A 1216 -11.57 10.61 -18.32
N CYS A 1217 -10.93 9.81 -17.46
CA CYS A 1217 -9.78 8.98 -17.83
C CYS A 1217 -10.11 8.01 -18.97
N LEU A 1218 -11.27 7.35 -18.92
CA LEU A 1218 -11.74 6.45 -19.97
C LEU A 1218 -12.03 7.20 -21.30
N TYR A 1219 -12.61 8.40 -21.24
CA TYR A 1219 -12.78 9.25 -22.43
C TYR A 1219 -11.44 9.71 -23.02
N ILE A 1220 -10.46 10.08 -22.18
CA ILE A 1220 -9.09 10.40 -22.63
C ILE A 1220 -8.45 9.15 -23.27
N GLY A 1221 -8.52 7.98 -22.65
CA GLY A 1221 -8.00 6.72 -23.22
C GLY A 1221 -8.61 6.40 -24.58
N GLY A 1222 -9.93 6.48 -24.72
CA GLY A 1222 -10.62 6.36 -26.00
C GLY A 1222 -10.17 7.38 -27.04
N ALA A 1223 -9.92 8.63 -26.64
CA ALA A 1223 -9.41 9.67 -27.53
C ALA A 1223 -7.94 9.42 -27.96
N LEU A 1224 -7.09 8.91 -27.07
CA LEU A 1224 -5.71 8.51 -27.40
C LEU A 1224 -5.68 7.36 -28.41
N THR A 1225 -6.60 6.38 -28.31
CA THR A 1225 -6.73 5.28 -29.29
C THR A 1225 -6.94 5.78 -30.74
N LEU A 1226 -7.51 6.98 -30.92
CA LEU A 1226 -7.77 7.55 -32.25
C LEU A 1226 -6.52 8.06 -32.97
N PHE A 1227 -5.40 8.33 -32.27
CA PHE A 1227 -4.16 8.74 -32.92
C PHE A 1227 -3.64 7.68 -33.91
N THR A 1228 -3.82 6.40 -33.60
CA THR A 1228 -3.47 5.28 -34.49
C THR A 1228 -4.19 5.40 -35.84
N VAL A 1229 -5.48 5.76 -35.84
CA VAL A 1229 -6.28 5.91 -37.07
C VAL A 1229 -5.77 7.08 -37.92
N VAL A 1230 -5.40 8.20 -37.30
CA VAL A 1230 -4.84 9.36 -38.00
C VAL A 1230 -3.45 9.06 -38.59
N LEU A 1231 -2.62 8.32 -37.87
CA LEU A 1231 -1.28 7.93 -38.36
C LEU A 1231 -1.34 6.90 -39.48
N LEU A 1232 -2.27 5.93 -39.42
CA LEU A 1232 -2.47 4.92 -40.47
C LEU A 1232 -2.83 5.52 -41.85
N TRP A 1233 -3.41 6.72 -41.91
CA TRP A 1233 -3.67 7.39 -43.20
C TRP A 1233 -2.37 7.76 -43.94
N PHE A 1234 -1.32 8.11 -43.21
CA PHE A 1234 -0.02 8.48 -43.79
C PHE A 1234 0.89 7.29 -44.10
N ILE A 1235 0.39 6.06 -43.93
CA ILE A 1235 1.13 4.81 -44.04
C ILE A 1235 0.57 4.02 -45.23
N ASP A 1236 1.41 3.75 -46.22
CA ASP A 1236 1.15 2.83 -47.32
C ASP A 1236 1.80 1.47 -46.96
N PRO A 1237 1.02 0.39 -46.72
CA PRO A 1237 1.57 -0.90 -46.30
C PRO A 1237 2.38 -1.61 -47.40
N ASP A 1238 2.37 -1.10 -48.64
CA ASP A 1238 3.11 -1.65 -49.78
C ASP A 1238 4.35 -0.81 -50.17
N GLU A 1239 4.66 0.28 -49.45
CA GLU A 1239 5.81 1.16 -49.78
C GLU A 1239 7.15 0.41 -49.76
N VAL A 1240 7.36 -0.51 -48.80
CA VAL A 1240 8.62 -1.28 -48.70
C VAL A 1240 8.73 -2.36 -49.77
N ASP A 1241 7.64 -3.11 -50.04
CA ASP A 1241 7.61 -4.13 -51.10
C ASP A 1241 7.84 -3.51 -52.49
N ARG A 1242 7.43 -2.25 -52.69
CA ARG A 1242 7.62 -1.47 -53.91
C ARG A 1242 9.00 -0.81 -54.01
N VAL A 1243 9.46 -0.10 -52.97
CA VAL A 1243 10.67 0.76 -53.01
C VAL A 1243 11.96 0.02 -52.64
N LEU A 1244 11.89 -1.01 -51.80
CA LEU A 1244 13.09 -1.70 -51.28
C LEU A 1244 13.23 -3.16 -51.73
N GLU A 1245 12.13 -3.86 -51.97
CA GLU A 1245 12.13 -5.28 -52.39
C GLU A 1245 11.93 -5.48 -53.91
N GLY A 1246 11.41 -4.47 -54.62
CA GLY A 1246 11.18 -4.53 -56.09
C GLY A 1246 10.17 -5.59 -56.54
N ARG A 1247 9.27 -6.04 -55.66
CA ARG A 1247 8.33 -7.16 -55.94
C ARG A 1247 7.19 -6.74 -56.87
N PHE A 1248 6.89 -5.45 -56.92
CA PHE A 1248 6.10 -4.83 -57.97
C PHE A 1248 7.07 -4.26 -59.01
N GLY A 1249 7.43 -5.05 -60.02
CA GLY A 1249 8.39 -4.65 -61.05
C GLY A 1249 7.87 -3.56 -62.00
N ASP A 1250 8.77 -3.03 -62.84
CA ASP A 1250 8.57 -1.89 -63.75
C ASP A 1250 7.59 -2.15 -64.92
N GLY A 1251 6.34 -2.49 -64.61
CA GLY A 1251 5.24 -2.60 -65.56
C GLY A 1251 4.54 -1.25 -65.76
N GLU A 1252 4.21 -0.92 -67.01
CA GLU A 1252 3.57 0.34 -67.43
C GLU A 1252 2.07 0.45 -67.05
N ASP A 1253 1.68 -0.02 -65.85
CA ASP A 1253 0.41 0.34 -65.20
C ASP A 1253 0.70 1.48 -64.21
N GLU A 1254 0.90 2.69 -64.76
CA GLU A 1254 1.03 3.95 -64.03
C GLU A 1254 -0.31 4.26 -63.32
N PHE A 1255 -0.50 3.67 -62.13
CA PHE A 1255 -1.66 3.93 -61.30
C PHE A 1255 -1.54 5.34 -60.73
N ASP A 1256 -2.14 6.32 -61.43
CA ASP A 1256 -2.18 7.75 -61.08
C ASP A 1256 -2.56 7.97 -59.61
N GLY A 1257 -1.54 8.03 -58.77
CA GLY A 1257 -1.62 8.24 -57.33
C GLY A 1257 -1.86 9.71 -56.97
N ASP A 1258 -2.75 10.38 -57.69
CA ASP A 1258 -3.18 11.74 -57.39
C ASP A 1258 -4.05 11.77 -56.12
N PHE A 1259 -3.38 11.66 -54.99
CA PHE A 1259 -3.89 12.02 -53.67
C PHE A 1259 -2.94 12.97 -52.97
N GLY A 1260 -2.61 14.07 -53.65
CA GLY A 1260 -1.92 15.20 -53.05
C GLY A 1260 -1.26 16.14 -54.05
N GLU A 1261 -2.04 17.07 -54.61
CA GLU A 1261 -1.46 18.28 -55.23
C GLU A 1261 -0.44 18.92 -54.30
N ARG A 1262 0.74 19.21 -54.84
CA ARG A 1262 1.85 19.79 -54.08
C ARG A 1262 1.52 21.26 -53.74
N PRO A 1263 1.70 21.71 -52.49
CA PRO A 1263 1.91 23.12 -52.21
C PRO A 1263 3.33 23.52 -52.62
N GLU A 1264 3.55 23.73 -53.92
CA GLU A 1264 4.77 24.37 -54.46
C GLU A 1264 4.79 25.84 -54.03
N ALA A 1265 5.26 26.09 -52.81
CA ALA A 1265 5.08 27.37 -52.11
C ALA A 1265 6.28 27.83 -51.25
N TRP A 1266 7.45 27.20 -51.39
CA TRP A 1266 8.68 27.56 -50.65
C TRP A 1266 9.95 27.33 -51.49
N TYR A 1267 10.13 28.06 -52.60
CA TYR A 1267 11.43 28.55 -53.13
C TYR A 1267 11.18 29.39 -54.41
N GLU A 1268 10.63 30.60 -54.25
CA GLU A 1268 10.90 31.70 -55.20
C GLU A 1268 11.98 32.58 -54.57
N GLU A 1269 13.18 32.60 -55.17
CA GLU A 1269 14.16 33.70 -55.02
C GLU A 1269 14.40 34.30 -56.42
N ASP A 1270 14.55 35.63 -56.48
CA ASP A 1270 14.50 36.40 -57.73
C ASP A 1270 15.72 36.18 -58.67
N GLU A 1271 15.54 35.47 -59.80
CA GLU A 1271 16.44 35.61 -60.95
C GLU A 1271 16.08 36.83 -61.82
N THR A 1272 16.49 37.99 -61.32
CA THR A 1272 16.91 39.21 -62.05
C THR A 1272 16.31 39.50 -63.44
N VAL A 1273 15.42 40.50 -63.51
CA VAL A 1273 15.10 41.18 -64.78
C VAL A 1273 16.27 42.06 -65.25
N VAL A 1274 16.98 41.65 -66.31
CA VAL A 1274 17.88 42.53 -67.08
C VAL A 1274 17.59 42.46 -68.58
N THR A 1275 16.95 43.51 -69.06
CA THR A 1275 16.72 43.95 -70.46
C THR A 1275 17.55 43.29 -71.58
N SER A 1276 16.90 42.93 -72.70
CA SER A 1276 16.96 43.73 -73.95
C SER A 1276 16.16 43.16 -75.13
N ALA A 1277 15.77 44.07 -76.04
CA ALA A 1277 15.16 43.86 -77.37
C ALA A 1277 13.74 43.24 -77.41
#